data_AF-A0A9Q0CQ89-F1
#
_entry.id   AF-A0A9Q0CQ89-F1
#
_cell.length_a   1.000
_cell.length_b   1.000
_cell.length_c   1.000
_cell.angle_alpha   90.00
_cell.angle_beta   90.00
_cell.angle_gamma   90.00
#
_symmetry.space_group_name_H-M   'P 1'
#
loop_
_entity.id
_entity.type
_entity.pdbx_description
1 polymer ?
#
loop_
_entity_poly.entity_id
_entity_poly.type
_entity_poly.pdbx_seq_one_letter_code
_entity_poly.pdbx_strand_id
1 'polypeptide(L)'
;MADSPPISPKQLHTPRGCLHVRCAECFAILMVGPGMTQFICPKCQLAQRLPPEMVPLVGPVIPSGPVVPPPVNRRPQPRAEGIDPSKLQIPCANCKAILNVPHGLTRFKCPQCDSDLLIQNGQHPPPPPLPYKPPGIPLPGSVPILPLPGAALPEPEEINEVAIDVEREEDEGGPIGETFTDYRPPRLNLGEPHPDPIVETSCLSAVQPPEPTYHISIIEDLESTKALSCLQIETITYASQRHLQHLPNGHRAGFFIGDGAGVGKGRTVAGLIWENWQHGRQRAIWVSIGSDLKYDARRDLDDVGAESVQVHPLNKLPYSKLDSKAIGIKSGVVFVTYSSLIASSEKGRSRLQQLVQWCGPNFDGLVVFDECHKAKNLIPESGSQPTRTGNAVLELQEKLPEARVVYCSATGASEPRNMAYMVRLGLWGPGSSFEKFQEFLAALEKGGVGALELVAMEMKARGMYLCRTLSYKGAEFEVVEAHLDERMMEMYKKAAEFWTDLRVELISASTFFDDEKTNGSQLWRIYWASHQRFFRHMCMSAKVPTVVRLVKEALAQDKCVVVGLQSTGEARTEEAVSKYGSELDDFVSGPRELLLKFVEDHYPLPRRPDTIADEELEKENERKRPAASHDVSIRGRVRKVAKWQESSDEENVDDEYAPSDESDHESTESDDEFRICQVCNVEEEKTSLLHCSCCGKLVHPNCLVPPWTGPIDDDWSCHSCRDKTDEYFKARDQYVTELSERFQNASGRKKNILDLIKSLDLPNNPLDDLIDQLGGPDNVAEITGRRGMLVRASGGRGVVYQARNSKDVTMEMINMHEKKQFMDGKKLIAIISEAGSAGVSLQADRRALNQRRRVHITLELPWSADRAIQQFGRTHRSNQTSAPQYRLLFTNLGGERRFASIVAKRLESLGALTQGDRRAGPSMSAFNFDSTYGRKALVAMYKGIMDQGRLLVLPPGCTVDNPSAISEFLTKGRAALVSVGIIRETGCSNGNGGKTPGRIVDSDMHDVARFLNRLLGLPPDIQNALFELFISTLDEILHKARNEGQLDSGIVDIKANRIEMRGSPKTVHEDNLSGACTILFTFVVDRGITWEAAQEILETMKNSQTGSSNDGFYESKRDWMGKRHVMLAYEGSTPGLFKIIRPAVGEAVREMPLTELKSKYRKASSIEKVREGWQEEYDTSSKQCMHGPKCKVGSFCTVGKRLQEVSILGGLILPLWRIIEKALDNQTRQSHRRIRIVRLETTDDSQRIVGLLIPNAAVDHVLQGLSWDHSLELDED
;
A
#
# COMPACT_ATOMS: atom_id res chain seq x y z
N MET A 1 -66.48 2.89 -36.20
CA MET A 1 -67.24 3.50 -37.31
C MET A 1 -66.57 4.83 -37.68
N ALA A 2 -66.86 5.33 -38.88
CA ALA A 2 -66.51 6.66 -39.43
C ALA A 2 -66.78 7.84 -38.46
N ASP A 3 -66.19 9.04 -38.60
CA ASP A 3 -65.11 9.53 -39.49
C ASP A 3 -64.50 10.85 -38.93
N SER A 4 -63.58 11.51 -39.65
CA SER A 4 -62.94 12.80 -39.32
C SER A 4 -62.99 13.77 -40.52
N PRO A 5 -62.46 15.02 -40.45
CA PRO A 5 -62.73 16.18 -39.57
C PRO A 5 -63.23 17.36 -40.48
N PRO A 6 -62.76 18.64 -40.47
CA PRO A 6 -62.32 19.59 -39.42
C PRO A 6 -63.05 20.98 -39.47
N ILE A 7 -62.64 21.95 -38.64
CA ILE A 7 -62.52 23.41 -38.95
C ILE A 7 -61.74 24.11 -37.82
N SER A 8 -61.08 25.26 -38.08
CA SER A 8 -60.22 25.99 -37.12
C SER A 8 -60.66 27.45 -36.89
N PRO A 9 -60.19 28.09 -35.79
CA PRO A 9 -59.82 29.51 -35.90
C PRO A 9 -58.59 29.97 -35.07
N LYS A 10 -57.73 30.75 -35.76
CA LYS A 10 -56.91 31.91 -35.34
C LYS A 10 -56.35 32.03 -33.89
N GLN A 11 -55.04 32.26 -33.81
CA GLN A 11 -54.31 32.74 -32.63
C GLN A 11 -54.47 34.26 -32.39
N LEU A 12 -54.28 34.70 -31.14
CA LEU A 12 -53.89 36.07 -30.79
C LEU A 12 -52.38 36.13 -30.49
N HIS A 13 -51.72 37.24 -30.82
CA HIS A 13 -50.29 37.43 -30.54
C HIS A 13 -50.04 37.92 -29.11
N THR A 14 -49.24 37.17 -28.34
CA THR A 14 -48.58 37.65 -27.12
C THR A 14 -47.16 38.17 -27.45
N PRO A 15 -46.71 39.28 -26.84
CA PRO A 15 -45.33 39.74 -27.00
C PRO A 15 -44.33 38.72 -26.41
N ARG A 16 -43.19 38.54 -27.08
CA ARG A 16 -42.15 37.59 -26.64
C ARG A 16 -41.47 38.09 -25.36
N GLY A 17 -41.43 37.26 -24.32
CA GLY A 17 -40.57 37.44 -23.14
C GLY A 17 -41.28 37.50 -21.78
N CYS A 18 -42.59 37.74 -21.73
CA CYS A 18 -43.31 37.82 -20.45
C CYS A 18 -43.66 36.43 -19.88
N LEU A 19 -43.37 36.21 -18.60
CA LEU A 19 -43.75 35.01 -17.86
C LEU A 19 -45.18 35.14 -17.35
N HIS A 20 -45.95 34.04 -17.40
CA HIS A 20 -47.27 33.95 -16.77
C HIS A 20 -47.14 33.23 -15.43
N VAL A 21 -47.31 33.96 -14.33
CA VAL A 21 -47.23 33.43 -12.97
C VAL A 21 -48.59 33.50 -12.29
N ARG A 22 -48.91 32.51 -11.44
CA ARG A 22 -50.14 32.52 -10.66
C ARG A 22 -49.86 33.13 -9.30
N CYS A 23 -50.62 34.15 -8.91
CA CYS A 23 -50.54 34.71 -7.56
C CYS A 23 -50.85 33.62 -6.52
N ALA A 24 -50.00 33.46 -5.51
CA ALA A 24 -50.14 32.42 -4.48
C ALA A 24 -51.46 32.55 -3.70
N GLU A 25 -51.86 33.79 -3.40
CA GLU A 25 -53.01 34.08 -2.53
C GLU A 25 -54.33 34.12 -3.31
N CYS A 26 -54.47 35.04 -4.28
CA CYS A 26 -55.74 35.25 -4.98
C CYS A 26 -55.88 34.42 -6.28
N PHE A 27 -54.94 33.51 -6.55
CA PHE A 27 -54.92 32.56 -7.68
C PHE A 27 -55.06 33.15 -9.09
N ALA A 28 -55.03 34.48 -9.23
CA ALA A 28 -55.07 35.18 -10.51
C ALA A 28 -53.76 34.97 -11.28
N ILE A 29 -53.87 34.77 -12.61
CA ILE A 29 -52.72 34.72 -13.50
C ILE A 29 -52.28 36.16 -13.79
N LEU A 30 -50.99 36.43 -13.59
CA LEU A 30 -50.33 37.71 -13.82
C LEU A 30 -49.28 37.54 -14.91
N MET A 31 -49.12 38.54 -15.78
CA MET A 31 -47.96 38.65 -16.66
C MET A 31 -46.87 39.44 -15.92
N VAL A 32 -45.69 38.84 -15.79
CA VAL A 32 -44.49 39.47 -15.20
C VAL A 32 -43.43 39.62 -16.29
N GLY A 33 -42.76 40.78 -16.29
CA GLY A 33 -41.74 41.10 -17.28
C GLY A 33 -40.47 40.27 -17.11
N PRO A 34 -39.72 39.97 -18.20
CA PRO A 34 -38.47 39.24 -18.11
C PRO A 34 -37.46 40.00 -17.23
N GLY A 35 -36.78 39.28 -16.33
CA GLY A 35 -35.77 39.84 -15.42
C GLY A 35 -36.29 40.41 -14.10
N MET A 36 -37.61 40.48 -13.87
CA MET A 36 -38.14 40.80 -12.54
C MET A 36 -37.96 39.62 -11.58
N THR A 37 -37.26 39.80 -10.46
CA THR A 37 -37.15 38.80 -9.38
C THR A 37 -38.22 38.95 -8.30
N GLN A 38 -38.80 40.17 -8.18
CA GLN A 38 -39.86 40.53 -7.23
C GLN A 38 -40.98 41.27 -7.96
N PHE A 39 -42.23 40.97 -7.63
CA PHE A 39 -43.42 41.61 -8.18
C PHE A 39 -44.54 41.67 -7.12
N ILE A 40 -45.44 42.66 -7.24
CA ILE A 40 -46.60 42.80 -6.35
C ILE A 40 -47.85 42.42 -7.13
N CYS A 41 -48.74 41.61 -6.54
CA CYS A 41 -50.01 41.30 -7.18
C CYS A 41 -50.93 42.54 -7.17
N PRO A 42 -51.32 43.13 -8.31
CA PRO A 42 -52.16 44.33 -8.35
C PRO A 42 -53.59 44.09 -7.81
N LYS A 43 -53.99 42.83 -7.58
CA LYS A 43 -55.33 42.45 -7.13
C LYS A 43 -55.45 42.19 -5.63
N CYS A 44 -54.35 41.88 -4.94
CA CYS A 44 -54.32 41.64 -3.48
C CYS A 44 -53.13 42.29 -2.75
N GLN A 45 -52.31 43.09 -3.46
CA GLN A 45 -51.14 43.83 -2.95
C GLN A 45 -50.05 43.00 -2.26
N LEU A 46 -50.10 41.67 -2.34
CA LEU A 46 -49.06 40.78 -1.82
C LEU A 46 -47.82 40.80 -2.72
N ALA A 47 -46.68 41.18 -2.15
CA ALA A 47 -45.36 41.07 -2.76
C ALA A 47 -44.89 39.60 -2.81
N GLN A 48 -44.38 39.17 -3.97
CA GLN A 48 -43.99 37.79 -4.25
C GLN A 48 -42.65 37.76 -5.01
N ARG A 49 -41.89 36.68 -4.84
CA ARG A 49 -40.66 36.38 -5.59
C ARG A 49 -40.93 35.32 -6.66
N LEU A 50 -40.24 35.43 -7.79
CA LEU A 50 -40.19 34.35 -8.79
C LEU A 50 -39.26 33.23 -8.27
N PRO A 51 -39.62 31.94 -8.42
CA PRO A 51 -38.72 30.84 -8.06
C PRO A 51 -37.39 30.92 -8.83
N PRO A 52 -36.25 30.50 -8.25
CA PRO A 52 -34.93 30.59 -8.89
C PRO A 52 -34.89 29.95 -10.29
N GLU A 53 -35.58 28.83 -10.46
CA GLU A 53 -35.75 28.07 -11.70
C GLU A 53 -36.35 28.88 -12.87
N MET A 54 -37.04 29.99 -12.57
CA MET A 54 -37.73 30.84 -13.55
C MET A 54 -37.07 32.21 -13.76
N VAL A 55 -35.90 32.46 -13.15
CA VAL A 55 -35.13 33.71 -13.33
C VAL A 55 -34.14 33.54 -14.48
N PRO A 56 -34.24 34.32 -15.58
CA PRO A 56 -33.29 34.22 -16.69
C PRO A 56 -31.88 34.69 -16.29
N LEU A 57 -30.87 33.85 -16.52
CA LEU A 57 -29.46 34.21 -16.33
C LEU A 57 -29.02 35.25 -17.38
N VAL A 58 -28.69 36.46 -16.92
CA VAL A 58 -28.17 37.56 -17.76
C VAL A 58 -26.64 37.62 -17.64
N GLY A 59 -25.94 37.44 -18.77
CA GLY A 59 -24.48 37.58 -18.83
C GLY A 59 -24.02 39.05 -18.78
N PRO A 60 -22.78 39.32 -18.32
CA PRO A 60 -22.29 40.68 -18.11
C PRO A 60 -22.04 41.43 -19.43
N VAL A 61 -22.41 42.72 -19.46
CA VAL A 61 -22.16 43.63 -20.57
C VAL A 61 -20.87 44.43 -20.33
N ILE A 62 -20.02 44.54 -21.35
CA ILE A 62 -18.72 45.21 -21.28
C ILE A 62 -18.90 46.73 -21.56
N PRO A 63 -18.31 47.64 -20.75
CA PRO A 63 -18.37 49.08 -21.01
C PRO A 63 -17.46 49.52 -22.17
N SER A 64 -17.89 50.55 -22.91
CA SER A 64 -17.23 51.04 -24.14
C SER A 64 -16.05 51.99 -23.88
N GLY A 65 -14.89 51.70 -24.48
CA GLY A 65 -13.74 52.62 -24.57
C GLY A 65 -13.72 53.51 -25.83
N PRO A 66 -12.82 54.52 -25.89
CA PRO A 66 -12.81 55.55 -26.94
C PRO A 66 -12.11 55.17 -28.25
N VAL A 67 -12.27 56.03 -29.25
CA VAL A 67 -11.89 55.85 -30.68
C VAL A 67 -10.40 56.05 -30.96
N VAL A 68 -9.84 55.25 -31.86
CA VAL A 68 -8.48 55.38 -32.46
C VAL A 68 -8.57 55.13 -33.99
N PRO A 69 -7.85 55.88 -34.86
CA PRO A 69 -8.05 55.86 -36.32
C PRO A 69 -7.40 54.68 -37.10
N PRO A 70 -7.75 54.47 -38.38
CA PRO A 70 -7.38 53.32 -39.21
C PRO A 70 -6.20 53.63 -40.20
N PRO A 71 -5.89 52.77 -41.21
CA PRO A 71 -5.27 51.45 -41.06
C PRO A 71 -4.04 51.24 -41.98
N VAL A 72 -3.29 50.14 -41.84
CA VAL A 72 -2.32 49.68 -42.87
C VAL A 72 -2.43 48.17 -43.13
N ASN A 73 -2.51 47.81 -44.42
CA ASN A 73 -2.75 46.46 -44.93
C ASN A 73 -1.78 45.36 -44.44
N ARG A 74 -2.32 44.18 -44.09
CA ARG A 74 -1.72 42.87 -44.39
C ARG A 74 -2.78 41.87 -44.88
N ARG A 75 -2.32 40.82 -45.57
CA ARG A 75 -3.11 39.90 -46.42
C ARG A 75 -3.88 38.83 -45.61
N PRO A 76 -4.95 38.22 -46.18
CA PRO A 76 -5.72 37.18 -45.51
C PRO A 76 -4.90 35.89 -45.29
N GLN A 77 -5.21 35.18 -44.19
CA GLN A 77 -4.67 33.85 -43.90
C GLN A 77 -5.49 32.74 -44.60
N PRO A 78 -4.85 31.61 -44.99
CA PRO A 78 -5.56 30.42 -45.46
C PRO A 78 -6.24 29.67 -44.31
N ARG A 79 -7.09 28.69 -44.66
CA ARG A 79 -7.81 27.83 -43.71
C ARG A 79 -6.84 26.92 -42.94
N ALA A 80 -7.22 26.54 -41.71
CA ALA A 80 -6.53 25.50 -40.97
C ALA A 80 -6.80 24.12 -41.60
N GLU A 81 -5.75 23.32 -41.75
CA GLU A 81 -5.82 21.91 -42.12
C GLU A 81 -5.79 21.00 -40.87
N GLY A 82 -6.11 19.72 -41.04
CA GLY A 82 -6.40 18.80 -39.94
C GLY A 82 -5.23 18.50 -39.00
N ILE A 83 -5.56 18.21 -37.74
CA ILE A 83 -4.61 17.69 -36.75
C ILE A 83 -4.37 16.22 -37.03
N ASP A 84 -3.10 15.84 -37.18
CA ASP A 84 -2.66 14.48 -37.46
C ASP A 84 -1.97 13.90 -36.20
N PRO A 85 -2.52 12.85 -35.55
CA PRO A 85 -1.96 12.29 -34.33
C PRO A 85 -0.69 11.44 -34.57
N SER A 86 -0.32 11.14 -35.82
CA SER A 86 0.89 10.37 -36.16
C SER A 86 2.19 11.19 -36.19
N LYS A 87 2.13 12.49 -35.84
CA LYS A 87 3.23 13.45 -36.02
C LYS A 87 3.49 14.27 -34.76
N LEU A 88 4.75 14.63 -34.55
CA LEU A 88 5.23 15.37 -33.39
C LEU A 88 4.73 16.83 -33.47
N GLN A 89 3.83 17.19 -32.55
CA GLN A 89 3.25 18.54 -32.50
C GLN A 89 4.20 19.50 -31.77
N ILE A 90 4.75 20.48 -32.50
CA ILE A 90 5.70 21.47 -31.95
C ILE A 90 5.15 22.88 -32.19
N PRO A 91 4.98 23.72 -31.14
CA PRO A 91 4.69 25.13 -31.32
C PRO A 91 5.95 25.86 -31.82
N CYS A 92 5.85 26.56 -32.95
CA CYS A 92 6.94 27.38 -33.44
C CYS A 92 7.28 28.49 -32.42
N ALA A 93 8.52 28.53 -31.94
CA ALA A 93 8.96 29.51 -30.94
C ALA A 93 8.78 30.99 -31.38
N ASN A 94 8.73 31.25 -32.69
CA ASN A 94 8.61 32.60 -33.27
C ASN A 94 7.15 33.02 -33.49
N CYS A 95 6.34 32.22 -34.20
CA CYS A 95 4.95 32.58 -34.53
C CYS A 95 3.86 31.89 -33.67
N LYS A 96 4.25 30.98 -32.77
CA LYS A 96 3.37 30.15 -31.92
C LYS A 96 2.35 29.24 -32.64
N ALA A 97 2.39 29.14 -33.95
CA ALA A 97 1.63 28.13 -34.68
C ALA A 97 2.09 26.71 -34.29
N ILE A 98 1.14 25.82 -34.03
CA ILE A 98 1.41 24.38 -33.80
C ILE A 98 1.66 23.73 -35.15
N LEU A 99 2.76 22.99 -35.27
CA LEU A 99 3.20 22.32 -36.49
C LEU A 99 3.22 20.81 -36.28
N ASN A 100 2.59 20.06 -37.17
CA ASN A 100 2.62 18.59 -37.19
C ASN A 100 3.90 18.14 -37.92
N VAL A 101 4.99 17.89 -37.18
CA VAL A 101 6.29 17.56 -37.79
C VAL A 101 6.52 16.05 -37.83
N PRO A 102 6.98 15.47 -38.96
CA PRO A 102 7.41 14.07 -39.00
C PRO A 102 8.52 13.76 -37.99
N HIS A 103 8.41 12.60 -37.33
CA HIS A 103 9.44 12.11 -36.42
C HIS A 103 10.77 11.85 -37.18
N GLY A 104 11.91 12.07 -36.51
CA GLY A 104 13.25 11.81 -37.05
C GLY A 104 13.95 13.00 -37.73
N LEU A 105 13.25 14.10 -38.01
CA LEU A 105 13.87 15.33 -38.53
C LEU A 105 14.59 16.10 -37.41
N THR A 106 15.87 16.47 -37.60
CA THR A 106 16.63 17.27 -36.61
C THR A 106 16.44 18.78 -36.78
N ARG A 107 15.99 19.22 -37.96
CA ARG A 107 15.60 20.61 -38.27
C ARG A 107 14.35 20.62 -39.12
N PHE A 108 13.45 21.57 -38.85
CA PHE A 108 12.22 21.79 -39.60
C PHE A 108 11.93 23.28 -39.72
N LYS A 109 11.70 23.79 -40.93
CA LYS A 109 11.32 25.19 -41.12
C LYS A 109 9.83 25.40 -40.89
N CYS A 110 9.48 26.40 -40.10
CA CYS A 110 8.07 26.80 -39.92
C CYS A 110 7.50 27.38 -41.23
N PRO A 111 6.49 26.75 -41.87
CA PRO A 111 5.95 27.24 -43.15
C PRO A 111 5.21 28.59 -43.05
N GLN A 112 4.95 29.11 -41.84
CA GLN A 112 4.31 30.41 -41.63
C GLN A 112 5.30 31.58 -41.41
N CYS A 113 6.55 31.31 -41.02
CA CYS A 113 7.54 32.36 -40.71
C CYS A 113 8.99 32.02 -41.10
N ASP A 114 9.18 30.96 -41.90
CA ASP A 114 10.44 30.42 -42.45
C ASP A 114 11.59 30.18 -41.45
N SER A 115 11.26 30.18 -40.16
CA SER A 115 12.24 30.04 -39.07
C SER A 115 12.59 28.57 -38.87
N ASP A 116 13.89 28.25 -38.89
CA ASP A 116 14.43 26.92 -38.58
C ASP A 116 14.17 26.56 -37.11
N LEU A 117 13.38 25.51 -36.88
CA LEU A 117 13.19 24.89 -35.57
C LEU A 117 14.13 23.70 -35.46
N LEU A 118 14.97 23.70 -34.42
CA LEU A 118 15.74 22.52 -34.01
C LEU A 118 14.82 21.58 -33.22
N ILE A 119 14.79 20.31 -33.61
CA ILE A 119 13.94 19.30 -32.99
C ILE A 119 14.83 18.32 -32.24
N GLN A 120 14.66 18.30 -30.92
CA GLN A 120 15.37 17.39 -30.03
C GLN A 120 14.36 16.42 -29.43
N ASN A 121 14.56 15.12 -29.68
CA ASN A 121 13.78 14.08 -29.01
C ASN A 121 14.06 14.15 -27.49
N GLY A 122 13.00 14.10 -26.70
CA GLY A 122 12.97 14.78 -25.40
C GLY A 122 13.92 14.23 -24.33
N GLN A 123 14.91 15.03 -23.94
CA GLN A 123 15.52 15.08 -22.60
C GLN A 123 15.99 16.52 -22.33
N HIS A 124 15.49 17.16 -21.26
CA HIS A 124 15.94 18.48 -20.82
C HIS A 124 17.05 18.33 -19.76
N PRO A 125 18.31 18.70 -20.05
CA PRO A 125 19.26 19.08 -19.00
C PRO A 125 18.96 20.49 -18.48
N PRO A 126 19.35 20.84 -17.23
CA PRO A 126 19.31 22.22 -16.76
C PRO A 126 20.28 23.12 -17.55
N PRO A 127 20.04 24.44 -17.62
CA PRO A 127 20.89 25.36 -18.39
C PRO A 127 22.31 25.44 -17.81
N PRO A 128 23.36 25.50 -18.66
CA PRO A 128 24.74 25.59 -18.20
C PRO A 128 25.04 26.97 -17.59
N PRO A 129 25.87 27.04 -16.53
CA PRO A 129 26.32 28.32 -15.97
C PRO A 129 27.22 29.07 -16.95
N LEU A 130 27.10 30.40 -16.97
CA LEU A 130 27.92 31.27 -17.82
C LEU A 130 29.40 31.25 -17.38
N PRO A 131 30.37 31.16 -18.32
CA PRO A 131 31.78 31.05 -17.98
C PRO A 131 32.37 32.40 -17.52
N TYR A 132 32.44 32.61 -16.21
CA TYR A 132 33.13 33.75 -15.62
C TYR A 132 34.65 33.61 -15.81
N LYS A 133 35.27 34.52 -16.57
CA LYS A 133 36.73 34.54 -16.77
C LYS A 133 37.44 35.02 -15.49
N PRO A 134 38.51 34.35 -15.04
CA PRO A 134 39.30 34.83 -13.91
C PRO A 134 40.14 36.06 -14.32
N PRO A 135 40.18 37.13 -13.51
CA PRO A 135 41.22 38.16 -13.62
C PRO A 135 42.59 37.57 -13.24
N GLY A 136 43.60 37.77 -14.10
CA GLY A 136 44.96 37.29 -13.82
C GLY A 136 45.69 38.12 -12.77
N ILE A 137 46.68 37.52 -12.11
CA ILE A 137 47.58 38.17 -11.14
C ILE A 137 48.68 38.95 -11.89
N PRO A 138 48.93 40.23 -11.54
CA PRO A 138 50.15 40.92 -11.87
C PRO A 138 50.97 41.32 -10.62
N LEU A 139 52.27 41.05 -10.65
CA LEU A 139 53.30 41.56 -9.74
C LEU A 139 54.52 41.98 -10.59
N PRO A 140 55.39 42.90 -10.12
CA PRO A 140 55.18 44.02 -9.20
C PRO A 140 55.63 45.38 -9.82
N GLY A 141 55.27 46.52 -9.21
CA GLY A 141 55.64 47.85 -9.75
C GLY A 141 55.52 49.00 -8.73
N SER A 142 56.67 49.39 -8.17
CA SER A 142 56.90 50.40 -7.13
C SER A 142 56.29 51.82 -7.32
N VAL A 143 55.49 52.27 -6.33
CA VAL A 143 55.34 53.63 -5.68
C VAL A 143 55.42 54.95 -6.49
N PRO A 144 54.90 56.10 -5.96
CA PRO A 144 53.95 56.34 -4.84
C PRO A 144 52.78 57.31 -5.19
N ILE A 145 51.83 57.55 -4.26
CA ILE A 145 51.35 58.89 -3.81
C ILE A 145 50.31 58.76 -2.65
N LEU A 146 50.13 59.84 -1.89
CA LEU A 146 49.57 59.98 -0.53
C LEU A 146 48.04 59.70 -0.34
N PRO A 147 47.57 59.47 0.91
CA PRO A 147 46.20 59.08 1.24
C PRO A 147 45.29 60.22 1.75
N LEU A 148 43.96 60.02 1.66
CA LEU A 148 42.86 60.63 2.44
C LEU A 148 41.64 59.64 2.39
N PRO A 149 40.61 59.71 3.26
CA PRO A 149 40.16 58.49 3.94
C PRO A 149 38.69 58.09 3.77
N GLY A 150 38.47 56.76 3.81
CA GLY A 150 37.46 56.14 4.67
C GLY A 150 35.97 56.38 4.36
N ALA A 151 35.42 55.62 3.41
CA ALA A 151 34.04 55.16 3.50
C ALA A 151 34.02 53.73 4.05
N ALA A 152 33.28 53.47 5.13
CA ALA A 152 33.20 52.16 5.75
C ALA A 152 32.29 51.21 4.93
N LEU A 153 32.69 49.94 4.85
CA LEU A 153 31.79 48.86 4.41
C LEU A 153 30.78 48.54 5.53
N PRO A 154 29.54 48.13 5.21
CA PRO A 154 28.60 47.65 6.22
C PRO A 154 29.11 46.34 6.85
N GLU A 155 28.88 46.19 8.16
CA GLU A 155 29.23 44.98 8.90
C GLU A 155 28.32 43.79 8.52
N PRO A 156 28.78 42.53 8.70
CA PRO A 156 27.93 41.36 8.52
C PRO A 156 26.80 41.35 9.56
N GLU A 157 25.58 41.01 9.16
CA GLU A 157 24.47 40.84 10.10
C GLU A 157 24.74 39.65 11.05
N GLU A 158 24.79 39.91 12.37
CA GLU A 158 24.88 38.85 13.37
C GLU A 158 23.58 38.02 13.41
N ILE A 159 23.71 36.72 13.16
CA ILE A 159 22.61 35.77 13.14
C ILE A 159 22.45 35.16 14.55
N ASN A 160 21.31 35.37 15.21
CA ASN A 160 21.04 34.79 16.53
C ASN A 160 20.84 33.26 16.45
N GLU A 161 21.89 32.51 16.76
CA GLU A 161 21.89 31.04 16.80
C GLU A 161 20.79 30.46 17.72
N VAL A 162 20.47 31.14 18.84
CA VAL A 162 19.46 30.67 19.79
C VAL A 162 18.05 30.80 19.21
N ALA A 163 17.79 31.88 18.48
CA ALA A 163 16.52 32.07 17.78
C ALA A 163 16.33 31.02 16.68
N ILE A 164 17.39 30.66 15.94
CA ILE A 164 17.34 29.58 14.93
C ILE A 164 17.11 28.20 15.58
N ASP A 165 17.74 27.90 16.72
CA ASP A 165 17.45 26.66 17.46
C ASP A 165 15.95 26.60 17.87
N VAL A 166 15.36 27.73 18.29
CA VAL A 166 13.91 27.81 18.62
C VAL A 166 13.00 27.79 17.38
N GLU A 167 13.38 28.42 16.26
CA GLU A 167 12.63 28.29 14.99
C GLU A 167 12.48 26.84 14.57
N ARG A 168 13.54 26.05 14.73
CA ARG A 168 13.58 24.63 14.34
C ARG A 168 12.79 23.75 15.30
N GLU A 169 12.86 24.02 16.60
CA GLU A 169 12.04 23.35 17.61
C GLU A 169 10.53 23.66 17.45
N GLU A 170 10.16 24.89 17.06
CA GLU A 170 8.77 25.25 16.70
C GLU A 170 8.34 24.62 15.36
N ASP A 171 9.24 24.54 14.38
CA ASP A 171 8.96 23.92 13.07
C ASP A 171 8.87 22.38 13.14
N GLU A 172 9.54 21.70 14.07
CA GLU A 172 9.45 20.24 14.29
C GLU A 172 8.10 19.80 14.89
N GLY A 173 7.51 20.64 15.75
CA GLY A 173 6.23 20.39 16.42
C GLY A 173 6.34 19.67 17.78
N GLY A 174 5.25 19.75 18.55
CA GLY A 174 5.14 19.11 19.87
C GLY A 174 5.01 17.57 19.83
N PRO A 175 5.15 16.91 21.00
CA PRO A 175 5.23 15.45 21.08
C PRO A 175 3.89 14.76 20.80
N ILE A 176 3.95 13.59 20.14
CA ILE A 176 2.80 12.73 19.86
C ILE A 176 2.17 12.26 21.19
N GLY A 177 0.96 12.75 21.51
CA GLY A 177 0.21 12.35 22.69
C GLY A 177 -0.61 11.07 22.51
N GLU A 178 -1.65 10.93 23.33
CA GLU A 178 -2.44 9.71 23.41
C GLU A 178 -3.23 9.45 22.13
N THR A 179 -3.15 8.23 21.61
CA THR A 179 -3.63 7.87 20.26
C THR A 179 -5.07 7.36 20.25
N PHE A 180 -5.63 6.97 21.41
CA PHE A 180 -6.96 6.35 21.54
C PHE A 180 -7.74 6.90 22.73
N THR A 181 -9.06 6.96 22.57
CA THR A 181 -10.03 7.36 23.61
C THR A 181 -11.04 6.22 23.80
N ASP A 182 -11.43 5.90 25.05
CA ASP A 182 -12.55 4.98 25.32
C ASP A 182 -13.84 5.53 24.69
N TYR A 183 -14.56 4.69 23.92
CA TYR A 183 -15.67 5.13 23.09
C TYR A 183 -17.03 4.64 23.59
N ARG A 184 -18.04 5.51 23.48
CA ARG A 184 -19.48 5.23 23.65
C ARG A 184 -20.26 6.06 22.63
N PRO A 185 -21.48 5.64 22.22
CA PRO A 185 -22.32 6.46 21.35
C PRO A 185 -22.58 7.84 21.98
N PRO A 186 -22.22 8.95 21.32
CA PRO A 186 -22.30 10.28 21.93
C PRO A 186 -23.70 10.90 21.80
N ARG A 187 -24.52 10.42 20.85
CA ARG A 187 -25.85 10.97 20.51
C ARG A 187 -26.98 9.93 20.52
N LEU A 188 -26.69 8.66 20.80
CA LEU A 188 -27.69 7.58 20.73
C LEU A 188 -27.71 6.70 22.00
N ASN A 189 -28.74 6.88 22.81
CA ASN A 189 -28.94 6.16 24.07
C ASN A 189 -29.82 4.90 23.89
N LEU A 190 -29.55 4.09 22.87
CA LEU A 190 -30.31 2.86 22.55
C LEU A 190 -29.48 1.60 22.75
N GLY A 191 -30.07 0.56 23.36
CA GLY A 191 -29.46 -0.75 23.58
C GLY A 191 -28.39 -0.83 24.67
N GLU A 192 -27.93 -2.05 24.95
CA GLU A 192 -26.98 -2.33 26.03
C GLU A 192 -25.54 -1.90 25.68
N PRO A 193 -24.70 -1.55 26.67
CA PRO A 193 -23.26 -1.36 26.47
C PRO A 193 -22.59 -2.60 25.85
N HIS A 194 -21.59 -2.37 24.98
CA HIS A 194 -20.78 -3.45 24.41
C HIS A 194 -20.00 -4.21 25.51
N PRO A 195 -19.92 -5.56 25.47
CA PRO A 195 -19.45 -6.40 26.59
C PRO A 195 -17.96 -6.30 26.96
N ASP A 196 -17.18 -5.55 26.19
CA ASP A 196 -15.75 -5.31 26.35
C ASP A 196 -15.43 -3.85 25.94
N PRO A 197 -14.40 -3.21 26.50
CA PRO A 197 -14.05 -1.82 26.18
C PRO A 197 -13.69 -1.63 24.71
N ILE A 198 -14.38 -0.70 24.05
CA ILE A 198 -14.10 -0.25 22.69
C ILE A 198 -13.45 1.14 22.75
N VAL A 199 -12.47 1.37 21.89
CA VAL A 199 -11.80 2.66 21.70
C VAL A 199 -11.96 3.15 20.26
N GLU A 200 -11.87 4.46 20.06
CA GLU A 200 -11.59 5.04 18.73
C GLU A 200 -10.30 5.85 18.77
N THR A 201 -9.75 6.23 17.60
CA THR A 201 -8.56 7.09 17.60
C THR A 201 -8.90 8.45 18.19
N SER A 202 -7.94 9.06 18.89
CA SER A 202 -8.13 10.35 19.55
C SER A 202 -8.60 11.45 18.59
N CYS A 203 -8.12 11.40 17.34
CA CYS A 203 -8.46 12.34 16.27
C CYS A 203 -9.92 12.17 15.80
N LEU A 204 -10.41 10.92 15.71
CA LEU A 204 -11.83 10.65 15.49
C LEU A 204 -12.68 11.09 16.70
N SER A 205 -12.19 10.95 17.93
CA SER A 205 -12.94 11.37 19.14
C SER A 205 -13.14 12.89 19.28
N ALA A 206 -12.31 13.70 18.60
CA ALA A 206 -12.50 15.14 18.51
C ALA A 206 -13.64 15.56 17.56
N VAL A 207 -14.20 14.63 16.77
CA VAL A 207 -15.28 14.90 15.81
C VAL A 207 -16.49 14.03 16.14
N GLN A 208 -17.65 14.67 16.28
CA GLN A 208 -18.90 13.98 16.53
C GLN A 208 -19.60 13.59 15.21
N PRO A 209 -20.30 12.45 15.15
CA PRO A 209 -21.19 12.15 14.02
C PRO A 209 -22.39 13.12 14.02
N PRO A 210 -23.14 13.25 12.90
CA PRO A 210 -24.28 14.16 12.81
C PRO A 210 -25.44 13.72 13.71
N GLU A 211 -26.52 14.50 13.80
CA GLU A 211 -27.70 14.07 14.58
C GLU A 211 -28.36 12.81 13.99
N PRO A 212 -28.70 11.81 14.83
CA PRO A 212 -29.45 10.63 14.39
C PRO A 212 -30.93 11.01 14.16
N THR A 213 -31.31 11.17 12.90
CA THR A 213 -32.71 11.44 12.48
C THR A 213 -33.43 10.16 12.04
N TYR A 214 -32.69 9.11 11.69
CA TYR A 214 -33.26 7.82 11.29
C TYR A 214 -33.80 7.04 12.49
N HIS A 215 -35.05 6.57 12.38
CA HIS A 215 -35.70 5.71 13.36
C HIS A 215 -35.60 4.26 12.90
N ILE A 216 -35.02 3.38 13.73
CA ILE A 216 -34.85 1.96 13.46
C ILE A 216 -36.18 1.23 13.68
N SER A 217 -36.60 0.40 12.72
CA SER A 217 -37.83 -0.39 12.77
C SER A 217 -37.68 -1.63 13.65
N ILE A 218 -36.51 -2.29 13.61
CA ILE A 218 -36.20 -3.49 14.42
C ILE A 218 -35.90 -3.20 15.91
N ILE A 219 -36.18 -2.00 16.42
CA ILE A 219 -35.74 -1.61 17.76
C ILE A 219 -36.42 -2.44 18.87
N GLU A 220 -37.71 -2.76 18.73
CA GLU A 220 -38.45 -3.59 19.70
C GLU A 220 -37.93 -5.04 19.72
N ASP A 221 -37.60 -5.60 18.54
CA ASP A 221 -36.92 -6.91 18.42
C ASP A 221 -35.56 -6.88 19.14
N LEU A 222 -34.77 -5.81 18.96
CA LEU A 222 -33.42 -5.70 19.52
C LEU A 222 -33.40 -5.43 21.03
N GLU A 223 -34.34 -4.65 21.56
CA GLU A 223 -34.44 -4.40 23.01
C GLU A 223 -34.94 -5.63 23.78
N SER A 224 -35.85 -6.41 23.19
CA SER A 224 -36.36 -7.65 23.79
C SER A 224 -35.36 -8.82 23.72
N THR A 225 -34.63 -8.96 22.60
CA THR A 225 -33.59 -10.00 22.45
C THR A 225 -32.23 -9.63 23.05
N LYS A 226 -31.91 -8.34 23.15
CA LYS A 226 -30.59 -7.80 23.51
C LYS A 226 -29.45 -8.31 22.62
N ALA A 227 -29.76 -8.62 21.36
CA ALA A 227 -28.84 -9.24 20.40
C ALA A 227 -27.66 -8.35 19.97
N LEU A 228 -27.88 -7.03 19.93
CA LEU A 228 -26.93 -6.02 19.49
C LEU A 228 -26.64 -5.00 20.58
N SER A 229 -25.38 -4.57 20.66
CA SER A 229 -24.94 -3.49 21.53
C SER A 229 -25.24 -2.11 20.94
N CYS A 230 -25.26 -1.08 21.78
CA CYS A 230 -25.50 0.32 21.41
C CYS A 230 -24.62 0.82 20.25
N LEU A 231 -23.35 0.38 20.20
CA LEU A 231 -22.39 0.69 19.13
C LEU A 231 -22.84 0.15 17.76
N GLN A 232 -23.46 -1.03 17.74
CA GLN A 232 -23.90 -1.70 16.51
C GLN A 232 -25.21 -1.09 16.04
N ILE A 233 -26.12 -0.77 16.97
CA ILE A 233 -27.37 -0.04 16.71
C ILE A 233 -27.06 1.34 16.14
N GLU A 234 -26.13 2.09 16.74
CA GLU A 234 -25.61 3.37 16.21
C GLU A 234 -25.15 3.27 14.75
N THR A 235 -24.46 2.19 14.40
CA THR A 235 -23.99 1.98 13.01
C THR A 235 -25.13 1.66 12.06
N ILE A 236 -26.15 0.93 12.53
CA ILE A 236 -27.39 0.68 11.77
C ILE A 236 -28.16 1.98 11.54
N THR A 237 -28.23 2.87 12.55
CA THR A 237 -28.85 4.21 12.43
C THR A 237 -28.14 5.04 11.36
N TYR A 238 -26.82 5.26 11.49
CA TYR A 238 -26.10 6.15 10.57
C TYR A 238 -25.98 5.59 9.16
N ALA A 239 -25.78 4.28 8.98
CA ALA A 239 -25.78 3.68 7.65
C ALA A 239 -27.17 3.79 6.98
N SER A 240 -28.25 3.50 7.70
CA SER A 240 -29.62 3.64 7.17
C SER A 240 -29.99 5.10 6.87
N GLN A 241 -29.55 6.05 7.69
CA GLN A 241 -29.68 7.49 7.46
C GLN A 241 -28.95 7.93 6.19
N ARG A 242 -27.68 7.53 6.03
CA ARG A 242 -26.87 7.82 4.82
C ARG A 242 -27.48 7.17 3.58
N HIS A 243 -28.06 5.98 3.70
CA HIS A 243 -28.77 5.29 2.62
C HIS A 243 -30.07 5.97 2.16
N LEU A 244 -30.61 6.97 2.89
CA LEU A 244 -31.71 7.80 2.37
C LEU A 244 -31.23 8.83 1.33
N GLN A 245 -29.93 9.17 1.32
CA GLN A 245 -29.37 10.24 0.49
C GLN A 245 -28.90 9.74 -0.87
N HIS A 246 -28.90 10.65 -1.86
CA HIS A 246 -28.31 10.46 -3.19
C HIS A 246 -27.15 11.43 -3.40
N LEU A 247 -26.16 10.99 -4.17
CA LEU A 247 -25.01 11.79 -4.62
C LEU A 247 -25.39 12.64 -5.85
N PRO A 248 -24.65 13.72 -6.17
CA PRO A 248 -24.97 14.61 -7.31
C PRO A 248 -24.92 13.94 -8.70
N ASN A 249 -24.37 12.73 -8.81
CA ASN A 249 -24.40 11.90 -10.02
C ASN A 249 -25.64 10.97 -10.11
N GLY A 250 -26.64 11.16 -9.24
CA GLY A 250 -27.89 10.39 -9.23
C GLY A 250 -27.80 9.02 -8.56
N HIS A 251 -26.63 8.62 -8.04
CA HIS A 251 -26.46 7.35 -7.34
C HIS A 251 -26.84 7.43 -5.86
N ARG A 252 -27.37 6.35 -5.28
CA ARG A 252 -27.58 6.27 -3.83
C ARG A 252 -26.25 6.34 -3.08
N ALA A 253 -26.21 7.06 -1.96
CA ALA A 253 -25.01 7.19 -1.15
C ALA A 253 -24.73 5.90 -0.35
N GLY A 254 -23.44 5.61 -0.14
CA GLY A 254 -22.95 4.46 0.62
C GLY A 254 -22.36 4.85 1.98
N PHE A 255 -22.10 3.84 2.79
CA PHE A 255 -21.54 3.95 4.14
C PHE A 255 -20.33 3.03 4.31
N PHE A 256 -19.34 3.41 5.13
CA PHE A 256 -18.15 2.61 5.43
C PHE A 256 -18.06 2.24 6.92
N ILE A 257 -18.11 0.93 7.20
CA ILE A 257 -17.82 0.34 8.51
C ILE A 257 -16.31 0.04 8.56
N GLY A 258 -15.56 0.95 9.18
CA GLY A 258 -14.12 0.84 9.40
C GLY A 258 -13.73 0.06 10.65
N ASP A 259 -14.70 -0.41 11.45
CA ASP A 259 -14.42 -1.05 12.75
C ASP A 259 -13.37 -2.17 12.68
N GLY A 260 -12.61 -2.32 13.76
CA GLY A 260 -11.56 -3.31 13.92
C GLY A 260 -12.04 -4.77 14.01
N ALA A 261 -11.13 -5.67 14.39
CA ALA A 261 -11.49 -7.00 14.83
C ALA A 261 -12.18 -6.93 16.22
N GLY A 262 -13.07 -7.88 16.50
CA GLY A 262 -13.75 -7.99 17.81
C GLY A 262 -15.00 -7.13 18.02
N VAL A 263 -15.19 -6.02 17.29
CA VAL A 263 -16.34 -5.09 17.46
C VAL A 263 -17.69 -5.66 16.96
N GLY A 264 -17.68 -6.82 16.28
CA GLY A 264 -18.90 -7.51 15.88
C GLY A 264 -19.49 -7.12 14.53
N LYS A 265 -18.67 -6.65 13.58
CA LYS A 265 -19.09 -6.21 12.22
C LYS A 265 -20.08 -7.14 11.52
N GLY A 266 -19.90 -8.46 11.59
CA GLY A 266 -20.81 -9.42 10.95
C GLY A 266 -22.24 -9.37 11.50
N ARG A 267 -22.41 -9.23 12.82
CA ARG A 267 -23.70 -8.95 13.46
C ARG A 267 -24.25 -7.57 13.10
N THR A 268 -23.41 -6.55 12.94
CA THR A 268 -23.84 -5.22 12.46
C THR A 268 -24.39 -5.30 11.02
N VAL A 269 -23.73 -6.07 10.15
CA VAL A 269 -24.20 -6.37 8.79
C VAL A 269 -25.51 -7.17 8.81
N ALA A 270 -25.63 -8.17 9.69
CA ALA A 270 -26.86 -8.93 9.87
C ALA A 270 -28.03 -8.05 10.35
N GLY A 271 -27.80 -7.14 11.30
CA GLY A 271 -28.79 -6.15 11.72
C GLY A 271 -29.20 -5.17 10.61
N LEU A 272 -28.25 -4.75 9.77
CA LEU A 272 -28.56 -3.98 8.55
C LEU A 272 -29.40 -4.77 7.54
N ILE A 273 -29.17 -6.07 7.39
CA ILE A 273 -30.01 -6.95 6.56
C ILE A 273 -31.41 -7.07 7.17
N TRP A 274 -31.53 -7.22 8.50
CA TRP A 274 -32.82 -7.35 9.20
C TRP A 274 -33.66 -6.06 9.14
N GLU A 275 -33.08 -4.88 9.37
CA GLU A 275 -33.78 -3.60 9.20
C GLU A 275 -34.28 -3.45 7.76
N ASN A 276 -33.44 -3.73 6.76
CA ASN A 276 -33.88 -3.69 5.36
C ASN A 276 -34.97 -4.73 5.04
N TRP A 277 -34.97 -5.88 5.71
CA TRP A 277 -36.00 -6.92 5.57
C TRP A 277 -37.38 -6.45 6.04
N GLN A 278 -37.46 -5.72 7.16
CA GLN A 278 -38.72 -5.15 7.66
C GLN A 278 -39.30 -4.08 6.73
N HIS A 279 -38.44 -3.28 6.07
CA HIS A 279 -38.86 -2.38 4.99
C HIS A 279 -39.18 -3.10 3.66
N GLY A 280 -39.36 -4.43 3.67
CA GLY A 280 -39.72 -5.23 2.50
C GLY A 280 -38.57 -5.47 1.49
N ARG A 281 -37.35 -5.02 1.77
CA ARG A 281 -36.19 -5.14 0.86
C ARG A 281 -35.51 -6.50 0.98
N GLN A 282 -36.27 -7.56 0.72
CA GLN A 282 -35.94 -8.97 0.97
C GLN A 282 -34.88 -9.59 0.03
N ARG A 283 -34.02 -8.80 -0.60
CA ARG A 283 -32.93 -9.27 -1.48
C ARG A 283 -31.65 -8.51 -1.15
N ALA A 284 -30.61 -9.24 -0.76
CA ALA A 284 -29.30 -8.67 -0.44
C ALA A 284 -28.15 -9.47 -1.07
N ILE A 285 -27.02 -8.81 -1.31
CA ILE A 285 -25.76 -9.43 -1.75
C ILE A 285 -24.72 -9.24 -0.63
N TRP A 286 -24.09 -10.34 -0.22
CA TRP A 286 -22.94 -10.32 0.71
C TRP A 286 -21.71 -10.84 -0.03
N VAL A 287 -20.80 -9.92 -0.39
CA VAL A 287 -19.50 -10.23 -1.00
C VAL A 287 -18.47 -10.36 0.11
N SER A 288 -17.70 -11.45 0.17
CA SER A 288 -16.63 -11.64 1.16
C SER A 288 -15.43 -12.43 0.58
N ILE A 289 -14.45 -12.80 1.41
CA ILE A 289 -13.20 -13.44 0.95
C ILE A 289 -13.41 -14.92 0.59
N GLY A 290 -13.93 -15.72 1.52
CA GLY A 290 -13.96 -17.19 1.45
C GLY A 290 -15.36 -17.77 1.58
N SER A 291 -15.58 -18.96 0.99
CA SER A 291 -16.90 -19.62 0.97
C SER A 291 -17.43 -19.98 2.35
N ASP A 292 -16.55 -20.20 3.31
CA ASP A 292 -16.89 -20.79 4.60
C ASP A 292 -17.40 -19.73 5.58
N LEU A 293 -17.09 -18.46 5.31
CA LEU A 293 -17.67 -17.31 5.98
C LEU A 293 -19.19 -17.20 5.81
N LYS A 294 -19.82 -17.98 4.90
CA LYS A 294 -21.28 -18.16 4.85
C LYS A 294 -21.84 -18.73 6.17
N TYR A 295 -21.06 -19.55 6.90
CA TYR A 295 -21.46 -20.14 8.17
C TYR A 295 -21.39 -19.11 9.30
N ASP A 296 -20.37 -18.23 9.27
CA ASP A 296 -20.31 -17.04 10.12
C ASP A 296 -21.48 -16.09 9.81
N ALA A 297 -21.75 -15.79 8.54
CA ALA A 297 -22.84 -14.92 8.11
C ALA A 297 -24.23 -15.47 8.49
N ARG A 298 -24.44 -16.80 8.42
CA ARG A 298 -25.69 -17.40 8.90
C ARG A 298 -25.81 -17.34 10.42
N ARG A 299 -24.75 -17.69 11.17
CA ARG A 299 -24.74 -17.50 12.64
C ARG A 299 -25.04 -16.05 12.99
N ASP A 300 -24.43 -15.08 12.32
CA ASP A 300 -24.60 -13.67 12.65
C ASP A 300 -26.02 -13.15 12.34
N LEU A 301 -26.75 -13.79 11.41
CA LEU A 301 -28.20 -13.59 11.20
C LEU A 301 -29.05 -14.25 12.28
N ASP A 302 -28.73 -15.49 12.67
CA ASP A 302 -29.41 -16.20 13.76
C ASP A 302 -29.21 -15.46 15.11
N ASP A 303 -27.99 -14.98 15.37
CA ASP A 303 -27.60 -14.17 16.54
C ASP A 303 -28.40 -12.86 16.68
N VAL A 304 -29.04 -12.35 15.62
CA VAL A 304 -29.89 -11.14 15.63
C VAL A 304 -31.39 -11.44 15.42
N GLY A 305 -31.81 -12.70 15.52
CA GLY A 305 -33.20 -13.12 15.36
C GLY A 305 -33.68 -13.21 13.90
N ALA A 306 -32.82 -12.95 12.92
CA ALA A 306 -33.13 -12.98 11.49
C ALA A 306 -33.16 -14.41 10.91
N GLU A 307 -33.60 -15.41 11.69
CA GLU A 307 -33.56 -16.85 11.35
C GLU A 307 -34.30 -17.17 10.03
N SER A 308 -35.31 -16.38 9.68
CA SER A 308 -36.08 -16.52 8.44
C SER A 308 -35.28 -16.18 7.16
N VAL A 309 -34.16 -15.47 7.28
CA VAL A 309 -33.34 -15.01 6.16
C VAL A 309 -32.39 -16.12 5.69
N GLN A 310 -32.69 -16.72 4.54
CA GLN A 310 -31.85 -17.76 3.95
C GLN A 310 -30.57 -17.19 3.33
N VAL A 311 -29.46 -17.93 3.46
CA VAL A 311 -28.13 -17.59 2.93
C VAL A 311 -27.77 -18.56 1.82
N HIS A 312 -27.64 -18.07 0.59
CA HIS A 312 -27.45 -18.88 -0.62
C HIS A 312 -26.02 -18.72 -1.18
N PRO A 313 -25.15 -19.75 -1.09
CA PRO A 313 -23.77 -19.66 -1.54
C PRO A 313 -23.66 -19.78 -3.08
N LEU A 314 -23.38 -18.68 -3.77
CA LEU A 314 -23.40 -18.59 -5.24
C LEU A 314 -22.47 -19.59 -5.94
N ASN A 315 -21.33 -19.92 -5.31
CA ASN A 315 -20.36 -20.87 -5.86
C ASN A 315 -20.90 -22.31 -5.97
N LYS A 316 -21.86 -22.72 -5.13
CA LYS A 316 -22.52 -24.03 -5.20
C LYS A 316 -23.82 -24.02 -6.03
N LEU A 317 -24.12 -22.92 -6.74
CA LEU A 317 -25.28 -22.77 -7.64
C LEU A 317 -24.87 -22.75 -9.13
N PRO A 318 -25.69 -23.28 -10.06
CA PRO A 318 -25.37 -23.27 -11.50
C PRO A 318 -25.49 -21.88 -12.15
N TYR A 319 -24.86 -21.68 -13.32
CA TYR A 319 -24.88 -20.43 -14.13
C TYR A 319 -26.21 -20.21 -14.91
N SER A 320 -27.34 -20.51 -14.27
CA SER A 320 -28.69 -20.20 -14.76
C SER A 320 -29.31 -19.11 -13.87
N LYS A 321 -30.46 -18.53 -14.25
CA LYS A 321 -31.02 -17.41 -13.48
C LYS A 321 -31.41 -17.88 -12.06
N LEU A 322 -31.07 -17.09 -11.04
CA LEU A 322 -31.32 -17.43 -9.63
C LEU A 322 -32.82 -17.55 -9.32
N ASP A 323 -33.65 -16.75 -10.00
CA ASP A 323 -35.12 -16.77 -9.93
C ASP A 323 -35.78 -17.90 -10.76
N SER A 324 -35.01 -18.63 -11.57
CA SER A 324 -35.54 -19.67 -12.45
C SER A 324 -36.13 -20.85 -11.68
N LYS A 325 -37.04 -21.61 -12.31
CA LYS A 325 -37.62 -22.84 -11.74
C LYS A 325 -36.60 -23.91 -11.31
N ALA A 326 -35.34 -23.80 -11.74
CA ALA A 326 -34.26 -24.73 -11.40
C ALA A 326 -33.43 -24.31 -10.16
N ILE A 327 -33.52 -23.05 -9.74
CA ILE A 327 -32.79 -22.52 -8.56
C ILE A 327 -33.77 -21.99 -7.50
N GLY A 328 -34.83 -21.27 -7.90
CA GLY A 328 -35.95 -20.88 -7.04
C GLY A 328 -35.72 -19.72 -6.07
N ILE A 329 -34.55 -19.08 -6.08
CA ILE A 329 -34.18 -18.02 -5.12
C ILE A 329 -34.85 -16.70 -5.53
N LYS A 330 -35.91 -16.32 -4.81
CA LYS A 330 -36.64 -15.06 -4.99
C LYS A 330 -36.26 -13.97 -3.99
N SER A 331 -35.86 -14.37 -2.80
CA SER A 331 -35.51 -13.52 -1.65
C SER A 331 -34.41 -14.20 -0.82
N GLY A 332 -33.83 -13.48 0.13
CA GLY A 332 -32.70 -13.92 0.95
C GLY A 332 -31.39 -13.18 0.64
N VAL A 333 -30.30 -13.70 1.20
CA VAL A 333 -28.93 -13.21 1.02
C VAL A 333 -28.21 -14.10 0.02
N VAL A 334 -27.74 -13.54 -1.10
CA VAL A 334 -26.81 -14.24 -2.00
C VAL A 334 -25.39 -13.98 -1.50
N PHE A 335 -24.74 -15.04 -1.01
CA PHE A 335 -23.38 -15.01 -0.50
C PHE A 335 -22.40 -15.37 -1.61
N VAL A 336 -21.41 -14.51 -1.87
CA VAL A 336 -20.49 -14.63 -3.01
C VAL A 336 -19.06 -14.28 -2.58
N THR A 337 -18.05 -14.99 -3.10
CA THR A 337 -16.65 -14.61 -2.86
C THR A 337 -16.17 -13.62 -3.91
N TYR A 338 -15.18 -12.78 -3.60
CA TYR A 338 -14.51 -11.92 -4.59
C TYR A 338 -14.00 -12.70 -5.81
N SER A 339 -13.48 -13.92 -5.62
CA SER A 339 -13.09 -14.85 -6.70
C SER A 339 -14.29 -15.38 -7.49
N SER A 340 -15.43 -15.61 -6.85
CA SER A 340 -16.67 -16.01 -7.53
C SER A 340 -17.26 -14.87 -8.35
N LEU A 341 -17.12 -13.61 -7.91
CA LEU A 341 -17.71 -12.44 -8.58
C LEU A 341 -17.15 -12.26 -10.01
N ILE A 342 -15.85 -12.49 -10.19
CA ILE A 342 -15.16 -12.42 -11.49
C ILE A 342 -15.32 -13.69 -12.34
N ALA A 343 -15.87 -14.78 -11.79
CA ALA A 343 -15.91 -16.07 -12.47
C ALA A 343 -16.93 -16.08 -13.63
N SER A 344 -16.54 -16.73 -14.72
CA SER A 344 -17.37 -17.05 -15.88
C SER A 344 -17.61 -18.57 -15.98
N SER A 345 -18.60 -18.97 -16.79
CA SER A 345 -18.74 -20.33 -17.31
C SER A 345 -18.07 -20.43 -18.68
N GLU A 346 -17.72 -21.64 -19.15
CA GLU A 346 -17.30 -21.91 -20.55
C GLU A 346 -18.20 -21.19 -21.58
N LYS A 347 -19.51 -21.16 -21.31
CA LYS A 347 -20.56 -20.58 -22.18
C LYS A 347 -20.71 -19.06 -22.02
N GLY A 348 -19.63 -18.37 -21.64
CA GLY A 348 -19.49 -16.91 -21.61
C GLY A 348 -20.26 -16.14 -20.53
N ARG A 349 -21.13 -16.78 -19.72
CA ARG A 349 -21.91 -16.10 -18.67
C ARG A 349 -21.06 -15.82 -17.44
N SER A 350 -21.02 -14.57 -16.97
CA SER A 350 -20.36 -14.23 -15.70
C SER A 350 -21.30 -14.29 -14.50
N ARG A 351 -20.74 -14.53 -13.31
CA ARG A 351 -21.48 -14.44 -12.04
C ARG A 351 -21.97 -13.02 -11.75
N LEU A 352 -21.22 -12.00 -12.16
CA LEU A 352 -21.64 -10.61 -12.09
C LEU A 352 -22.94 -10.36 -12.89
N GLN A 353 -23.03 -10.86 -14.13
CA GLN A 353 -24.27 -10.78 -14.92
C GLN A 353 -25.43 -11.54 -14.27
N GLN A 354 -25.15 -12.71 -13.66
CA GLN A 354 -26.14 -13.51 -12.93
C GLN A 354 -26.72 -12.75 -11.72
N LEU A 355 -25.88 -12.02 -10.98
CA LEU A 355 -26.29 -11.18 -9.84
C LEU A 355 -27.10 -9.96 -10.30
N VAL A 356 -26.61 -9.19 -11.27
CA VAL A 356 -27.33 -8.00 -11.79
C VAL A 356 -28.69 -8.39 -12.37
N GLN A 357 -28.80 -9.55 -13.02
CA GLN A 357 -30.09 -10.07 -13.51
C GLN A 357 -31.05 -10.46 -12.37
N TRP A 358 -30.56 -10.97 -11.25
CA TRP A 358 -31.40 -11.30 -10.08
C TRP A 358 -31.84 -10.06 -9.29
N CYS A 359 -31.00 -9.02 -9.25
CA CYS A 359 -31.35 -7.71 -8.72
C CYS A 359 -32.44 -7.03 -9.57
N GLY A 360 -32.23 -6.95 -10.89
CA GLY A 360 -33.06 -6.15 -11.80
C GLY A 360 -32.72 -4.64 -11.73
N PRO A 361 -33.32 -3.83 -12.61
CA PRO A 361 -32.93 -2.43 -12.79
C PRO A 361 -33.27 -1.53 -11.59
N ASN A 362 -34.40 -1.79 -10.92
CA ASN A 362 -34.89 -0.99 -9.80
C ASN A 362 -34.50 -1.64 -8.45
N PHE A 363 -33.27 -2.12 -8.34
CA PHE A 363 -32.79 -2.78 -7.12
C PHE A 363 -32.28 -1.75 -6.11
N ASP A 364 -33.02 -1.59 -5.01
CA ASP A 364 -32.66 -0.73 -3.88
C ASP A 364 -32.20 -1.54 -2.64
N GLY A 365 -32.00 -2.84 -2.79
CA GLY A 365 -31.56 -3.75 -1.73
C GLY A 365 -30.10 -3.50 -1.30
N LEU A 366 -29.70 -4.22 -0.25
CA LEU A 366 -28.38 -4.06 0.38
C LEU A 366 -27.29 -4.80 -0.40
N VAL A 367 -26.17 -4.13 -0.67
CA VAL A 367 -24.94 -4.72 -1.21
C VAL A 367 -23.81 -4.48 -0.22
N VAL A 368 -23.29 -5.56 0.36
CA VAL A 368 -22.23 -5.53 1.37
C VAL A 368 -20.94 -6.02 0.75
N PHE A 369 -19.90 -5.19 0.82
CA PHE A 369 -18.52 -5.54 0.49
C PHE A 369 -17.76 -5.77 1.80
N ASP A 370 -17.73 -7.02 2.25
CA ASP A 370 -17.09 -7.48 3.49
C ASP A 370 -15.63 -7.88 3.27
N GLU A 371 -14.75 -7.40 4.15
CA GLU A 371 -13.30 -7.31 3.96
C GLU A 371 -12.91 -6.70 2.59
N CYS A 372 -13.54 -5.56 2.27
CA CYS A 372 -13.42 -4.88 0.97
C CYS A 372 -12.00 -4.47 0.55
N HIS A 373 -11.03 -4.53 1.46
CA HIS A 373 -9.60 -4.39 1.13
C HIS A 373 -9.11 -5.41 0.07
N LYS A 374 -9.85 -6.49 -0.22
CA LYS A 374 -9.57 -7.40 -1.35
C LYS A 374 -9.87 -6.81 -2.74
N ALA A 375 -10.64 -5.71 -2.83
CA ALA A 375 -10.89 -4.99 -4.08
C ALA A 375 -9.82 -3.91 -4.39
N LYS A 376 -8.70 -3.92 -3.65
CA LYS A 376 -7.60 -2.97 -3.84
C LYS A 376 -6.80 -3.23 -5.14
N ASN A 377 -5.81 -2.36 -5.39
CA ASN A 377 -5.01 -2.34 -6.62
C ASN A 377 -5.85 -2.07 -7.89
N LEU A 378 -6.90 -1.26 -7.78
CA LEU A 378 -7.55 -0.61 -8.93
C LEU A 378 -6.63 0.39 -9.63
N ILE A 379 -5.77 1.06 -8.86
CA ILE A 379 -4.75 1.98 -9.36
C ILE A 379 -3.40 1.46 -8.85
N PRO A 380 -2.65 0.73 -9.68
CA PRO A 380 -1.36 0.17 -9.28
C PRO A 380 -0.27 1.23 -9.19
N GLU A 381 0.85 0.87 -8.57
CA GLU A 381 1.97 1.77 -8.31
C GLU A 381 2.91 1.96 -9.52
N SER A 382 2.87 1.07 -10.50
CA SER A 382 3.87 1.02 -11.58
C SER A 382 3.34 0.34 -12.86
N GLY A 383 2.54 1.07 -13.65
CA GLY A 383 2.25 0.75 -15.06
C GLY A 383 1.43 -0.52 -15.37
N SER A 384 1.12 -1.36 -14.39
CA SER A 384 0.30 -2.57 -14.58
C SER A 384 -1.20 -2.26 -14.72
N GLN A 385 -2.00 -3.27 -15.04
CA GLN A 385 -3.44 -3.14 -15.20
C GLN A 385 -4.21 -3.20 -13.86
N PRO A 386 -5.40 -2.56 -13.76
CA PRO A 386 -6.29 -2.71 -12.61
C PRO A 386 -6.72 -4.16 -12.36
N THR A 387 -6.90 -4.56 -11.11
CA THR A 387 -7.34 -5.94 -10.80
C THR A 387 -8.75 -6.23 -11.34
N ARG A 388 -8.92 -7.43 -11.93
CA ARG A 388 -10.25 -7.91 -12.42
C ARG A 388 -11.31 -7.83 -11.32
N THR A 389 -10.92 -8.11 -10.07
CA THR A 389 -11.75 -7.99 -8.86
C THR A 389 -12.20 -6.56 -8.59
N GLY A 390 -11.29 -5.59 -8.64
CA GLY A 390 -11.62 -4.18 -8.47
C GLY A 390 -12.58 -3.67 -9.53
N ASN A 391 -12.33 -4.02 -10.80
CA ASN A 391 -13.20 -3.66 -11.92
C ASN A 391 -14.61 -4.23 -11.76
N ALA A 392 -14.75 -5.51 -11.39
CA ALA A 392 -16.05 -6.13 -11.15
C ALA A 392 -16.83 -5.52 -9.97
N VAL A 393 -16.12 -4.99 -8.97
CA VAL A 393 -16.71 -4.24 -7.84
C VAL A 393 -17.20 -2.85 -8.27
N LEU A 394 -16.50 -2.17 -9.19
CA LEU A 394 -16.99 -0.92 -9.80
C LEU A 394 -18.21 -1.19 -10.71
N GLU A 395 -18.12 -2.18 -11.60
CA GLU A 395 -19.17 -2.54 -12.55
C GLU A 395 -20.48 -2.97 -11.84
N LEU A 396 -20.37 -3.71 -10.72
CA LEU A 396 -21.53 -4.06 -9.89
C LEU A 396 -22.23 -2.83 -9.29
N GLN A 397 -21.45 -1.83 -8.85
CA GLN A 397 -22.01 -0.60 -8.28
C GLN A 397 -22.67 0.25 -9.37
N GLU A 398 -22.00 0.44 -10.52
CA GLU A 398 -22.52 1.19 -11.66
C GLU A 398 -23.84 0.60 -12.18
N LYS A 399 -23.94 -0.73 -12.30
CA LYS A 399 -25.14 -1.42 -12.79
C LYS A 399 -26.30 -1.47 -11.79
N LEU A 400 -26.06 -1.10 -10.52
CA LEU A 400 -27.06 -1.07 -9.46
C LEU A 400 -27.10 0.34 -8.82
N PRO A 401 -27.61 1.36 -9.53
CA PRO A 401 -27.48 2.76 -9.12
C PRO A 401 -28.23 3.13 -7.83
N GLU A 402 -29.34 2.44 -7.56
CA GLU A 402 -30.21 2.63 -6.39
C GLU A 402 -29.81 1.75 -5.19
N ALA A 403 -28.80 0.89 -5.32
CA ALA A 403 -28.43 -0.07 -4.28
C ALA A 403 -27.90 0.61 -3.01
N ARG A 404 -28.26 0.05 -1.86
CA ARG A 404 -27.75 0.45 -0.55
C ARG A 404 -26.39 -0.18 -0.31
N VAL A 405 -25.32 0.57 -0.58
CA VAL A 405 -23.94 0.04 -0.52
C VAL A 405 -23.33 0.22 0.87
N VAL A 406 -22.72 -0.84 1.38
CA VAL A 406 -21.93 -0.86 2.62
C VAL A 406 -20.56 -1.44 2.33
N TYR A 407 -19.52 -0.66 2.62
CA TYR A 407 -18.14 -1.15 2.67
C TYR A 407 -17.83 -1.58 4.10
N CYS A 408 -17.17 -2.72 4.29
CA CYS A 408 -16.82 -3.27 5.60
C CYS A 408 -15.35 -3.73 5.55
N SER A 409 -14.45 -3.04 6.24
CA SER A 409 -13.02 -3.43 6.34
C SER A 409 -12.29 -2.58 7.36
N ALA A 410 -11.56 -3.23 8.28
CA ALA A 410 -10.70 -2.54 9.24
C ALA A 410 -9.48 -1.83 8.59
N THR A 411 -9.18 -2.15 7.33
CA THR A 411 -7.98 -1.69 6.60
C THR A 411 -8.32 -1.10 5.23
N GLY A 412 -9.62 -0.85 4.95
CA GLY A 412 -10.08 -0.35 3.65
C GLY A 412 -9.52 1.02 3.28
N ALA A 413 -9.22 1.85 4.29
CA ALA A 413 -8.67 3.20 4.14
C ALA A 413 -7.35 3.40 4.92
N SER A 414 -6.52 2.35 5.06
CA SER A 414 -5.17 2.51 5.65
C SER A 414 -4.15 3.13 4.69
N GLU A 415 -4.44 3.11 3.39
CA GLU A 415 -3.65 3.71 2.31
C GLU A 415 -4.63 4.44 1.37
N PRO A 416 -4.39 5.69 0.94
CA PRO A 416 -5.33 6.43 0.08
C PRO A 416 -5.73 5.68 -1.19
N ARG A 417 -4.76 5.01 -1.82
CA ARG A 417 -4.93 4.19 -3.04
C ARG A 417 -5.96 3.07 -2.89
N ASN A 418 -6.16 2.55 -1.68
CA ASN A 418 -7.11 1.47 -1.41
C ASN A 418 -8.56 1.92 -1.36
N MET A 419 -8.84 3.24 -1.36
CA MET A 419 -10.20 3.77 -1.35
C MET A 419 -10.85 3.78 -2.75
N ALA A 420 -10.13 3.52 -3.84
CA ALA A 420 -10.58 3.79 -5.21
C ALA A 420 -11.91 3.11 -5.62
N TYR A 421 -12.28 1.96 -5.06
CA TYR A 421 -13.58 1.29 -5.33
C TYR A 421 -14.75 1.90 -4.54
N MET A 422 -14.50 2.75 -3.55
CA MET A 422 -15.49 3.28 -2.61
C MET A 422 -16.30 4.47 -3.18
N VAL A 423 -16.62 4.43 -4.47
CA VAL A 423 -17.21 5.55 -5.23
C VAL A 423 -18.57 6.03 -4.70
N ARG A 424 -19.30 5.20 -3.92
CA ARG A 424 -20.58 5.58 -3.29
C ARG A 424 -20.39 6.45 -2.03
N LEU A 425 -19.15 6.67 -1.57
CA LEU A 425 -18.87 7.62 -0.49
C LEU A 425 -19.07 9.08 -0.94
N GLY A 426 -18.71 9.43 -2.18
CA GLY A 426 -18.84 10.79 -2.72
C GLY A 426 -17.68 11.74 -2.39
N LEU A 427 -16.48 11.22 -2.06
CA LEU A 427 -15.28 12.01 -1.77
C LEU A 427 -14.62 12.64 -3.02
N TRP A 428 -14.96 12.12 -4.21
CA TRP A 428 -14.54 12.62 -5.51
C TRP A 428 -15.69 12.45 -6.53
N GLY A 429 -15.63 13.18 -7.63
CA GLY A 429 -16.65 13.21 -8.68
C GLY A 429 -17.53 14.48 -8.65
N PRO A 430 -18.63 14.51 -9.41
CA PRO A 430 -19.49 15.68 -9.55
C PRO A 430 -19.99 16.21 -8.20
N GLY A 431 -19.84 17.53 -7.98
CA GLY A 431 -20.23 18.20 -6.74
C GLY A 431 -19.22 18.11 -5.59
N SER A 432 -18.01 17.60 -5.83
CA SER A 432 -16.90 17.59 -4.86
C SER A 432 -15.70 18.38 -5.39
N SER A 433 -14.74 18.73 -4.52
CA SER A 433 -13.55 19.51 -4.89
C SER A 433 -12.46 18.72 -5.65
N PHE A 434 -12.71 17.44 -5.94
CA PHE A 434 -11.83 16.57 -6.73
C PHE A 434 -12.65 15.88 -7.82
N GLU A 435 -12.48 16.26 -9.09
CA GLU A 435 -13.29 15.67 -10.18
C GLU A 435 -12.98 14.18 -10.38
N LYS A 436 -11.73 13.80 -10.11
CA LYS A 436 -11.19 12.45 -10.31
C LYS A 436 -10.44 11.98 -9.07
N PHE A 437 -10.50 10.68 -8.81
CA PHE A 437 -9.74 10.06 -7.71
C PHE A 437 -8.22 10.32 -7.79
N GLN A 438 -7.66 10.50 -8.99
CA GLN A 438 -6.23 10.82 -9.16
C GLN A 438 -5.84 12.18 -8.56
N GLU A 439 -6.74 13.16 -8.59
CA GLU A 439 -6.54 14.48 -7.98
C GLU A 439 -6.62 14.39 -6.45
N PHE A 440 -7.59 13.64 -5.94
CA PHE A 440 -7.76 13.32 -4.51
C PHE A 440 -6.53 12.56 -3.96
N LEU A 441 -6.04 11.56 -4.70
CA LEU A 441 -4.85 10.79 -4.35
C LEU A 441 -3.60 11.69 -4.28
N ALA A 442 -3.38 12.54 -5.27
CA ALA A 442 -2.22 13.45 -5.28
C ALA A 442 -2.25 14.45 -4.12
N ALA A 443 -3.43 14.95 -3.74
CA ALA A 443 -3.61 15.81 -2.58
C ALA A 443 -3.26 15.10 -1.26
N LEU A 444 -3.70 13.85 -1.08
CA LEU A 444 -3.37 13.06 0.11
C LEU A 444 -1.89 12.64 0.16
N GLU A 445 -1.29 12.28 -0.97
CA GLU A 445 0.15 11.96 -1.04
C GLU A 445 1.05 13.18 -0.79
N LYS A 446 0.61 14.40 -1.15
CA LYS A 446 1.25 15.67 -0.74
C LYS A 446 1.01 16.01 0.73
N GLY A 447 -0.18 15.69 1.26
CA GLY A 447 -0.58 15.99 2.64
C GLY A 447 0.02 15.08 3.72
N GLY A 448 0.44 13.85 3.37
CA GLY A 448 1.03 12.91 4.31
C GLY A 448 0.01 12.19 5.20
N VAL A 449 0.46 11.61 6.32
CA VAL A 449 -0.39 10.73 7.15
C VAL A 449 -1.60 11.47 7.73
N GLY A 450 -1.39 12.67 8.25
CA GLY A 450 -2.47 13.46 8.85
C GLY A 450 -3.59 13.82 7.86
N ALA A 451 -3.28 13.97 6.57
CA ALA A 451 -4.31 14.28 5.56
C ALA A 451 -5.35 13.14 5.43
N LEU A 452 -4.91 11.89 5.59
CA LEU A 452 -5.81 10.72 5.63
C LEU A 452 -6.63 10.68 6.93
N GLU A 453 -6.08 11.15 8.05
CA GLU A 453 -6.81 11.30 9.31
C GLU A 453 -7.88 12.41 9.23
N LEU A 454 -7.61 13.52 8.55
CA LEU A 454 -8.63 14.53 8.24
C LEU A 454 -9.77 13.97 7.39
N VAL A 455 -9.46 13.16 6.36
CA VAL A 455 -10.50 12.47 5.56
C VAL A 455 -11.37 11.59 6.47
N ALA A 456 -10.76 10.82 7.37
CA ALA A 456 -11.47 9.95 8.31
C ALA A 456 -12.37 10.74 9.27
N MET A 457 -11.89 11.88 9.79
CA MET A 457 -12.65 12.81 10.62
C MET A 457 -13.84 13.42 9.84
N GLU A 458 -13.60 13.92 8.62
CA GLU A 458 -14.63 14.51 7.76
C GLU A 458 -15.71 13.50 7.36
N MET A 459 -15.32 12.24 7.12
CA MET A 459 -16.26 11.15 6.86
C MET A 459 -17.10 10.78 8.10
N LYS A 460 -16.58 10.96 9.32
CA LYS A 460 -17.36 10.81 10.56
C LYS A 460 -18.35 11.98 10.71
N ALA A 461 -17.91 13.22 10.52
CA ALA A 461 -18.76 14.42 10.57
C ALA A 461 -19.95 14.36 9.60
N ARG A 462 -19.73 13.84 8.38
CA ARG A 462 -20.79 13.64 7.36
C ARG A 462 -21.66 12.39 7.58
N GLY A 463 -21.47 11.62 8.65
CA GLY A 463 -22.27 10.43 8.96
C GLY A 463 -22.13 9.30 7.93
N MET A 464 -20.98 9.22 7.25
CA MET A 464 -20.70 8.24 6.19
C MET A 464 -19.67 7.18 6.60
N TYR A 465 -19.13 7.28 7.81
CA TYR A 465 -18.08 6.42 8.35
C TYR A 465 -18.14 6.33 9.88
N LEU A 466 -17.89 5.12 10.40
CA LEU A 466 -17.53 4.87 11.80
C LEU A 466 -16.38 3.87 11.84
N CYS A 467 -15.41 4.09 12.74
CA CYS A 467 -14.26 3.21 12.93
C CYS A 467 -13.83 3.20 14.40
N ARG A 468 -14.11 2.08 15.06
CA ARG A 468 -13.81 1.81 16.46
C ARG A 468 -13.11 0.45 16.57
N THR A 469 -12.31 0.22 17.59
CA THR A 469 -11.50 -1.01 17.74
C THR A 469 -11.61 -1.56 19.16
N LEU A 470 -11.55 -2.89 19.31
CA LEU A 470 -11.50 -3.55 20.61
C LEU A 470 -10.22 -3.16 21.35
N SER A 471 -10.35 -2.59 22.55
CA SER A 471 -9.22 -2.11 23.35
C SER A 471 -8.30 -3.26 23.74
N TYR A 472 -6.99 -3.10 23.55
CA TYR A 472 -5.95 -4.05 23.98
C TYR A 472 -5.63 -3.98 25.48
N LYS A 473 -6.46 -3.28 26.28
CA LYS A 473 -6.32 -3.12 27.73
C LYS A 473 -6.25 -4.48 28.45
N GLY A 474 -5.09 -4.83 28.99
CA GLY A 474 -4.82 -6.10 29.66
C GLY A 474 -4.28 -7.21 28.75
N ALA A 475 -4.11 -6.96 27.46
CA ALA A 475 -3.22 -7.76 26.62
C ALA A 475 -1.76 -7.39 26.92
N GLU A 476 -0.87 -8.37 26.84
CA GLU A 476 0.57 -8.18 27.05
C GLU A 476 1.30 -8.48 25.75
N PHE A 477 2.35 -7.70 25.42
CA PHE A 477 3.13 -7.87 24.20
C PHE A 477 4.61 -8.00 24.53
N GLU A 478 5.17 -9.19 24.28
CA GLU A 478 6.57 -9.50 24.52
C GLU A 478 7.26 -9.87 23.20
N VAL A 479 8.39 -9.21 22.94
CA VAL A 479 9.21 -9.34 21.74
C VAL A 479 10.39 -10.24 22.10
N VAL A 480 10.42 -11.47 21.56
CA VAL A 480 11.33 -12.55 22.00
C VAL A 480 12.37 -12.85 20.93
N GLU A 481 13.64 -12.57 21.23
CA GLU A 481 14.75 -12.92 20.34
C GLU A 481 15.07 -14.43 20.45
N ALA A 482 14.90 -15.14 19.33
CA ALA A 482 15.26 -16.53 19.15
C ALA A 482 16.65 -16.58 18.49
N HIS A 483 17.70 -16.56 19.31
CA HIS A 483 19.08 -16.68 18.82
C HIS A 483 19.28 -18.00 18.05
N LEU A 484 19.96 -17.93 16.91
CA LEU A 484 20.47 -19.13 16.24
C LEU A 484 21.51 -19.80 17.15
N ASP A 485 21.38 -21.11 17.37
CA ASP A 485 22.43 -21.91 17.98
C ASP A 485 23.63 -22.10 17.03
N GLU A 486 24.75 -22.58 17.55
CA GLU A 486 26.01 -22.73 16.82
C GLU A 486 25.90 -23.70 15.63
N ARG A 487 25.09 -24.77 15.74
CA ARG A 487 24.83 -25.70 14.63
C ARG A 487 24.03 -24.99 13.53
N MET A 488 22.96 -24.29 13.90
CA MET A 488 22.10 -23.60 12.95
C MET A 488 22.81 -22.42 12.29
N MET A 489 23.70 -21.73 12.99
CA MET A 489 24.52 -20.64 12.44
C MET A 489 25.48 -21.15 11.36
N GLU A 490 26.22 -22.23 11.63
CA GLU A 490 27.13 -22.84 10.65
C GLU A 490 26.37 -23.52 9.49
N MET A 491 25.18 -24.06 9.74
CA MET A 491 24.27 -24.58 8.71
C MET A 491 23.77 -23.45 7.78
N TYR A 492 23.36 -22.31 8.34
CA TYR A 492 22.92 -21.13 7.59
C TYR A 492 24.05 -20.57 6.72
N LYS A 493 25.27 -20.48 7.28
CA LYS A 493 26.46 -20.02 6.58
C LYS A 493 26.81 -20.94 5.39
N LYS A 494 26.90 -22.26 5.61
CA LYS A 494 27.13 -23.24 4.53
C LYS A 494 26.07 -23.18 3.43
N ALA A 495 24.81 -22.91 3.78
CA ALA A 495 23.76 -22.71 2.80
C ALA A 495 23.92 -21.40 1.99
N ALA A 496 24.35 -20.30 2.62
CA ALA A 496 24.65 -19.03 1.94
C ALA A 496 25.86 -19.14 1.00
N GLU A 497 26.90 -19.87 1.42
CA GLU A 497 28.05 -20.25 0.59
C GLU A 497 27.58 -21.10 -0.61
N PHE A 498 26.82 -22.17 -0.38
CA PHE A 498 26.28 -23.02 -1.46
C PHE A 498 25.39 -22.27 -2.46
N TRP A 499 24.49 -21.39 -2.01
CA TRP A 499 23.69 -20.56 -2.93
C TRP A 499 24.57 -19.58 -3.75
N THR A 500 25.68 -19.11 -3.18
CA THR A 500 26.65 -18.27 -3.92
C THR A 500 27.36 -19.07 -5.01
N ASP A 501 27.85 -20.28 -4.69
CA ASP A 501 28.52 -21.17 -5.64
C ASP A 501 27.55 -21.64 -6.74
N LEU A 502 26.33 -22.03 -6.38
CA LEU A 502 25.26 -22.38 -7.32
C LEU A 502 24.97 -21.22 -8.29
N ARG A 503 24.99 -19.97 -7.83
CA ARG A 503 24.84 -18.81 -8.71
C ARG A 503 26.01 -18.67 -9.69
N VAL A 504 27.24 -18.90 -9.26
CA VAL A 504 28.42 -18.83 -10.14
C VAL A 504 28.37 -19.93 -11.21
N GLU A 505 28.00 -21.17 -10.83
CA GLU A 505 27.86 -22.27 -11.78
C GLU A 505 26.68 -22.07 -12.73
N LEU A 506 25.53 -21.56 -12.28
CA LEU A 506 24.42 -21.20 -13.17
C LEU A 506 24.79 -20.10 -14.16
N ILE A 507 25.60 -19.12 -13.76
CA ILE A 507 26.17 -18.12 -14.69
C ILE A 507 27.08 -18.82 -15.70
N SER A 508 28.03 -19.66 -15.25
CA SER A 508 28.92 -20.42 -16.15
C SER A 508 28.15 -21.27 -17.15
N ALA A 509 27.23 -22.12 -16.68
CA ALA A 509 26.40 -22.98 -17.50
C ALA A 509 25.54 -22.18 -18.51
N SER A 510 25.06 -20.99 -18.14
CA SER A 510 24.33 -20.11 -19.07
C SER A 510 25.18 -19.52 -20.20
N THR A 511 26.51 -19.49 -20.09
CA THR A 511 27.40 -19.03 -21.19
C THR A 511 27.60 -20.04 -22.30
N PHE A 512 27.09 -21.28 -22.15
CA PHE A 512 27.14 -22.34 -23.17
C PHE A 512 25.84 -22.46 -24.00
N PHE A 513 24.95 -21.46 -23.92
CA PHE A 513 23.74 -21.34 -24.74
C PHE A 513 23.94 -20.26 -25.82
N ASP A 514 23.90 -20.65 -27.10
CA ASP A 514 24.09 -19.76 -28.27
C ASP A 514 22.77 -19.18 -28.84
N ASP A 515 21.60 -19.54 -28.29
CA ASP A 515 20.30 -19.10 -28.81
C ASP A 515 19.85 -17.73 -28.27
N GLU A 516 19.30 -16.88 -29.14
CA GLU A 516 18.87 -15.52 -28.78
C GLU A 516 17.64 -15.46 -27.84
N LYS A 517 17.75 -14.63 -26.79
CA LYS A 517 16.65 -13.83 -26.21
C LYS A 517 15.35 -14.56 -25.81
N THR A 518 15.38 -15.48 -24.83
CA THR A 518 14.15 -15.76 -24.05
C THR A 518 14.38 -16.06 -22.56
N ASN A 519 14.99 -17.20 -22.21
CA ASN A 519 14.79 -17.79 -20.87
C ASN A 519 15.63 -17.18 -19.72
N GLY A 520 16.62 -16.34 -20.02
CA GLY A 520 17.55 -15.81 -19.01
C GLY A 520 16.90 -14.98 -17.89
N SER A 521 15.86 -14.19 -18.19
CA SER A 521 15.18 -13.38 -17.17
C SER A 521 14.30 -14.25 -16.25
N GLN A 522 13.66 -15.28 -16.81
CA GLN A 522 12.81 -16.22 -16.09
C GLN A 522 13.62 -17.08 -15.10
N LEU A 523 14.78 -17.59 -15.52
CA LEU A 523 15.69 -18.33 -14.64
C LEU A 523 16.05 -17.50 -13.40
N TRP A 524 16.49 -16.25 -13.57
CA TRP A 524 16.83 -15.40 -12.43
C TRP A 524 15.63 -15.02 -11.57
N ARG A 525 14.44 -14.81 -12.16
CA ARG A 525 13.20 -14.60 -11.40
C ARG A 525 12.90 -15.78 -10.47
N ILE A 526 12.97 -17.01 -10.99
CA ILE A 526 12.65 -18.24 -10.24
C ILE A 526 13.75 -18.57 -9.22
N TYR A 527 15.02 -18.42 -9.59
CA TYR A 527 16.17 -18.55 -8.69
C TYR A 527 15.99 -17.66 -7.44
N TRP A 528 15.73 -16.36 -7.65
CA TRP A 528 15.62 -15.40 -6.55
C TRP A 528 14.36 -15.59 -5.70
N ALA A 529 13.26 -16.05 -6.28
CA ALA A 529 12.06 -16.44 -5.53
C ALA A 529 12.30 -17.69 -4.66
N SER A 530 12.99 -18.69 -5.22
CA SER A 530 13.34 -19.94 -4.53
C SER A 530 14.30 -19.69 -3.37
N HIS A 531 15.38 -18.96 -3.61
CA HIS A 531 16.32 -18.47 -2.60
C HIS A 531 15.61 -17.75 -1.43
N GLN A 532 14.69 -16.82 -1.73
CA GLN A 532 13.96 -16.10 -0.68
C GLN A 532 12.93 -16.97 0.07
N ARG A 533 12.42 -18.05 -0.53
CA ARG A 533 11.59 -19.06 0.17
C ARG A 533 12.46 -19.96 1.06
N PHE A 534 13.64 -20.38 0.57
CA PHE A 534 14.62 -21.19 1.30
C PHE A 534 15.05 -20.54 2.63
N PHE A 535 15.58 -19.31 2.59
CA PHE A 535 16.10 -18.68 3.82
C PHE A 535 15.00 -18.30 4.83
N ARG A 536 13.77 -18.04 4.39
CA ARG A 536 12.62 -17.92 5.32
C ARG A 536 12.33 -19.23 6.05
N HIS A 537 12.37 -20.37 5.35
CA HIS A 537 12.18 -21.68 5.95
C HIS A 537 13.30 -22.03 6.97
N MET A 538 14.55 -21.62 6.68
CA MET A 538 15.66 -21.68 7.65
C MET A 538 15.34 -20.85 8.90
N CYS A 539 14.91 -19.59 8.76
CA CYS A 539 14.56 -18.71 9.89
C CYS A 539 13.40 -19.27 10.73
N MET A 540 12.40 -19.90 10.10
CA MET A 540 11.30 -20.57 10.82
C MET A 540 11.81 -21.78 11.61
N SER A 541 12.66 -22.61 11.02
CA SER A 541 13.24 -23.80 11.67
C SER A 541 14.09 -23.43 12.89
N ALA A 542 14.91 -22.38 12.79
CA ALA A 542 15.72 -21.87 13.90
C ALA A 542 14.90 -21.47 15.14
N LYS A 543 13.62 -21.10 14.97
CA LYS A 543 12.74 -20.69 16.06
C LYS A 543 12.02 -21.85 16.75
N VAL A 544 11.93 -23.05 16.14
CA VAL A 544 11.14 -24.18 16.68
C VAL A 544 11.54 -24.53 18.12
N PRO A 545 12.83 -24.66 18.50
CA PRO A 545 13.21 -24.95 19.89
C PRO A 545 12.73 -23.88 20.88
N THR A 546 12.74 -22.60 20.47
CA THR A 546 12.26 -21.48 21.30
C THR A 546 10.73 -21.51 21.43
N VAL A 547 9.99 -21.82 20.37
CA VAL A 547 8.53 -22.03 20.45
C VAL A 547 8.20 -23.20 21.37
N VAL A 548 8.85 -24.35 21.20
CA VAL A 548 8.61 -25.56 22.01
C VAL A 548 8.85 -25.29 23.49
N ARG A 549 9.89 -24.51 23.83
CA ARG A 549 10.13 -24.03 25.21
C ARG A 549 8.98 -23.14 25.72
N LEU A 550 8.62 -22.10 24.98
CA LEU A 550 7.55 -21.16 25.37
C LEU A 550 6.16 -21.83 25.50
N VAL A 551 5.86 -22.82 24.64
CA VAL A 551 4.63 -23.64 24.73
C VAL A 551 4.62 -24.42 26.05
N LYS A 552 5.73 -25.10 26.37
CA LYS A 552 5.85 -25.92 27.60
C LYS A 552 5.80 -25.04 28.87
N GLU A 553 6.41 -23.87 28.85
CA GLU A 553 6.30 -22.86 29.92
C GLU A 553 4.87 -22.33 30.11
N ALA A 554 4.14 -22.06 29.02
CA ALA A 554 2.76 -21.60 29.09
C ALA A 554 1.78 -22.68 29.61
N LEU A 555 1.94 -23.92 29.15
CA LEU A 555 1.13 -25.06 29.62
C LEU A 555 1.37 -25.35 31.11
N ALA A 556 2.61 -25.22 31.59
CA ALA A 556 2.94 -25.33 33.02
C ALA A 556 2.31 -24.22 33.89
N GLN A 557 1.79 -23.16 33.28
CA GLN A 557 1.06 -22.05 33.94
C GLN A 557 -0.47 -22.14 33.76
N ASP A 558 -0.99 -23.32 33.37
CA ASP A 558 -2.40 -23.58 33.03
C ASP A 558 -2.99 -22.67 31.93
N LYS A 559 -2.15 -22.22 30.99
CA LYS A 559 -2.56 -21.40 29.84
C LYS A 559 -2.76 -22.27 28.60
N CYS A 560 -3.58 -21.79 27.66
CA CYS A 560 -3.72 -22.41 26.34
C CYS A 560 -2.92 -21.66 25.28
N VAL A 561 -2.32 -22.37 24.33
CA VAL A 561 -1.35 -21.80 23.40
C VAL A 561 -1.88 -21.84 21.96
N VAL A 562 -1.66 -20.75 21.22
CA VAL A 562 -1.96 -20.64 19.79
C VAL A 562 -0.68 -20.23 19.08
N VAL A 563 -0.15 -21.07 18.19
CA VAL A 563 1.05 -20.77 17.38
C VAL A 563 0.63 -20.30 15.98
N GLY A 564 1.12 -19.15 15.55
CA GLY A 564 0.80 -18.54 14.27
C GLY A 564 1.96 -18.58 13.26
N LEU A 565 1.66 -19.05 12.04
CA LEU A 565 2.56 -19.05 10.88
C LEU A 565 1.85 -18.56 9.60
N GLN A 566 2.58 -18.43 8.49
CA GLN A 566 2.02 -18.19 7.15
C GLN A 566 2.12 -19.47 6.29
N SER A 567 3.31 -20.08 6.20
CA SER A 567 3.59 -21.19 5.28
C SER A 567 3.67 -22.59 5.95
N THR A 568 2.98 -23.58 5.39
CA THR A 568 2.87 -24.95 5.93
C THR A 568 3.93 -25.94 5.40
N GLY A 569 4.68 -25.58 4.35
CA GLY A 569 5.62 -26.48 3.65
C GLY A 569 4.97 -27.57 2.76
N GLU A 570 3.67 -27.80 2.91
CA GLU A 570 2.86 -28.90 2.33
C GLU A 570 3.24 -29.34 0.91
N ALA A 571 3.31 -28.42 -0.06
CA ALA A 571 3.55 -28.78 -1.47
C ALA A 571 4.91 -29.47 -1.70
N ARG A 572 5.87 -29.35 -0.78
CA ARG A 572 7.13 -30.11 -0.81
C ARG A 572 7.01 -31.45 -0.08
N THR A 573 6.16 -31.53 0.94
CA THR A 573 5.82 -32.78 1.62
C THR A 573 5.08 -33.74 0.68
N GLU A 574 4.07 -33.26 -0.03
CA GLU A 574 3.30 -34.08 -0.99
C GLU A 574 4.15 -34.51 -2.20
N GLU A 575 5.00 -33.61 -2.71
CA GLU A 575 5.96 -33.90 -3.80
C GLU A 575 6.99 -34.97 -3.39
N ALA A 576 7.57 -34.87 -2.19
CA ALA A 576 8.48 -35.88 -1.66
C ALA A 576 7.78 -37.23 -1.43
N VAL A 577 6.55 -37.24 -0.91
CA VAL A 577 5.75 -38.47 -0.72
C VAL A 577 5.40 -39.12 -2.06
N SER A 578 5.17 -38.34 -3.12
CA SER A 578 4.97 -38.85 -4.49
C SER A 578 6.27 -39.45 -5.08
N LYS A 579 7.43 -38.89 -4.73
CA LYS A 579 8.75 -39.28 -5.25
C LYS A 579 9.40 -40.46 -4.51
N TYR A 580 9.14 -40.59 -3.21
CA TYR A 580 9.81 -41.57 -2.33
C TYR A 580 8.85 -42.56 -1.65
N GLY A 581 7.54 -42.31 -1.65
CA GLY A 581 6.51 -43.17 -1.05
C GLY A 581 5.90 -42.61 0.24
N SER A 582 4.89 -43.32 0.78
CA SER A 582 4.15 -42.91 1.98
C SER A 582 4.83 -43.24 3.31
N GLU A 583 5.93 -43.99 3.28
CA GLU A 583 6.77 -44.31 4.45
C GLU A 583 8.19 -43.78 4.18
N LEU A 584 8.72 -42.97 5.09
CA LEU A 584 10.01 -42.27 4.95
C LEU A 584 10.85 -42.44 6.23
N ASP A 585 12.18 -42.38 6.14
CA ASP A 585 13.08 -42.60 7.28
C ASP A 585 13.00 -41.49 8.36
N ASP A 586 12.78 -40.24 7.97
CA ASP A 586 12.51 -39.09 8.86
C ASP A 586 11.70 -38.00 8.11
N PHE A 587 11.34 -36.92 8.79
CA PHE A 587 10.59 -35.80 8.22
C PHE A 587 11.28 -35.13 7.01
N VAL A 588 10.46 -34.72 6.03
CA VAL A 588 10.94 -34.05 4.82
C VAL A 588 11.55 -32.68 5.13
N SER A 589 12.80 -32.47 4.68
CA SER A 589 13.49 -31.19 4.75
C SER A 589 13.03 -30.27 3.61
N GLY A 590 12.07 -29.38 3.91
CA GLY A 590 11.52 -28.40 2.98
C GLY A 590 12.56 -27.54 2.21
N PRO A 591 13.68 -27.11 2.80
CA PRO A 591 14.74 -26.39 2.08
C PRO A 591 15.49 -27.27 1.08
N ARG A 592 15.64 -28.58 1.38
CA ARG A 592 16.32 -29.56 0.52
C ARG A 592 15.50 -29.84 -0.73
N GLU A 593 14.21 -30.18 -0.58
CA GLU A 593 13.34 -30.46 -1.73
C GLU A 593 13.14 -29.23 -2.62
N LEU A 594 13.11 -28.03 -2.03
CA LEU A 594 13.12 -26.78 -2.79
C LEU A 594 14.38 -26.63 -3.66
N LEU A 595 15.56 -26.93 -3.12
CA LEU A 595 16.83 -26.89 -3.87
C LEU A 595 16.91 -27.99 -4.92
N LEU A 596 16.56 -29.23 -4.57
CA LEU A 596 16.54 -30.37 -5.50
C LEU A 596 15.64 -30.08 -6.69
N LYS A 597 14.37 -29.72 -6.46
CA LYS A 597 13.43 -29.36 -7.53
C LYS A 597 13.95 -28.20 -8.36
N PHE A 598 14.48 -27.14 -7.74
CA PHE A 598 14.97 -25.99 -8.48
C PHE A 598 16.07 -26.38 -9.48
N VAL A 599 17.03 -27.22 -9.08
CA VAL A 599 18.10 -27.71 -9.96
C VAL A 599 17.61 -28.78 -10.94
N GLU A 600 16.70 -29.68 -10.53
CA GLU A 600 16.07 -30.67 -11.42
C GLU A 600 15.32 -29.99 -12.57
N ASP A 601 14.49 -28.99 -12.28
CA ASP A 601 13.61 -28.32 -13.25
C ASP A 601 14.33 -27.21 -14.06
N HIS A 602 15.23 -26.41 -13.44
CA HIS A 602 15.71 -25.13 -14.02
C HIS A 602 17.20 -25.07 -14.34
N TYR A 603 17.99 -26.11 -14.09
CA TYR A 603 19.42 -26.09 -14.43
C TYR A 603 19.62 -26.08 -15.96
N PRO A 604 20.33 -25.09 -16.53
CA PRO A 604 20.52 -24.96 -17.97
C PRO A 604 21.38 -26.09 -18.53
N LEU A 605 20.80 -26.92 -19.39
CA LEU A 605 21.47 -27.98 -20.14
C LEU A 605 21.46 -27.64 -21.64
N PRO A 606 22.58 -27.79 -22.38
CA PRO A 606 22.61 -27.61 -23.82
C PRO A 606 21.55 -28.44 -24.56
N ARG A 607 21.26 -28.10 -25.82
CA ARG A 607 20.40 -28.93 -26.68
C ARG A 607 20.93 -30.38 -26.70
N ARG A 608 20.06 -31.35 -26.40
CA ARG A 608 20.39 -32.78 -26.48
C ARG A 608 20.71 -33.11 -27.95
N PRO A 609 21.75 -33.91 -28.26
CA PRO A 609 21.99 -34.35 -29.63
C PRO A 609 20.85 -35.27 -30.10
N ASP A 610 20.25 -34.97 -31.25
CA ASP A 610 19.14 -35.74 -31.81
C ASP A 610 19.62 -37.11 -32.32
N THR A 611 19.33 -38.17 -31.58
CA THR A 611 19.49 -39.56 -32.04
C THR A 611 18.32 -39.93 -32.95
N ILE A 612 18.40 -39.52 -34.22
CA ILE A 612 17.45 -39.90 -35.28
C ILE A 612 17.63 -41.38 -35.63
N ALA A 613 17.08 -42.25 -34.78
CA ALA A 613 16.96 -43.69 -34.97
C ALA A 613 15.81 -44.29 -34.13
N ASP A 614 15.78 -43.99 -32.82
CA ASP A 614 15.02 -44.79 -31.85
C ASP A 614 13.65 -44.19 -31.46
N GLU A 615 13.50 -42.86 -31.46
CA GLU A 615 12.30 -42.19 -30.90
C GLU A 615 11.00 -42.35 -31.71
N GLU A 616 11.04 -42.86 -32.95
CA GLU A 616 9.84 -43.22 -33.71
C GLU A 616 9.38 -44.66 -33.43
N LEU A 617 10.31 -45.57 -33.09
CA LEU A 617 10.04 -46.99 -32.86
C LEU A 617 9.33 -47.26 -31.53
N GLU A 618 9.62 -46.52 -30.47
CA GLU A 618 8.90 -46.65 -29.20
C GLU A 618 7.46 -46.08 -29.31
N LYS A 619 7.30 -44.94 -29.98
CA LYS A 619 5.99 -44.26 -30.15
C LYS A 619 5.00 -45.02 -31.04
N GLU A 620 5.45 -45.95 -31.90
CA GLU A 620 4.55 -46.84 -32.64
C GLU A 620 4.11 -48.08 -31.85
N ASN A 621 4.92 -48.56 -30.89
CA ASN A 621 4.65 -49.79 -30.15
C ASN A 621 3.56 -49.61 -29.07
N GLU A 622 3.50 -48.46 -28.39
CA GLU A 622 2.48 -48.21 -27.36
C GLU A 622 1.06 -48.03 -27.92
N ARG A 623 0.91 -47.73 -29.22
CA ARG A 623 -0.40 -47.44 -29.85
C ARG A 623 -1.22 -48.68 -30.23
N LYS A 624 -0.82 -49.90 -29.85
CA LYS A 624 -1.45 -51.17 -30.28
C LYS A 624 -1.94 -52.06 -29.12
N ARG A 625 -2.72 -51.50 -28.18
CA ARG A 625 -3.62 -52.28 -27.29
C ARG A 625 -5.01 -51.63 -27.13
N PRO A 626 -6.07 -52.16 -27.76
CA PRO A 626 -7.45 -51.69 -27.53
C PRO A 626 -8.11 -52.40 -26.34
N ALA A 627 -8.93 -51.68 -25.58
CA ALA A 627 -9.75 -52.24 -24.51
C ALA A 627 -11.19 -51.70 -24.58
N ALA A 628 -12.06 -52.40 -25.30
CA ALA A 628 -13.51 -52.19 -25.25
C ALA A 628 -14.27 -53.47 -25.65
N SER A 629 -15.00 -54.05 -24.71
CA SER A 629 -15.97 -55.11 -24.96
C SER A 629 -17.37 -54.65 -24.55
N HIS A 630 -18.21 -54.27 -25.52
CA HIS A 630 -19.64 -54.65 -25.57
C HIS A 630 -20.36 -54.09 -26.83
N ASP A 631 -20.35 -54.90 -27.89
CA ASP A 631 -21.52 -55.50 -28.56
C ASP A 631 -22.70 -54.67 -29.16
N VAL A 632 -23.28 -55.25 -30.23
CA VAL A 632 -24.58 -54.98 -30.92
C VAL A 632 -24.85 -53.61 -31.59
N SER A 633 -24.29 -53.43 -32.80
CA SER A 633 -25.01 -53.26 -34.09
C SER A 633 -26.38 -52.53 -34.18
N ILE A 634 -26.51 -51.54 -35.11
CA ILE A 634 -27.34 -51.65 -36.35
C ILE A 634 -27.24 -50.42 -37.29
N ARG A 635 -27.04 -50.70 -38.60
CA ARG A 635 -27.33 -49.93 -39.85
C ARG A 635 -27.56 -48.40 -39.80
N GLY A 636 -26.69 -47.64 -40.49
CA GLY A 636 -26.86 -46.19 -40.72
C GLY A 636 -27.37 -45.75 -42.11
N ARG A 637 -27.39 -44.42 -42.32
CA ARG A 637 -27.38 -43.70 -43.62
C ARG A 637 -26.72 -42.32 -43.42
N VAL A 638 -26.43 -41.59 -44.50
CA VAL A 638 -25.21 -40.74 -44.58
C VAL A 638 -25.49 -39.28 -45.01
N ARG A 639 -24.77 -38.33 -44.35
CA ARG A 639 -24.57 -36.89 -44.70
C ARG A 639 -25.82 -35.97 -44.53
N LYS A 640 -25.71 -34.64 -44.30
CA LYS A 640 -24.56 -33.71 -44.49
C LYS A 640 -24.68 -32.40 -43.63
N VAL A 641 -23.54 -31.71 -43.44
CA VAL A 641 -23.33 -30.25 -43.13
C VAL A 641 -23.42 -29.73 -41.67
N ALA A 642 -22.23 -29.63 -41.06
CA ALA A 642 -21.59 -28.45 -40.43
C ALA A 642 -21.81 -27.98 -38.97
N LYS A 643 -20.62 -27.66 -38.40
CA LYS A 643 -20.24 -26.61 -37.43
C LYS A 643 -20.23 -26.98 -35.93
N TRP A 644 -19.29 -26.32 -35.23
CA TRP A 644 -18.65 -26.65 -33.95
C TRP A 644 -17.68 -27.86 -34.06
N GLN A 645 -16.42 -27.88 -33.54
CA GLN A 645 -15.69 -27.19 -32.44
C GLN A 645 -15.57 -28.07 -31.18
N GLU A 646 -14.44 -27.94 -30.45
CA GLU A 646 -13.96 -28.79 -29.34
C GLU A 646 -13.63 -30.25 -29.77
N SER A 647 -12.72 -31.00 -29.16
CA SER A 647 -11.71 -30.76 -28.07
C SER A 647 -10.42 -31.54 -28.49
N SER A 648 -9.36 -31.81 -27.72
CA SER A 648 -9.06 -31.73 -26.27
C SER A 648 -7.52 -31.80 -26.04
N ASP A 649 -6.89 -31.35 -24.96
CA ASP A 649 -7.13 -30.31 -23.92
C ASP A 649 -5.82 -30.19 -23.09
N GLU A 650 -5.56 -29.05 -22.42
CA GLU A 650 -4.39 -28.87 -21.50
C GLU A 650 -4.80 -28.19 -20.18
N GLU A 651 -4.34 -28.72 -19.05
CA GLU A 651 -4.46 -28.06 -17.73
C GLU A 651 -3.31 -27.07 -17.53
N ASN A 652 -3.63 -25.78 -17.31
CA ASN A 652 -2.62 -24.74 -17.06
C ASN A 652 -2.81 -24.05 -15.70
N VAL A 653 -1.68 -23.67 -15.09
CA VAL A 653 -1.58 -23.12 -13.73
C VAL A 653 -1.24 -21.63 -13.81
N ASP A 654 -2.22 -20.77 -13.56
CA ASP A 654 -2.06 -19.31 -13.58
C ASP A 654 -1.27 -18.79 -12.35
N ASP A 655 -0.07 -18.25 -12.58
CA ASP A 655 0.70 -17.44 -11.63
C ASP A 655 1.00 -16.08 -12.30
N GLU A 656 0.03 -15.14 -12.25
CA GLU A 656 0.03 -13.88 -13.01
C GLU A 656 1.22 -12.95 -12.65
N TYR A 657 2.26 -12.92 -13.48
CA TYR A 657 3.17 -11.76 -13.61
C TYR A 657 3.90 -11.75 -14.97
N ALA A 658 3.39 -10.97 -15.92
CA ALA A 658 4.09 -10.54 -17.13
C ALA A 658 3.51 -9.18 -17.61
N PRO A 659 4.32 -8.21 -18.03
CA PRO A 659 3.84 -6.99 -18.67
C PRO A 659 3.53 -7.23 -20.16
N SER A 660 2.59 -6.49 -20.70
CA SER A 660 2.30 -6.42 -22.13
C SER A 660 3.11 -5.33 -22.81
N ASP A 661 3.81 -5.66 -23.90
CA ASP A 661 4.17 -4.74 -24.96
C ASP A 661 3.73 -5.37 -26.29
N GLU A 662 2.81 -4.72 -26.99
CA GLU A 662 2.58 -4.96 -28.43
C GLU A 662 3.47 -3.99 -29.20
N SER A 663 4.19 -4.49 -30.20
CA SER A 663 4.89 -3.64 -31.16
C SER A 663 4.67 -4.17 -32.59
N ASP A 664 3.65 -3.63 -33.25
CA ASP A 664 3.51 -3.77 -34.70
C ASP A 664 4.73 -3.16 -35.38
N HIS A 665 5.48 -3.98 -36.11
CA HIS A 665 6.35 -3.51 -37.18
C HIS A 665 6.32 -4.48 -38.35
N GLU A 666 5.73 -4.01 -39.45
CA GLU A 666 5.84 -4.67 -40.75
C GLU A 666 7.31 -4.73 -41.18
N SER A 667 7.83 -5.94 -41.39
CA SER A 667 9.09 -6.16 -42.14
C SER A 667 8.77 -6.93 -43.41
N THR A 668 8.46 -6.19 -44.48
CA THR A 668 8.27 -6.76 -45.82
C THR A 668 9.61 -7.21 -46.41
N GLU A 669 9.82 -8.51 -46.60
CA GLU A 669 10.75 -9.00 -47.64
C GLU A 669 10.45 -10.46 -48.05
N SER A 670 10.65 -10.74 -49.34
CA SER A 670 10.45 -12.03 -50.05
C SER A 670 9.14 -12.80 -49.80
N ASP A 671 8.17 -12.62 -50.71
CA ASP A 671 7.38 -13.75 -51.19
C ASP A 671 8.33 -14.79 -51.83
N ASP A 672 8.20 -16.05 -51.45
CA ASP A 672 8.65 -17.17 -52.31
C ASP A 672 7.65 -18.34 -52.16
N GLU A 673 6.61 -18.31 -53.01
CA GLU A 673 5.51 -19.27 -53.03
C GLU A 673 6.02 -20.66 -53.44
N PHE A 674 6.44 -21.48 -52.47
CA PHE A 674 6.77 -22.89 -52.69
C PHE A 674 5.54 -23.70 -53.11
N ARG A 675 5.26 -23.69 -54.42
CA ARG A 675 4.17 -24.44 -55.06
C ARG A 675 4.35 -25.94 -54.88
N ILE A 676 3.70 -26.49 -53.85
CA ILE A 676 3.58 -27.93 -53.66
C ILE A 676 2.95 -28.55 -54.91
N CYS A 677 3.66 -29.51 -55.51
CA CYS A 677 3.23 -30.13 -56.75
C CYS A 677 1.91 -30.92 -56.54
N GLN A 678 0.90 -30.66 -57.36
CA GLN A 678 -0.42 -31.30 -57.25
C GLN A 678 -0.41 -32.82 -57.42
N VAL A 679 0.68 -33.38 -57.97
CA VAL A 679 0.89 -34.84 -58.11
C VAL A 679 1.04 -35.51 -56.74
N CYS A 680 1.72 -34.88 -55.78
CA CYS A 680 2.12 -35.49 -54.51
C CYS A 680 0.98 -35.70 -53.49
N ASN A 681 -0.28 -35.51 -53.88
CA ASN A 681 -1.43 -35.43 -52.96
C ASN A 681 -2.54 -36.46 -53.23
N VAL A 682 -2.21 -37.56 -53.92
CA VAL A 682 -3.10 -38.71 -54.15
C VAL A 682 -2.53 -39.93 -53.44
N GLU A 683 -3.33 -40.64 -52.65
CA GLU A 683 -2.82 -41.71 -51.78
C GLU A 683 -2.29 -42.95 -52.55
N GLU A 684 -2.74 -43.15 -53.79
CA GLU A 684 -2.40 -44.30 -54.63
C GLU A 684 -0.97 -44.23 -55.21
N GLU A 685 -0.28 -43.08 -55.17
CA GLU A 685 1.10 -42.94 -55.68
C GLU A 685 2.19 -43.01 -54.58
N LYS A 686 1.82 -43.19 -53.30
CA LYS A 686 2.79 -43.26 -52.18
C LYS A 686 3.80 -44.42 -52.30
N THR A 687 3.47 -45.48 -53.05
CA THR A 687 4.37 -46.61 -53.35
C THR A 687 5.43 -46.31 -54.42
N SER A 688 5.38 -45.13 -55.04
CA SER A 688 6.25 -44.73 -56.17
C SER A 688 7.26 -43.62 -55.78
N LEU A 689 7.45 -43.39 -54.48
CA LEU A 689 8.36 -42.38 -53.94
C LEU A 689 9.80 -42.92 -53.82
N LEU A 690 10.78 -42.19 -54.34
CA LEU A 690 12.19 -42.52 -54.19
C LEU A 690 12.69 -42.11 -52.80
N HIS A 691 13.23 -43.07 -52.06
CA HIS A 691 13.85 -42.83 -50.76
C HIS A 691 15.34 -42.49 -50.93
N CYS A 692 15.75 -41.30 -50.49
CA CYS A 692 17.17 -40.90 -50.53
C CYS A 692 17.98 -41.63 -49.44
N SER A 693 18.85 -42.56 -49.83
CA SER A 693 19.74 -43.31 -48.93
C SER A 693 20.57 -42.42 -47.97
N CYS A 694 20.99 -41.24 -48.43
CA CYS A 694 21.82 -40.30 -47.65
C CYS A 694 21.06 -39.36 -46.71
N CYS A 695 19.72 -39.24 -46.77
CA CYS A 695 18.98 -38.28 -45.94
C CYS A 695 17.52 -38.61 -45.59
N GLY A 696 17.03 -39.81 -45.92
CA GLY A 696 15.68 -40.27 -45.56
C GLY A 696 14.52 -39.60 -46.32
N LYS A 697 14.77 -38.52 -47.07
CA LYS A 697 13.71 -37.79 -47.78
C LYS A 697 13.14 -38.62 -48.92
N LEU A 698 11.82 -38.82 -48.86
CA LEU A 698 10.99 -39.38 -49.93
C LEU A 698 10.68 -38.29 -50.98
N VAL A 699 10.95 -38.58 -52.26
CA VAL A 699 10.75 -37.63 -53.37
C VAL A 699 10.12 -38.34 -54.58
N HIS A 700 9.13 -37.72 -55.22
CA HIS A 700 8.51 -38.31 -56.41
C HIS A 700 9.39 -38.09 -57.67
N PRO A 701 9.62 -39.11 -58.53
CA PRO A 701 10.55 -39.01 -59.68
C PRO A 701 10.27 -37.84 -60.64
N ASN A 702 8.99 -37.52 -60.83
CA ASN A 702 8.52 -36.47 -61.74
C ASN A 702 8.56 -35.06 -61.12
N CYS A 703 8.87 -34.94 -59.83
CA CYS A 703 9.03 -33.64 -59.13
C CYS A 703 10.50 -33.20 -59.04
N LEU A 704 11.42 -34.00 -59.58
CA LEU A 704 12.82 -33.63 -59.79
C LEU A 704 12.95 -32.80 -61.07
N VAL A 705 13.92 -31.87 -61.10
CA VAL A 705 14.24 -31.06 -62.28
C VAL A 705 15.73 -31.25 -62.62
N PRO A 706 16.08 -31.91 -63.74
CA PRO A 706 15.20 -32.62 -64.66
C PRO A 706 14.55 -33.88 -64.03
N PRO A 707 13.40 -34.37 -64.56
CA PRO A 707 12.75 -35.59 -64.07
C PRO A 707 13.65 -36.82 -64.18
N TRP A 708 13.58 -37.73 -63.19
CA TRP A 708 14.39 -38.95 -63.19
C TRP A 708 13.78 -40.05 -64.07
N THR A 709 14.54 -40.51 -65.07
CA THR A 709 14.11 -41.51 -66.06
C THR A 709 15.03 -42.73 -66.14
N GLY A 710 16.02 -42.84 -65.25
CA GLY A 710 16.91 -44.00 -65.14
C GLY A 710 16.29 -45.16 -64.35
N PRO A 711 16.86 -46.38 -64.44
CA PRO A 711 16.49 -47.46 -63.53
C PRO A 711 16.73 -47.04 -62.08
N ILE A 712 15.93 -47.60 -61.17
CA ILE A 712 16.06 -47.39 -59.73
C ILE A 712 17.00 -48.48 -59.21
N ASP A 713 18.03 -48.04 -58.51
CA ASP A 713 19.01 -48.87 -57.79
C ASP A 713 18.87 -48.55 -56.30
N ASP A 714 19.17 -49.50 -55.41
CA ASP A 714 18.86 -49.36 -53.98
C ASP A 714 19.63 -48.21 -53.29
N ASP A 715 20.78 -47.81 -53.84
CA ASP A 715 21.63 -46.70 -53.37
C ASP A 715 21.25 -45.30 -53.91
N TRP A 716 19.98 -45.08 -54.30
CA TRP A 716 19.56 -43.78 -54.87
C TRP A 716 19.70 -42.59 -53.88
N SER A 717 20.39 -41.53 -54.31
CA SER A 717 20.61 -40.30 -53.55
C SER A 717 20.09 -39.05 -54.27
N CYS A 718 19.37 -38.16 -53.57
CA CYS A 718 18.84 -36.93 -54.16
C CYS A 718 19.94 -35.87 -54.44
N HIS A 719 19.66 -34.93 -55.35
CA HIS A 719 20.64 -33.92 -55.83
C HIS A 719 21.35 -33.19 -54.69
N SER A 720 20.60 -32.68 -53.70
CA SER A 720 21.13 -31.96 -52.54
C SER A 720 21.94 -32.80 -51.54
N CYS A 721 22.06 -34.11 -51.77
CA CYS A 721 23.00 -34.99 -51.08
C CYS A 721 24.16 -35.42 -51.98
N ARG A 722 23.94 -35.48 -53.30
CA ARG A 722 24.97 -35.75 -54.31
C ARG A 722 26.05 -34.67 -54.36
N ASP A 723 25.70 -33.44 -53.98
CA ASP A 723 26.62 -32.29 -53.86
C ASP A 723 27.28 -32.17 -52.47
N LYS A 724 27.03 -33.11 -51.54
CA LYS A 724 27.62 -33.11 -50.19
C LYS A 724 28.80 -34.08 -50.12
N THR A 725 30.00 -33.53 -50.01
CA THR A 725 31.24 -34.32 -49.89
C THR A 725 31.34 -35.06 -48.55
N ASP A 726 32.18 -36.10 -48.48
CA ASP A 726 32.54 -36.78 -47.23
C ASP A 726 32.98 -35.82 -46.11
N GLU A 727 33.54 -34.67 -46.47
CA GLU A 727 33.99 -33.64 -45.54
C GLU A 727 32.81 -32.99 -44.81
N TYR A 728 31.66 -32.82 -45.47
CA TYR A 728 30.43 -32.32 -44.83
C TYR A 728 29.91 -33.32 -43.77
N PHE A 729 29.92 -34.62 -44.09
CA PHE A 729 29.50 -35.65 -43.14
C PHE A 729 30.48 -35.75 -41.96
N LYS A 730 31.80 -35.74 -42.22
CA LYS A 730 32.82 -35.71 -41.16
C LYS A 730 32.71 -34.48 -40.27
N ALA A 731 32.47 -33.29 -40.83
CA ALA A 731 32.28 -32.06 -40.06
C ALA A 731 30.98 -32.09 -39.23
N ARG A 732 29.88 -32.62 -39.78
CA ARG A 732 28.63 -32.82 -39.04
C ARG A 732 28.82 -33.79 -37.87
N ASP A 733 29.50 -34.92 -38.09
CA ASP A 733 29.64 -35.97 -37.08
C ASP A 733 30.64 -35.54 -35.99
N GLN A 734 31.65 -34.73 -36.32
CA GLN A 734 32.48 -34.00 -35.35
C GLN A 734 31.65 -33.03 -34.51
N TYR A 735 30.80 -32.20 -35.13
CA TYR A 735 29.91 -31.24 -34.44
C TYR A 735 28.89 -31.94 -33.52
N VAL A 736 28.31 -33.07 -33.95
CA VAL A 736 27.41 -33.89 -33.12
C VAL A 736 28.15 -34.55 -31.95
N THR A 737 29.40 -34.99 -32.16
CA THR A 737 30.27 -35.50 -31.10
C THR A 737 30.57 -34.42 -30.07
N GLU A 738 30.94 -33.21 -30.51
CA GLU A 738 31.20 -32.06 -29.64
C GLU A 738 29.95 -31.63 -28.85
N LEU A 739 28.77 -31.58 -29.49
CA LEU A 739 27.49 -31.34 -28.81
C LEU A 739 27.19 -32.42 -27.74
N SER A 740 27.47 -33.69 -28.05
CA SER A 740 27.29 -34.79 -27.10
C SER A 740 28.22 -34.68 -25.89
N GLU A 741 29.50 -34.34 -26.12
CA GLU A 741 30.46 -34.08 -25.04
C GLU A 741 30.06 -32.86 -24.20
N ARG A 742 29.64 -31.75 -24.82
CA ARG A 742 29.11 -30.56 -24.12
C ARG A 742 27.89 -30.91 -23.26
N PHE A 743 26.94 -31.69 -23.79
CA PHE A 743 25.73 -32.12 -23.09
C PHE A 743 26.05 -33.06 -21.91
N GLN A 744 26.90 -34.07 -22.12
CA GLN A 744 27.32 -35.01 -21.07
C GLN A 744 28.06 -34.30 -19.94
N ASN A 745 28.97 -33.37 -20.26
CA ASN A 745 29.66 -32.56 -19.26
C ASN A 745 28.70 -31.68 -18.45
N ALA A 746 27.75 -30.99 -19.09
CA ALA A 746 26.74 -30.18 -18.39
C ALA A 746 25.82 -31.03 -17.50
N SER A 747 25.41 -32.20 -17.97
CA SER A 747 24.61 -33.17 -17.20
C SER A 747 25.39 -33.73 -16.00
N GLY A 748 26.69 -33.99 -16.17
CA GLY A 748 27.61 -34.35 -15.08
C GLY A 748 27.69 -33.28 -13.99
N ARG A 749 27.82 -31.99 -14.37
CA ARG A 749 27.78 -30.87 -13.40
C ARG A 749 26.43 -30.80 -12.68
N LYS A 750 25.31 -30.89 -13.40
CA LYS A 750 23.96 -30.93 -12.81
C LYS A 750 23.83 -32.05 -11.77
N LYS A 751 24.32 -33.25 -12.08
CA LYS A 751 24.33 -34.38 -11.14
C LYS A 751 25.19 -34.10 -9.90
N ASN A 752 26.40 -33.59 -10.07
CA ASN A 752 27.29 -33.26 -8.95
C ASN A 752 26.64 -32.26 -7.98
N ILE A 753 25.91 -31.25 -8.50
CA ILE A 753 25.15 -30.29 -7.69
C ILE A 753 24.00 -30.97 -6.92
N LEU A 754 23.26 -31.86 -7.57
CA LEU A 754 22.18 -32.62 -6.91
C LEU A 754 22.71 -33.54 -5.81
N ASP A 755 23.88 -34.15 -6.00
CA ASP A 755 24.53 -34.99 -4.98
C ASP A 755 25.14 -34.15 -3.85
N LEU A 756 25.64 -32.93 -4.13
CA LEU A 756 25.96 -31.93 -3.10
C LEU A 756 24.73 -31.54 -2.26
N ILE A 757 23.59 -31.22 -2.90
CA ILE A 757 22.34 -30.87 -2.17
C ILE A 757 21.87 -32.01 -1.25
N LYS A 758 22.09 -33.28 -1.61
CA LYS A 758 21.78 -34.44 -0.74
C LYS A 758 22.70 -34.54 0.49
N SER A 759 23.93 -34.04 0.40
CA SER A 759 24.93 -34.12 1.48
C SER A 759 24.97 -32.89 2.41
N LEU A 760 24.27 -31.80 2.09
CA LEU A 760 24.05 -30.69 3.01
C LEU A 760 23.25 -31.14 4.26
N ASP A 761 23.67 -30.73 5.45
CA ASP A 761 22.81 -30.74 6.64
C ASP A 761 21.79 -29.59 6.49
N LEU A 762 20.49 -29.89 6.58
CA LEU A 762 19.38 -28.96 6.35
C LEU A 762 18.19 -29.36 7.23
N PRO A 763 17.40 -28.40 7.74
CA PRO A 763 16.38 -28.67 8.76
C PRO A 763 15.11 -29.29 8.16
N ASN A 764 14.42 -30.06 9.00
CA ASN A 764 13.12 -30.66 8.72
C ASN A 764 12.01 -29.59 8.62
N ASN A 765 10.86 -29.92 8.02
CA ASN A 765 9.71 -28.99 7.94
C ASN A 765 9.29 -28.50 9.35
N PRO A 766 9.35 -27.19 9.66
CA PRO A 766 9.13 -26.68 11.01
C PRO A 766 7.70 -26.86 11.50
N LEU A 767 6.72 -27.11 10.62
CA LEU A 767 5.35 -27.46 11.05
C LEU A 767 5.29 -28.88 11.62
N ASP A 768 5.91 -29.85 10.95
CA ASP A 768 5.85 -31.26 11.36
C ASP A 768 6.78 -31.53 12.56
N ASP A 769 7.98 -30.95 12.57
CA ASP A 769 8.90 -30.98 13.71
C ASP A 769 8.29 -30.34 14.97
N LEU A 770 7.60 -29.20 14.82
CA LEU A 770 6.88 -28.56 15.93
C LEU A 770 5.71 -29.43 16.44
N ILE A 771 5.00 -30.15 15.58
CA ILE A 771 3.92 -31.06 16.00
C ILE A 771 4.51 -32.26 16.75
N ASP A 772 5.58 -32.88 16.25
CA ASP A 772 6.26 -34.02 16.88
C ASP A 772 6.81 -33.65 18.28
N GLN A 773 7.57 -32.56 18.39
CA GLN A 773 8.15 -32.08 19.66
C GLN A 773 7.12 -31.59 20.70
N LEU A 774 5.87 -31.38 20.29
CA LEU A 774 4.73 -31.04 21.14
C LEU A 774 3.80 -32.24 21.46
N GLY A 775 4.21 -33.46 21.07
CA GLY A 775 3.49 -34.70 21.42
C GLY A 775 2.54 -35.20 20.34
N GLY A 776 2.74 -34.81 19.08
CA GLY A 776 2.01 -35.35 17.93
C GLY A 776 0.60 -34.75 17.72
N PRO A 777 -0.10 -35.21 16.65
CA PRO A 777 -1.36 -34.62 16.21
C PRO A 777 -2.52 -34.79 17.20
N ASP A 778 -2.45 -35.74 18.13
CA ASP A 778 -3.47 -35.90 19.18
C ASP A 778 -3.45 -34.78 20.23
N ASN A 779 -2.29 -34.15 20.46
CA ASN A 779 -2.13 -33.05 21.42
C ASN A 779 -2.30 -31.65 20.79
N VAL A 780 -2.14 -31.55 19.47
CA VAL A 780 -2.07 -30.29 18.73
C VAL A 780 -3.25 -30.13 17.77
N ALA A 781 -3.96 -29.01 17.85
CA ALA A 781 -5.05 -28.70 16.93
C ALA A 781 -4.50 -27.98 15.68
N GLU A 782 -4.17 -28.74 14.63
CA GLU A 782 -3.75 -28.17 13.35
C GLU A 782 -4.95 -27.53 12.65
N ILE A 783 -4.92 -26.21 12.44
CA ILE A 783 -5.95 -25.42 11.75
C ILE A 783 -5.29 -24.67 10.58
N THR A 784 -4.89 -25.45 9.57
CA THR A 784 -4.14 -25.03 8.40
C THR A 784 -4.92 -25.33 7.11
N GLY A 785 -4.46 -24.80 5.97
CA GLY A 785 -4.98 -25.18 4.65
C GLY A 785 -4.61 -26.61 4.19
N ARG A 786 -3.84 -27.35 4.99
CA ARG A 786 -3.15 -28.59 4.59
C ARG A 786 -4.09 -29.77 4.38
N ARG A 787 -3.73 -30.73 3.51
CA ARG A 787 -4.50 -31.95 3.21
C ARG A 787 -3.97 -33.19 3.93
N GLY A 788 -2.65 -33.39 3.96
CA GLY A 788 -1.99 -34.50 4.67
C GLY A 788 -0.77 -34.05 5.46
N MET A 789 -0.43 -34.82 6.48
CA MET A 789 0.67 -34.58 7.42
C MET A 789 1.62 -35.79 7.44
N LEU A 790 2.87 -35.58 7.85
CA LEU A 790 3.76 -36.67 8.25
C LEU A 790 3.59 -36.91 9.75
N VAL A 791 3.47 -38.17 10.17
CA VAL A 791 3.36 -38.57 11.57
C VAL A 791 4.42 -39.60 11.88
N ARG A 792 5.15 -39.44 12.99
CA ARG A 792 6.17 -40.41 13.43
C ARG A 792 5.51 -41.77 13.70
N ALA A 793 6.07 -42.84 13.15
CA ALA A 793 5.47 -44.17 13.25
C ALA A 793 5.45 -44.66 14.71
N SER A 794 4.42 -45.44 15.08
CA SER A 794 4.24 -45.98 16.44
C SER A 794 5.35 -46.93 16.90
N GLY A 795 6.21 -47.40 15.99
CA GLY A 795 7.45 -48.13 16.29
C GLY A 795 8.69 -47.26 16.53
N GLY A 796 8.56 -45.93 16.55
CA GLY A 796 9.63 -44.97 16.86
C GLY A 796 10.69 -44.79 15.76
N ARG A 797 10.55 -45.46 14.62
CA ARG A 797 11.45 -45.36 13.45
C ARG A 797 10.60 -45.04 12.21
N GLY A 798 11.05 -44.07 11.42
CA GLY A 798 10.32 -43.58 10.25
C GLY A 798 9.14 -42.65 10.58
N VAL A 799 8.65 -42.00 9.53
CA VAL A 799 7.42 -41.20 9.49
C VAL A 799 6.52 -41.71 8.37
N VAL A 800 5.21 -41.61 8.56
CA VAL A 800 4.19 -42.06 7.61
C VAL A 800 3.32 -40.88 7.19
N TYR A 801 3.03 -40.75 5.90
CA TYR A 801 2.08 -39.75 5.40
C TYR A 801 0.64 -40.18 5.68
N GLN A 802 -0.10 -39.33 6.39
CA GLN A 802 -1.49 -39.53 6.73
C GLN A 802 -2.33 -38.33 6.28
N ALA A 803 -3.41 -38.59 5.53
CA ALA A 803 -4.40 -37.57 5.23
C ALA A 803 -5.05 -37.06 6.53
N ARG A 804 -5.26 -35.74 6.66
CA ARG A 804 -5.71 -35.13 7.93
C ARG A 804 -7.13 -35.56 8.33
N ASN A 805 -7.97 -36.02 7.39
CA ASN A 805 -9.35 -36.41 7.69
C ASN A 805 -9.44 -37.69 8.55
N SER A 806 -10.20 -37.59 9.64
CA SER A 806 -10.75 -38.78 10.31
C SER A 806 -11.87 -39.40 9.46
N LYS A 807 -12.21 -40.67 9.73
CA LYS A 807 -13.22 -41.42 8.96
C LYS A 807 -14.64 -40.81 9.04
N ASP A 808 -14.88 -39.97 10.04
CA ASP A 808 -16.19 -39.39 10.37
C ASP A 808 -16.31 -37.89 10.05
N VAL A 809 -15.25 -37.25 9.51
CA VAL A 809 -15.22 -35.79 9.26
C VAL A 809 -14.73 -35.49 7.84
N THR A 810 -15.50 -34.69 7.10
CA THR A 810 -15.15 -34.27 5.74
C THR A 810 -14.04 -33.19 5.74
N MET A 811 -13.28 -33.11 4.65
CA MET A 811 -12.22 -32.10 4.50
C MET A 811 -12.72 -30.66 4.56
N GLU A 812 -13.97 -30.36 4.15
CA GLU A 812 -14.58 -29.02 4.34
C GLU A 812 -14.78 -28.66 5.85
N MET A 813 -14.85 -29.65 6.75
CA MET A 813 -15.22 -29.45 8.15
C MET A 813 -14.06 -29.63 9.15
N ILE A 814 -12.90 -30.14 8.71
CA ILE A 814 -11.80 -30.51 9.61
C ILE A 814 -11.29 -29.36 10.47
N ASN A 815 -11.06 -28.18 9.89
CA ASN A 815 -10.56 -27.01 10.64
C ASN A 815 -11.58 -26.52 11.69
N MET A 816 -12.88 -26.77 11.50
CA MET A 816 -13.92 -26.49 12.49
C MET A 816 -14.01 -27.58 13.57
N HIS A 817 -13.69 -28.84 13.22
CA HIS A 817 -13.55 -29.92 14.18
C HIS A 817 -12.35 -29.70 15.13
N GLU A 818 -11.18 -29.34 14.58
CA GLU A 818 -9.98 -29.03 15.37
C GLU A 818 -10.15 -27.77 16.23
N LYS A 819 -10.74 -26.70 15.67
CA LYS A 819 -11.21 -25.54 16.44
C LYS A 819 -12.10 -25.98 17.62
N LYS A 820 -13.05 -26.90 17.40
CA LYS A 820 -13.91 -27.40 18.48
C LYS A 820 -13.11 -28.18 19.52
N GLN A 821 -12.19 -29.07 19.15
CA GLN A 821 -11.37 -29.80 20.14
C GLN A 821 -10.56 -28.85 21.04
N PHE A 822 -10.02 -27.76 20.48
CA PHE A 822 -9.33 -26.72 21.25
C PHE A 822 -10.27 -25.94 22.19
N MET A 823 -11.45 -25.53 21.70
CA MET A 823 -12.44 -24.75 22.47
C MET A 823 -13.22 -25.59 23.50
N ASP A 824 -13.35 -26.90 23.28
CA ASP A 824 -13.81 -27.90 24.26
C ASP A 824 -12.73 -28.19 25.33
N GLY A 825 -11.47 -27.80 25.09
CA GLY A 825 -10.34 -28.02 26.03
C GLY A 825 -9.68 -29.40 25.95
N LYS A 826 -9.99 -30.18 24.90
CA LYS A 826 -9.39 -31.52 24.66
C LYS A 826 -7.96 -31.42 24.17
N LYS A 827 -7.67 -30.42 23.33
CA LYS A 827 -6.33 -30.02 22.89
C LYS A 827 -6.02 -28.65 23.49
N LEU A 828 -4.85 -28.48 24.09
CA LEU A 828 -4.45 -27.21 24.75
C LEU A 828 -3.55 -26.32 23.87
N ILE A 829 -3.13 -26.86 22.73
CA ILE A 829 -2.29 -26.22 21.72
C ILE A 829 -3.09 -26.16 20.41
N ALA A 830 -3.12 -25.01 19.75
CA ALA A 830 -3.57 -24.88 18.37
C ALA A 830 -2.48 -24.27 17.49
N ILE A 831 -2.41 -24.69 16.23
CA ILE A 831 -1.51 -24.14 15.22
C ILE A 831 -2.36 -23.57 14.08
N ILE A 832 -2.18 -22.29 13.75
CA ILE A 832 -2.94 -21.57 12.72
C ILE A 832 -2.05 -21.07 11.58
N SER A 833 -2.50 -21.25 10.33
CA SER A 833 -1.93 -20.56 9.15
C SER A 833 -2.90 -19.53 8.57
N GLU A 834 -2.41 -18.58 7.76
CA GLU A 834 -3.27 -17.55 7.12
C GLU A 834 -4.40 -18.19 6.30
N ALA A 835 -4.09 -19.24 5.53
CA ALA A 835 -5.08 -19.98 4.73
C ALA A 835 -6.10 -20.77 5.57
N GLY A 836 -5.67 -21.38 6.68
CA GLY A 836 -6.54 -22.22 7.50
C GLY A 836 -7.43 -21.47 8.50
N SER A 837 -7.06 -20.24 8.86
CA SER A 837 -7.66 -19.49 9.98
C SER A 837 -8.64 -18.37 9.57
N ALA A 838 -9.00 -18.26 8.30
CA ALA A 838 -10.15 -17.47 7.85
C ALA A 838 -11.43 -17.92 8.59
N GLY A 839 -12.27 -16.98 9.06
CA GLY A 839 -13.42 -17.24 9.94
C GLY A 839 -13.10 -17.72 11.37
N VAL A 840 -11.97 -18.42 11.57
CA VAL A 840 -11.60 -19.04 12.86
C VAL A 840 -11.42 -18.00 13.98
N SER A 841 -11.75 -18.45 15.19
CA SER A 841 -11.90 -17.66 16.42
C SER A 841 -11.57 -18.58 17.59
N LEU A 842 -10.55 -18.20 18.38
CA LEU A 842 -9.86 -19.00 19.40
C LEU A 842 -9.66 -18.24 20.73
N GLN A 843 -10.29 -17.07 20.91
CA GLN A 843 -10.26 -16.32 22.17
C GLN A 843 -10.81 -17.16 23.34
N ALA A 844 -10.57 -16.71 24.58
CA ALA A 844 -11.15 -17.31 25.78
C ALA A 844 -12.63 -16.88 25.94
N ASP A 845 -13.50 -17.30 25.01
CA ASP A 845 -14.91 -16.91 24.96
C ASP A 845 -15.68 -17.41 26.21
N ARG A 846 -16.46 -16.54 26.86
CA ARG A 846 -17.27 -16.85 28.05
C ARG A 846 -18.32 -17.96 27.79
N ARG A 847 -18.64 -18.26 26.53
CA ARG A 847 -19.55 -19.35 26.10
C ARG A 847 -18.84 -20.69 25.88
N ALA A 848 -17.51 -20.72 25.86
CA ALA A 848 -16.73 -21.94 25.65
C ALA A 848 -16.39 -22.65 26.97
N LEU A 849 -16.07 -23.94 26.89
CA LEU A 849 -15.59 -24.71 28.05
C LEU A 849 -14.14 -24.33 28.39
N ASN A 850 -13.28 -24.16 27.38
CA ASN A 850 -11.88 -23.80 27.58
C ASN A 850 -11.70 -22.27 27.73
N GLN A 851 -11.82 -21.78 28.96
CA GLN A 851 -11.73 -20.34 29.30
C GLN A 851 -10.33 -19.86 29.76
N ARG A 852 -9.30 -20.73 29.68
CA ARG A 852 -7.91 -20.41 30.06
C ARG A 852 -7.34 -19.24 29.27
N ARG A 853 -6.50 -18.41 29.91
CA ARG A 853 -5.82 -17.29 29.23
C ARG A 853 -5.01 -17.81 28.04
N ARG A 854 -5.11 -17.11 26.90
CA ARG A 854 -4.43 -17.50 25.66
C ARG A 854 -3.03 -16.90 25.60
N VAL A 855 -2.04 -17.71 25.21
CA VAL A 855 -0.71 -17.25 24.77
C VAL A 855 -0.63 -17.43 23.27
N HIS A 856 -0.52 -16.32 22.53
CA HIS A 856 -0.37 -16.33 21.08
C HIS A 856 1.12 -16.17 20.74
N ILE A 857 1.72 -17.20 20.15
CA ILE A 857 3.13 -17.24 19.76
C ILE A 857 3.22 -17.07 18.23
N THR A 858 3.76 -15.96 17.75
CA THR A 858 3.91 -15.72 16.32
C THR A 858 5.29 -16.21 15.86
N LEU A 859 5.31 -17.40 15.26
CA LEU A 859 6.52 -18.06 14.72
C LEU A 859 7.01 -17.38 13.44
N GLU A 860 6.09 -17.07 12.52
CA GLU A 860 6.35 -16.37 11.27
C GLU A 860 5.59 -15.04 11.28
N LEU A 861 6.30 -13.92 11.45
CA LEU A 861 5.70 -12.59 11.45
C LEU A 861 5.25 -12.21 10.03
N PRO A 862 3.98 -11.83 9.81
CA PRO A 862 3.51 -11.37 8.51
C PRO A 862 4.24 -10.10 8.03
N TRP A 863 4.55 -10.06 6.73
CA TRP A 863 5.26 -8.94 6.08
C TRP A 863 4.48 -7.61 6.11
N SER A 864 3.17 -7.68 6.32
CA SER A 864 2.29 -6.54 6.54
C SER A 864 1.74 -6.60 7.96
N ALA A 865 1.92 -5.54 8.73
CA ALA A 865 1.42 -5.48 10.10
C ALA A 865 -0.12 -5.60 10.18
N ASP A 866 -0.84 -5.21 9.13
CA ASP A 866 -2.29 -5.39 9.03
C ASP A 866 -2.67 -6.89 9.00
N ARG A 867 -1.87 -7.77 8.38
CA ARG A 867 -2.04 -9.23 8.48
C ARG A 867 -1.73 -9.75 9.89
N ALA A 868 -0.71 -9.19 10.55
CA ALA A 868 -0.41 -9.55 11.94
C ALA A 868 -1.58 -9.20 12.88
N ILE A 869 -2.20 -8.03 12.71
CA ILE A 869 -3.42 -7.65 13.44
C ILE A 869 -4.60 -8.58 13.12
N GLN A 870 -4.79 -8.97 11.86
CA GLN A 870 -5.81 -9.96 11.48
C GLN A 870 -5.56 -11.34 12.11
N GLN A 871 -4.30 -11.69 12.40
CA GLN A 871 -3.88 -12.92 13.10
C GLN A 871 -4.09 -12.78 14.62
N PHE A 872 -3.76 -11.65 15.23
CA PHE A 872 -4.05 -11.34 16.65
C PHE A 872 -5.57 -11.35 16.92
N GLY A 873 -6.37 -10.86 15.96
CA GLY A 873 -7.83 -10.95 15.94
C GLY A 873 -8.40 -12.38 15.84
N ARG A 874 -7.57 -13.43 15.80
CA ARG A 874 -8.00 -14.82 16.04
C ARG A 874 -8.10 -15.15 17.53
N THR A 875 -7.28 -14.52 18.37
CA THR A 875 -7.22 -14.74 19.84
C THR A 875 -7.74 -13.59 20.68
N HIS A 876 -7.88 -12.38 20.10
CA HIS A 876 -8.44 -11.21 20.77
C HIS A 876 -9.77 -10.82 20.11
N ARG A 877 -10.89 -11.02 20.82
CA ARG A 877 -12.25 -10.66 20.40
C ARG A 877 -13.12 -10.33 21.62
N SER A 878 -14.29 -9.76 21.38
CA SER A 878 -15.30 -9.57 22.40
C SER A 878 -15.83 -10.88 23.00
N ASN A 879 -16.51 -10.75 24.13
CA ASN A 879 -16.98 -11.80 25.02
C ASN A 879 -15.85 -12.71 25.57
N GLN A 880 -14.63 -12.17 25.76
CA GLN A 880 -13.51 -12.91 26.35
C GLN A 880 -13.50 -12.85 27.89
N THR A 881 -12.98 -13.88 28.55
CA THR A 881 -12.74 -13.89 30.02
C THR A 881 -11.45 -13.18 30.40
N SER A 882 -10.44 -13.24 29.53
CA SER A 882 -9.11 -12.70 29.74
C SER A 882 -8.47 -12.31 28.42
N ALA A 883 -7.78 -11.18 28.40
CA ALA A 883 -7.03 -10.74 27.23
C ALA A 883 -5.74 -11.59 27.05
N PRO A 884 -5.31 -11.85 25.80
CA PRO A 884 -4.18 -12.74 25.51
C PRO A 884 -2.82 -12.13 25.85
N GLN A 885 -1.81 -13.00 26.02
CA GLN A 885 -0.40 -12.65 25.99
C GLN A 885 0.15 -12.92 24.58
N TYR A 886 0.86 -11.97 23.97
CA TYR A 886 1.51 -12.11 22.67
C TYR A 886 3.03 -12.31 22.83
N ARG A 887 3.57 -13.29 22.12
CA ARG A 887 5.00 -13.61 22.02
C ARG A 887 5.41 -13.50 20.56
N LEU A 888 6.08 -12.40 20.19
CA LEU A 888 6.50 -12.14 18.81
C LEU A 888 7.94 -12.60 18.61
N LEU A 889 8.17 -13.67 17.84
CA LEU A 889 9.50 -14.25 17.68
C LEU A 889 10.21 -13.73 16.42
N PHE A 890 11.46 -13.36 16.61
CA PHE A 890 12.39 -12.95 15.56
C PHE A 890 13.77 -13.53 15.87
N THR A 891 14.54 -13.87 14.83
CA THR A 891 15.93 -14.30 14.96
C THR A 891 16.87 -13.10 15.13
N ASN A 892 18.09 -13.36 15.60
CA ASN A 892 19.15 -12.35 15.69
C ASN A 892 19.78 -11.96 14.34
N LEU A 893 19.01 -12.11 13.25
CA LEU A 893 19.39 -11.80 11.87
C LEU A 893 18.76 -10.47 11.45
N GLY A 894 19.56 -9.53 10.96
CA GLY A 894 19.12 -8.18 10.55
C GLY A 894 18.02 -8.20 9.49
N GLY A 895 18.06 -9.19 8.59
CA GLY A 895 17.00 -9.42 7.59
C GLY A 895 15.62 -9.74 8.18
N GLU A 896 15.55 -10.27 9.41
CA GLU A 896 14.28 -10.57 10.10
C GLU A 896 13.91 -9.53 11.17
N ARG A 897 14.90 -8.90 11.83
CA ARG A 897 14.68 -7.78 12.77
C ARG A 897 13.81 -6.65 12.18
N ARG A 898 13.81 -6.48 10.85
CA ARG A 898 12.88 -5.61 10.08
C ARG A 898 11.40 -5.81 10.44
N PHE A 899 10.94 -7.06 10.61
CA PHE A 899 9.51 -7.33 10.78
C PHE A 899 9.04 -7.04 12.21
N ALA A 900 9.91 -7.25 13.19
CA ALA A 900 9.65 -6.89 14.58
C ALA A 900 9.36 -5.38 14.73
N SER A 901 10.17 -4.50 14.12
CA SER A 901 9.96 -3.04 14.24
C SER A 901 8.70 -2.56 13.50
N ILE A 902 8.41 -3.12 12.32
CA ILE A 902 7.18 -2.79 11.55
C ILE A 902 5.91 -3.19 12.33
N VAL A 903 5.89 -4.39 12.92
CA VAL A 903 4.74 -4.86 13.73
C VAL A 903 4.66 -4.11 15.06
N ALA A 904 5.78 -3.85 15.74
CA ALA A 904 5.81 -3.07 16.98
C ALA A 904 5.27 -1.64 16.79
N LYS A 905 5.70 -0.92 15.74
CA LYS A 905 5.17 0.43 15.42
C LYS A 905 3.66 0.42 15.12
N ARG A 906 3.15 -0.66 14.51
CA ARG A 906 1.70 -0.81 14.28
C ARG A 906 0.93 -1.12 15.57
N LEU A 907 1.53 -1.83 16.52
CA LEU A 907 0.95 -2.08 17.84
C LEU A 907 0.97 -0.84 18.74
N GLU A 908 2.03 -0.03 18.66
CA GLU A 908 2.10 1.31 19.27
C GLU A 908 0.99 2.21 18.71
N SER A 909 0.84 2.28 17.38
CA SER A 909 -0.28 3.01 16.72
C SER A 909 -1.67 2.35 16.86
N LEU A 910 -1.79 1.29 17.65
CA LEU A 910 -3.06 0.70 18.11
C LEU A 910 -3.29 0.88 19.62
N GLY A 911 -2.46 1.66 20.31
CA GLY A 911 -2.55 1.87 21.76
C GLY A 911 -2.29 0.61 22.60
N ALA A 912 -1.78 -0.46 21.98
CA ALA A 912 -1.56 -1.75 22.62
C ALA A 912 -0.31 -1.75 23.52
N LEU A 913 0.69 -0.92 23.17
CA LEU A 913 1.83 -0.61 24.02
C LEU A 913 1.51 0.64 24.86
N THR A 914 0.89 0.41 26.03
CA THR A 914 0.52 1.50 26.95
C THR A 914 1.74 2.13 27.64
N GLN A 915 1.55 3.27 28.32
CA GLN A 915 2.63 4.15 28.79
C GLN A 915 3.74 3.44 29.62
N GLY A 916 3.43 2.34 30.32
CA GLY A 916 4.38 1.59 31.15
C GLY A 916 5.46 0.81 30.39
N ASP A 917 5.20 0.40 29.15
CA ASP A 917 6.11 -0.46 28.37
C ASP A 917 7.02 0.30 27.40
N ARG A 918 6.91 1.64 27.36
CA ARG A 918 7.82 2.57 26.64
C ARG A 918 9.29 2.53 27.09
N ARG A 919 9.67 1.59 27.97
CA ARG A 919 11.03 1.37 28.46
C ARG A 919 11.86 0.47 27.53
N ALA A 920 11.26 -0.13 26.52
CA ALA A 920 11.94 -1.01 25.55
C ALA A 920 12.53 -0.25 24.34
N GLY A 921 13.52 0.62 24.59
CA GLY A 921 14.36 1.23 23.55
C GLY A 921 13.92 2.59 23.00
N PRO A 922 14.68 3.18 22.05
CA PRO A 922 14.42 4.50 21.48
C PRO A 922 13.17 4.52 20.59
N SER A 923 12.57 5.71 20.44
CA SER A 923 11.29 5.94 19.75
C SER A 923 11.16 5.19 18.41
N MET A 924 10.27 4.19 18.38
CA MET A 924 10.04 3.28 17.25
C MET A 924 9.44 3.96 16.01
N SER A 925 9.13 5.26 16.10
CA SER A 925 8.69 6.10 14.99
C SER A 925 9.66 6.11 13.79
N ALA A 926 10.96 5.93 14.01
CA ALA A 926 12.00 6.07 12.97
C ALA A 926 11.93 5.03 11.83
N PHE A 927 11.46 3.81 12.11
CA PHE A 927 11.80 2.63 11.31
C PHE A 927 10.82 2.27 10.16
N ASN A 928 10.29 3.28 9.45
CA ASN A 928 9.62 3.02 8.16
C ASN A 928 10.65 2.94 7.03
N PHE A 929 11.16 1.75 6.75
CA PHE A 929 12.23 1.53 5.78
C PHE A 929 11.84 1.80 4.31
N ASP A 930 10.56 1.70 3.92
CA ASP A 930 10.12 2.02 2.54
C ASP A 930 9.78 3.52 2.33
N SER A 931 9.93 4.32 3.38
CA SER A 931 9.83 5.79 3.30
C SER A 931 10.83 6.39 2.30
N THR A 932 10.57 7.63 1.91
CA THR A 932 11.52 8.44 1.13
C THR A 932 12.88 8.58 1.82
N TYR A 933 12.92 8.56 3.16
CA TYR A 933 14.17 8.58 3.94
C TYR A 933 14.90 7.24 3.91
N GLY A 934 14.19 6.12 4.03
CA GLY A 934 14.78 4.77 3.87
C GLY A 934 15.37 4.56 2.48
N ARG A 935 14.68 5.03 1.44
CA ARG A 935 15.22 5.05 0.06
C ARG A 935 16.45 5.96 -0.07
N LYS A 936 16.44 7.18 0.50
CA LYS A 936 17.64 8.05 0.58
C LYS A 936 18.81 7.37 1.30
N ALA A 937 18.55 6.64 2.40
CA ALA A 937 19.56 5.93 3.18
C ALA A 937 20.18 4.75 2.42
N LEU A 938 19.37 3.98 1.69
CA LEU A 938 19.86 2.91 0.82
C LEU A 938 20.80 3.47 -0.27
N VAL A 939 20.38 4.54 -0.96
CA VAL A 939 21.19 5.22 -1.98
C VAL A 939 22.52 5.74 -1.40
N ALA A 940 22.49 6.30 -0.19
CA ALA A 940 23.69 6.80 0.48
C ALA A 940 24.66 5.67 0.88
N MET A 941 24.14 4.59 1.46
CA MET A 941 24.93 3.41 1.83
C MET A 941 25.54 2.73 0.59
N TYR A 942 24.76 2.50 -0.47
CA TYR A 942 25.26 1.93 -1.72
C TYR A 942 26.38 2.79 -2.34
N LYS A 943 26.21 4.12 -2.39
CA LYS A 943 27.28 5.02 -2.88
C LYS A 943 28.55 4.97 -2.02
N GLY A 944 28.41 4.80 -0.71
CA GLY A 944 29.54 4.60 0.21
C GLY A 944 30.27 3.27 -0.01
N ILE A 945 29.54 2.16 -0.15
CA ILE A 945 30.13 0.81 -0.40
C ILE A 945 30.78 0.71 -1.80
N MET A 946 30.36 1.56 -2.74
CA MET A 946 30.87 1.58 -4.12
C MET A 946 32.01 2.58 -4.37
N ASP A 947 32.54 3.24 -3.33
CA ASP A 947 33.51 4.35 -3.42
C ASP A 947 33.03 5.55 -4.28
N GLN A 948 31.71 5.69 -4.46
CA GLN A 948 31.05 6.73 -5.26
C GLN A 948 30.54 7.92 -4.40
N GLY A 949 30.82 7.91 -3.09
CA GLY A 949 30.48 8.97 -2.17
C GLY A 949 31.07 8.72 -0.78
N ARG A 950 31.13 9.76 0.05
CA ARG A 950 31.55 9.62 1.45
C ARG A 950 30.45 8.94 2.27
N LEU A 951 30.81 7.91 3.04
CA LEU A 951 29.93 7.32 4.06
C LEU A 951 29.43 8.40 5.03
N LEU A 952 28.12 8.41 5.32
CA LEU A 952 27.51 9.35 6.27
C LEU A 952 27.81 8.98 7.73
N VAL A 953 27.99 7.68 8.01
CA VAL A 953 28.27 7.11 9.33
C VAL A 953 29.40 6.07 9.19
N LEU A 954 30.17 5.83 10.26
CA LEU A 954 31.20 4.79 10.30
C LEU A 954 30.55 3.39 10.27
N PRO A 955 31.17 2.40 9.60
CA PRO A 955 30.70 1.01 9.67
C PRO A 955 30.82 0.42 11.09
N PRO A 956 29.95 -0.54 11.47
CA PRO A 956 30.06 -1.26 12.73
C PRO A 956 31.47 -1.82 12.98
N GLY A 957 31.95 -1.71 14.22
CA GLY A 957 33.29 -2.16 14.62
C GLY A 957 34.48 -1.32 14.11
N CYS A 958 34.26 -0.29 13.29
CA CYS A 958 35.33 0.53 12.73
C CYS A 958 35.54 1.84 13.51
N THR A 959 36.79 2.21 13.78
CA THR A 959 37.17 3.52 14.34
C THR A 959 37.75 4.44 13.26
N VAL A 960 37.71 5.75 13.49
CA VAL A 960 38.31 6.76 12.58
C VAL A 960 39.82 6.52 12.42
N ASP A 961 40.47 6.06 13.50
CA ASP A 961 41.91 5.85 13.58
C ASP A 961 42.40 4.58 12.85
N ASN A 962 41.48 3.71 12.40
CA ASN A 962 41.82 2.48 11.68
C ASN A 962 41.16 2.43 10.27
N PRO A 963 41.72 3.12 9.27
CA PRO A 963 41.20 3.11 7.90
C PRO A 963 41.30 1.73 7.22
N SER A 964 42.14 0.81 7.72
CA SER A 964 42.24 -0.54 7.14
C SER A 964 40.99 -1.39 7.40
N ALA A 965 40.42 -1.31 8.60
CA ALA A 965 39.17 -1.99 8.96
C ALA A 965 37.98 -1.48 8.12
N ILE A 966 37.93 -0.16 7.84
CA ILE A 966 36.91 0.43 6.96
C ILE A 966 37.04 -0.12 5.54
N SER A 967 38.27 -0.19 5.00
CA SER A 967 38.52 -0.76 3.65
C SER A 967 38.18 -2.25 3.57
N GLU A 968 38.47 -3.02 4.63
CA GLU A 968 38.09 -4.43 4.73
C GLU A 968 36.57 -4.61 4.78
N PHE A 969 35.86 -3.81 5.59
CA PHE A 969 34.39 -3.80 5.65
C PHE A 969 33.79 -3.52 4.27
N LEU A 970 34.25 -2.48 3.58
CA LEU A 970 33.72 -2.10 2.27
C LEU A 970 33.99 -3.17 1.21
N THR A 971 35.16 -3.81 1.27
CA THR A 971 35.50 -4.96 0.41
C THR A 971 34.57 -6.15 0.66
N LYS A 972 34.34 -6.52 1.92
CA LYS A 972 33.41 -7.60 2.32
C LYS A 972 31.96 -7.28 1.95
N GLY A 973 31.51 -6.06 2.22
CA GLY A 973 30.17 -5.58 1.89
C GLY A 973 29.90 -5.54 0.39
N ARG A 974 30.89 -5.10 -0.41
CA ARG A 974 30.80 -5.14 -1.88
C ARG A 974 30.75 -6.57 -2.41
N ALA A 975 31.59 -7.48 -1.91
CA ALA A 975 31.55 -8.90 -2.29
C ALA A 975 30.20 -9.54 -1.93
N ALA A 976 29.67 -9.26 -0.74
CA ALA A 976 28.34 -9.69 -0.31
C ALA A 976 27.24 -9.19 -1.28
N LEU A 977 27.20 -7.88 -1.59
CA LEU A 977 26.22 -7.31 -2.52
C LEU A 977 26.36 -7.82 -3.98
N VAL A 978 27.55 -8.29 -4.39
CA VAL A 978 27.74 -9.03 -5.66
C VAL A 978 27.17 -10.44 -5.57
N SER A 979 27.39 -11.19 -4.47
CA SER A 979 26.89 -12.57 -4.29
C SER A 979 25.36 -12.63 -4.42
N VAL A 980 24.64 -11.70 -3.76
CA VAL A 980 23.17 -11.59 -3.81
C VAL A 980 22.64 -10.80 -5.03
N GLY A 981 23.49 -10.52 -6.03
CA GLY A 981 23.08 -9.96 -7.32
C GLY A 981 22.41 -8.58 -7.25
N ILE A 982 22.77 -7.77 -6.26
CA ILE A 982 22.41 -6.34 -6.19
C ILE A 982 23.36 -5.54 -7.08
N ILE A 983 24.67 -5.78 -6.91
CA ILE A 983 25.70 -5.30 -7.82
C ILE A 983 25.82 -6.30 -8.99
N ARG A 984 25.81 -5.78 -10.22
CA ARG A 984 26.07 -6.55 -11.44
C ARG A 984 27.46 -6.19 -11.95
N GLU A 985 28.30 -7.19 -12.15
CA GLU A 985 29.62 -6.99 -12.73
C GLU A 985 29.50 -6.91 -14.26
N THR A 986 30.09 -5.88 -14.86
CA THR A 986 30.24 -5.78 -16.31
C THR A 986 31.41 -6.66 -16.74
N GLY A 987 31.19 -7.55 -17.71
CA GLY A 987 32.10 -8.64 -18.05
C GLY A 987 33.55 -8.24 -18.33
N CYS A 988 34.47 -9.17 -18.07
CA CYS A 988 35.90 -8.98 -18.20
C CYS A 988 36.31 -8.64 -19.65
N SER A 989 36.68 -7.38 -19.90
CA SER A 989 37.42 -7.02 -21.10
C SER A 989 38.84 -7.58 -20.99
N ASN A 990 39.23 -8.46 -21.93
CA ASN A 990 40.57 -9.04 -21.95
C ASN A 990 41.64 -7.94 -22.07
N GLY A 991 42.61 -7.94 -21.15
CA GLY A 991 43.87 -7.23 -21.34
C GLY A 991 43.90 -5.74 -20.97
N ASN A 992 43.47 -5.35 -19.77
CA ASN A 992 44.23 -4.41 -18.92
C ASN A 992 43.68 -4.32 -17.48
N GLY A 993 44.57 -4.13 -16.50
CA GLY A 993 44.29 -4.28 -15.06
C GLY A 993 43.48 -3.16 -14.37
N GLY A 994 42.50 -2.56 -15.04
CA GLY A 994 41.60 -1.58 -14.45
C GLY A 994 40.38 -2.24 -13.79
N LYS A 995 40.25 -2.18 -12.46
CA LYS A 995 39.05 -2.64 -11.75
C LYS A 995 37.85 -1.74 -12.10
N THR A 996 37.01 -2.14 -13.04
CA THR A 996 35.71 -1.49 -13.25
C THR A 996 34.84 -1.62 -11.99
N PRO A 997 34.19 -0.54 -11.51
CA PRO A 997 33.18 -0.66 -10.48
C PRO A 997 31.95 -1.36 -11.05
N GLY A 998 31.46 -2.40 -10.37
CA GLY A 998 30.19 -3.03 -10.73
C GLY A 998 29.03 -2.02 -10.64
N ARG A 999 27.95 -2.24 -11.40
CA ARG A 999 26.81 -1.31 -11.44
C ARG A 999 25.59 -1.89 -10.74
N ILE A 1000 24.98 -1.08 -9.89
CA ILE A 1000 23.60 -1.27 -9.41
C ILE A 1000 22.68 -0.59 -10.44
N VAL A 1001 21.58 -1.25 -10.83
CA VAL A 1001 20.62 -0.68 -11.78
C VAL A 1001 19.77 0.38 -11.08
N ASP A 1002 19.40 1.45 -11.79
CA ASP A 1002 18.76 2.63 -11.18
C ASP A 1002 17.35 2.34 -10.57
N SER A 1003 16.69 1.25 -11.02
CA SER A 1003 15.53 0.65 -10.35
C SER A 1003 15.89 0.05 -8.99
N ASP A 1004 16.95 -0.76 -8.96
CA ASP A 1004 17.40 -1.55 -7.81
C ASP A 1004 18.06 -0.64 -6.74
N MET A 1005 18.55 0.53 -7.15
CA MET A 1005 19.17 1.58 -6.32
C MET A 1005 18.21 2.17 -5.26
N HIS A 1006 16.90 2.14 -5.53
CA HIS A 1006 15.85 2.71 -4.67
C HIS A 1006 14.95 1.65 -4.03
N ASP A 1007 15.21 0.37 -4.27
CA ASP A 1007 14.36 -0.76 -3.87
C ASP A 1007 14.79 -1.35 -2.52
N VAL A 1008 14.28 -0.76 -1.44
CA VAL A 1008 14.56 -1.19 -0.06
C VAL A 1008 13.94 -2.56 0.24
N ALA A 1009 12.79 -2.88 -0.37
CA ALA A 1009 12.19 -4.20 -0.26
C ALA A 1009 13.14 -5.27 -0.83
N ARG A 1010 13.70 -5.08 -2.03
CA ARG A 1010 14.68 -5.99 -2.64
C ARG A 1010 15.99 -6.07 -1.86
N PHE A 1011 16.52 -4.95 -1.36
CA PHE A 1011 17.70 -4.97 -0.50
C PHE A 1011 17.50 -5.93 0.69
N LEU A 1012 16.44 -5.72 1.46
CA LEU A 1012 16.15 -6.51 2.66
C LEU A 1012 15.76 -7.96 2.34
N ASN A 1013 15.13 -8.19 1.18
CA ASN A 1013 14.83 -9.54 0.66
C ASN A 1013 16.08 -10.32 0.25
N ARG A 1014 17.15 -9.63 -0.19
CA ARG A 1014 18.44 -10.22 -0.56
C ARG A 1014 19.34 -10.41 0.65
N LEU A 1015 19.26 -9.51 1.62
CA LEU A 1015 20.00 -9.54 2.88
C LEU A 1015 19.82 -10.87 3.64
N LEU A 1016 18.68 -11.56 3.50
CA LEU A 1016 18.46 -12.90 4.05
C LEU A 1016 19.37 -14.01 3.45
N GLY A 1017 19.96 -13.81 2.28
CA GLY A 1017 20.84 -14.80 1.64
C GLY A 1017 22.32 -14.71 2.03
N LEU A 1018 22.68 -13.79 2.94
CA LEU A 1018 24.06 -13.58 3.36
C LEU A 1018 24.38 -14.32 4.66
N PRO A 1019 25.66 -14.69 4.90
CA PRO A 1019 26.10 -15.21 6.20
C PRO A 1019 25.77 -14.21 7.34
N PRO A 1020 25.36 -14.68 8.53
CA PRO A 1020 24.84 -13.84 9.61
C PRO A 1020 25.71 -12.63 10.01
N ASP A 1021 27.04 -12.78 10.01
CA ASP A 1021 27.95 -11.71 10.44
C ASP A 1021 27.90 -10.50 9.50
N ILE A 1022 28.10 -10.72 8.20
CA ILE A 1022 28.07 -9.65 7.19
C ILE A 1022 26.64 -9.17 6.92
N GLN A 1023 25.64 -10.03 7.13
CA GLN A 1023 24.23 -9.66 7.12
C GLN A 1023 23.92 -8.61 8.18
N ASN A 1024 24.30 -8.87 9.44
CA ASN A 1024 24.05 -7.96 10.55
C ASN A 1024 24.84 -6.66 10.40
N ALA A 1025 26.13 -6.76 10.03
CA ALA A 1025 27.00 -5.60 9.84
C ALA A 1025 26.52 -4.66 8.71
N LEU A 1026 25.97 -5.19 7.61
CA LEU A 1026 25.33 -4.39 6.55
C LEU A 1026 23.99 -3.80 6.98
N PHE A 1027 23.20 -4.51 7.79
CA PHE A 1027 21.94 -4.00 8.32
C PHE A 1027 22.17 -2.81 9.27
N GLU A 1028 23.11 -2.94 10.21
CA GLU A 1028 23.43 -1.89 11.18
C GLU A 1028 23.98 -0.61 10.53
N LEU A 1029 24.76 -0.73 9.45
CA LEU A 1029 25.18 0.42 8.65
C LEU A 1029 23.98 1.11 7.95
N PHE A 1030 23.02 0.34 7.42
CA PHE A 1030 21.79 0.88 6.83
C PHE A 1030 20.94 1.61 7.87
N ILE A 1031 20.73 1.01 9.06
CA ILE A 1031 19.99 1.62 10.18
C ILE A 1031 20.65 2.94 10.60
N SER A 1032 21.95 2.91 10.90
CA SER A 1032 22.68 4.12 11.35
C SER A 1032 22.65 5.23 10.29
N THR A 1033 22.73 4.87 9.00
CA THR A 1033 22.61 5.82 7.88
C THR A 1033 21.19 6.41 7.78
N LEU A 1034 20.15 5.62 8.06
CA LEU A 1034 18.77 6.08 8.11
C LEU A 1034 18.54 7.02 9.31
N ASP A 1035 19.04 6.68 10.49
CA ASP A 1035 18.88 7.49 11.70
C ASP A 1035 19.54 8.87 11.52
N GLU A 1036 20.73 8.95 10.91
CA GLU A 1036 21.38 10.23 10.61
C GLU A 1036 20.67 11.03 9.49
N ILE A 1037 19.99 10.37 8.55
CA ILE A 1037 19.15 11.05 7.55
C ILE A 1037 17.83 11.55 8.16
N LEU A 1038 17.22 10.80 9.08
CA LEU A 1038 16.03 11.22 9.82
C LEU A 1038 16.38 12.34 10.81
N HIS A 1039 17.53 12.27 11.46
CA HIS A 1039 18.08 13.34 12.29
C HIS A 1039 18.28 14.61 11.46
N LYS A 1040 18.87 14.54 10.26
CA LYS A 1040 18.94 15.69 9.32
C LYS A 1040 17.57 16.18 8.87
N ALA A 1041 16.65 15.31 8.47
CA ALA A 1041 15.32 15.70 8.02
C ALA A 1041 14.46 16.34 9.13
N ARG A 1042 14.65 15.92 10.39
CA ARG A 1042 14.11 16.55 11.59
C ARG A 1042 14.72 17.94 11.78
N ASN A 1043 16.05 18.02 11.83
CA ASN A 1043 16.83 19.27 11.89
C ASN A 1043 16.54 20.28 10.76
N GLU A 1044 15.98 19.84 9.62
CA GLU A 1044 15.57 20.64 8.46
C GLU A 1044 14.04 20.93 8.42
N GLY A 1045 13.27 20.50 9.42
CA GLY A 1045 11.80 20.72 9.48
C GLY A 1045 10.99 19.96 8.41
N GLN A 1046 11.60 18.98 7.73
CA GLN A 1046 10.99 18.25 6.60
C GLN A 1046 10.24 16.97 7.02
N LEU A 1047 10.45 16.48 8.24
CA LEU A 1047 9.90 15.19 8.69
C LEU A 1047 8.36 15.21 8.79
N ASP A 1048 7.69 14.12 8.43
CA ASP A 1048 6.27 13.94 8.74
C ASP A 1048 6.07 13.34 10.13
N SER A 1049 5.72 14.20 11.09
CA SER A 1049 5.37 13.83 12.47
C SER A 1049 3.93 13.30 12.62
N GLY A 1050 3.09 13.39 11.58
CA GLY A 1050 1.65 13.14 11.69
C GLY A 1050 0.91 14.30 12.36
N ILE A 1051 -0.09 14.01 13.20
CA ILE A 1051 -0.82 15.01 13.99
C ILE A 1051 0.02 15.44 15.20
N VAL A 1052 0.11 16.75 15.40
CA VAL A 1052 0.98 17.39 16.40
C VAL A 1052 0.16 17.95 17.56
N ASP A 1053 0.55 17.66 18.80
CA ASP A 1053 -0.06 18.28 19.98
C ASP A 1053 0.53 19.67 20.24
N ILE A 1054 -0.32 20.69 20.29
CA ILE A 1054 0.03 21.99 20.86
C ILE A 1054 -0.11 21.87 22.38
N LYS A 1055 1.03 21.76 23.07
CA LYS A 1055 1.10 21.77 24.54
C LYS A 1055 1.58 23.13 25.02
N ALA A 1056 0.93 23.63 26.06
CA ALA A 1056 1.20 24.93 26.67
C ALA A 1056 0.68 24.93 28.11
N ASN A 1057 1.05 25.93 28.91
CA ASN A 1057 0.61 26.06 30.30
C ASN A 1057 -0.79 26.68 30.40
N ARG A 1058 -1.20 27.45 29.40
CA ARG A 1058 -2.58 27.91 29.24
C ARG A 1058 -2.99 27.99 27.77
N ILE A 1059 -4.22 27.59 27.46
CA ILE A 1059 -4.82 27.63 26.12
C ILE A 1059 -6.24 28.17 26.24
N GLU A 1060 -6.42 29.44 25.89
CA GLU A 1060 -7.71 30.15 25.92
C GLU A 1060 -8.26 30.32 24.49
N MET A 1061 -9.56 30.15 24.29
CA MET A 1061 -10.23 30.48 23.02
C MET A 1061 -10.47 32.00 22.94
N ARG A 1062 -10.15 32.62 21.80
CA ARG A 1062 -10.23 34.06 21.57
C ARG A 1062 -11.47 34.43 20.75
N GLY A 1063 -12.55 34.77 21.45
CA GLY A 1063 -13.84 35.13 20.84
C GLY A 1063 -14.68 33.91 20.45
N SER A 1064 -15.80 34.13 19.75
CA SER A 1064 -16.66 33.07 19.23
C SER A 1064 -16.03 32.38 18.02
N PRO A 1065 -16.17 31.05 17.85
CA PRO A 1065 -15.72 30.34 16.65
C PRO A 1065 -16.47 30.84 15.40
N LYS A 1066 -15.74 31.21 14.35
CA LYS A 1066 -16.35 31.75 13.11
C LYS A 1066 -16.66 30.61 12.13
N THR A 1067 -17.94 30.37 11.84
CA THR A 1067 -18.34 29.51 10.71
C THR A 1067 -17.94 30.15 9.39
N VAL A 1068 -17.20 29.41 8.57
CA VAL A 1068 -16.64 29.92 7.29
C VAL A 1068 -17.24 29.23 6.07
N HIS A 1069 -17.81 28.04 6.25
CA HIS A 1069 -18.48 27.26 5.21
C HIS A 1069 -19.45 26.25 5.87
N GLU A 1070 -20.51 25.87 5.15
CA GLU A 1070 -21.49 24.85 5.55
C GLU A 1070 -21.80 23.94 4.35
N ASP A 1071 -21.91 22.64 4.59
CA ASP A 1071 -22.16 21.62 3.57
C ASP A 1071 -23.66 21.34 3.38
N ASN A 1072 -24.16 21.69 2.20
CA ASN A 1072 -25.57 21.59 1.79
C ASN A 1072 -26.19 20.16 1.86
N LEU A 1073 -25.39 19.10 2.05
CA LEU A 1073 -25.87 17.70 2.12
C LEU A 1073 -25.88 17.14 3.55
N SER A 1074 -25.18 17.77 4.49
CA SER A 1074 -24.96 17.24 5.84
C SER A 1074 -25.17 18.25 6.97
N GLY A 1075 -25.19 19.56 6.69
CA GLY A 1075 -25.23 20.60 7.74
C GLY A 1075 -23.96 20.65 8.59
N ALA A 1076 -22.87 20.00 8.14
CA ALA A 1076 -21.58 20.06 8.80
C ALA A 1076 -20.81 21.31 8.34
N CYS A 1077 -20.19 22.00 9.29
CA CYS A 1077 -19.52 23.28 9.05
C CYS A 1077 -18.00 23.14 8.96
N THR A 1078 -17.37 24.10 8.28
CA THR A 1078 -15.98 24.50 8.55
C THR A 1078 -15.99 25.66 9.54
N ILE A 1079 -15.21 25.54 10.61
CA ILE A 1079 -15.16 26.53 11.69
C ILE A 1079 -13.71 26.99 11.88
N LEU A 1080 -13.48 28.30 11.87
CA LEU A 1080 -12.22 28.91 12.25
C LEU A 1080 -12.24 29.21 13.75
N PHE A 1081 -11.32 28.59 14.48
CA PHE A 1081 -11.06 28.83 15.88
C PHE A 1081 -9.75 29.63 16.02
N THR A 1082 -9.75 30.63 16.91
CA THR A 1082 -8.55 31.38 17.26
C THR A 1082 -8.24 31.16 18.74
N PHE A 1083 -6.98 30.86 19.07
CA PHE A 1083 -6.54 30.61 20.44
C PHE A 1083 -5.40 31.54 20.85
N VAL A 1084 -5.36 31.88 22.13
CA VAL A 1084 -4.15 32.43 22.78
C VAL A 1084 -3.50 31.31 23.58
N VAL A 1085 -2.24 31.05 23.25
CA VAL A 1085 -1.45 29.95 23.79
C VAL A 1085 -0.27 30.55 24.58
N ASP A 1086 -0.23 30.34 25.90
CA ASP A 1086 0.88 30.75 26.76
C ASP A 1086 1.80 29.56 27.06
N ARG A 1087 2.97 29.57 26.42
CA ARG A 1087 3.99 28.51 26.52
C ARG A 1087 5.07 28.82 27.56
N GLY A 1088 4.96 29.93 28.28
CA GLY A 1088 5.98 30.40 29.20
C GLY A 1088 6.03 29.63 30.51
N ILE A 1089 7.23 29.33 31.00
CA ILE A 1089 7.44 28.76 32.34
C ILE A 1089 7.93 29.86 33.28
N THR A 1090 7.19 30.08 34.37
CA THR A 1090 7.56 31.04 35.42
C THR A 1090 8.84 30.60 36.13
N TRP A 1091 9.51 31.56 36.78
CA TRP A 1091 10.72 31.29 37.56
C TRP A 1091 10.47 30.24 38.66
N GLU A 1092 9.33 30.37 39.35
CA GLU A 1092 8.93 29.50 40.46
C GLU A 1092 8.70 28.05 39.97
N ALA A 1093 8.02 27.85 38.84
CA ALA A 1093 7.84 26.51 38.25
C ALA A 1093 9.17 25.90 37.75
N ALA A 1094 10.08 26.72 37.22
CA ALA A 1094 11.42 26.26 36.85
C ALA A 1094 12.25 25.82 38.08
N GLN A 1095 12.06 26.46 39.25
CA GLN A 1095 12.66 25.98 40.50
C GLN A 1095 12.06 24.63 40.95
N GLU A 1096 10.73 24.48 40.93
CA GLU A 1096 10.05 23.26 41.37
C GLU A 1096 10.47 22.02 40.54
N ILE A 1097 10.63 22.18 39.22
CA ILE A 1097 11.16 21.13 38.34
C ILE A 1097 12.59 20.74 38.75
N LEU A 1098 13.47 21.72 39.00
CA LEU A 1098 14.85 21.46 39.40
C LEU A 1098 14.96 20.83 40.80
N GLU A 1099 14.06 21.14 41.73
CA GLU A 1099 14.02 20.53 43.05
C GLU A 1099 13.46 19.09 43.00
N THR A 1100 12.43 18.86 42.20
CA THR A 1100 11.87 17.52 41.94
C THR A 1100 12.94 16.58 41.38
N MET A 1101 13.72 17.04 40.39
CA MET A 1101 14.76 16.21 39.75
C MET A 1101 15.99 15.97 40.64
N LYS A 1102 16.27 16.85 41.61
CA LYS A 1102 17.29 16.61 42.66
C LYS A 1102 16.85 15.60 43.72
N ASN A 1103 15.55 15.48 43.97
CA ASN A 1103 14.99 14.58 44.97
C ASN A 1103 14.81 13.13 44.45
N SER A 1104 14.75 12.96 43.12
CA SER A 1104 14.88 11.65 42.46
C SER A 1104 16.33 11.15 42.40
N GLN A 1105 16.54 9.83 42.44
CA GLN A 1105 17.87 9.18 42.49
C GLN A 1105 18.70 9.31 41.19
N THR A 1106 18.30 10.17 40.27
CA THR A 1106 18.89 10.40 38.94
C THR A 1106 19.61 11.74 38.79
N GLY A 1107 19.57 12.61 39.82
CA GLY A 1107 20.12 13.97 39.73
C GLY A 1107 21.63 14.04 39.43
N SER A 1108 22.00 14.87 38.47
CA SER A 1108 23.39 15.05 38.00
C SER A 1108 24.07 16.26 38.62
N SER A 1109 25.40 16.18 38.77
CA SER A 1109 26.22 17.34 39.16
C SER A 1109 26.14 18.51 38.15
N ASN A 1110 25.74 18.22 36.90
CA ASN A 1110 25.59 19.21 35.85
C ASN A 1110 24.26 19.98 35.93
N ASP A 1111 23.23 19.47 36.61
CA ASP A 1111 21.86 20.04 36.62
C ASP A 1111 21.77 21.46 37.23
N GLY A 1112 21.01 22.34 36.60
CA GLY A 1112 20.73 23.69 37.09
C GLY A 1112 20.60 24.74 35.98
N PHE A 1113 20.72 26.01 36.36
CA PHE A 1113 20.56 27.14 35.45
C PHE A 1113 21.85 27.55 34.74
N TYR A 1114 21.70 28.07 33.51
CA TYR A 1114 22.77 28.41 32.57
C TYR A 1114 22.50 29.78 31.91
N GLU A 1115 23.56 30.58 31.72
CA GLU A 1115 23.55 31.80 30.89
C GLU A 1115 24.29 31.58 29.55
N SER A 1116 23.86 32.26 28.48
CA SER A 1116 24.57 32.23 27.19
C SER A 1116 25.97 32.85 27.29
N LYS A 1117 26.97 32.25 26.63
CA LYS A 1117 28.35 32.79 26.64
C LYS A 1117 28.56 33.99 25.73
N ARG A 1118 27.71 34.13 24.70
CA ARG A 1118 27.64 35.31 23.84
C ARG A 1118 26.46 36.18 24.27
N ASP A 1119 26.61 37.47 24.04
CA ASP A 1119 25.58 38.48 24.22
C ASP A 1119 24.98 38.74 22.84
N TRP A 1120 23.67 38.55 22.67
CA TRP A 1120 22.98 38.71 21.38
C TRP A 1120 22.02 39.91 21.47
N MET A 1121 22.11 40.85 20.53
CA MET A 1121 21.39 42.14 20.57
C MET A 1121 21.49 42.88 21.92
N GLY A 1122 22.59 42.68 22.67
CA GLY A 1122 22.82 43.29 23.98
C GLY A 1122 22.21 42.54 25.17
N LYS A 1123 21.67 41.32 25.01
CA LYS A 1123 21.14 40.49 26.10
C LYS A 1123 21.84 39.13 26.18
N ARG A 1124 21.81 38.49 27.36
CA ARG A 1124 22.09 37.06 27.53
C ARG A 1124 20.78 36.30 27.70
N HIS A 1125 20.66 35.18 27.01
CA HIS A 1125 19.56 34.25 27.19
C HIS A 1125 19.83 33.36 28.41
N VAL A 1126 18.79 33.04 29.17
CA VAL A 1126 18.88 32.10 30.30
C VAL A 1126 18.04 30.84 30.06
N MET A 1127 18.50 29.72 30.61
CA MET A 1127 17.82 28.44 30.51
C MET A 1127 18.14 27.53 31.70
N LEU A 1128 17.23 26.60 31.97
CA LEU A 1128 17.40 25.49 32.90
C LEU A 1128 17.81 24.25 32.08
N ALA A 1129 18.79 23.49 32.57
CA ALA A 1129 19.17 22.21 31.97
C ALA A 1129 19.31 21.13 33.05
N TYR A 1130 18.80 19.94 32.76
CA TYR A 1130 18.90 18.76 33.63
C TYR A 1130 19.09 17.47 32.83
N GLU A 1131 19.76 16.47 33.40
CA GLU A 1131 20.07 15.21 32.72
C GLU A 1131 18.80 14.39 32.42
N GLY A 1132 18.68 13.90 31.18
CA GLY A 1132 17.50 13.18 30.69
C GLY A 1132 17.52 11.69 31.07
N SER A 1133 16.63 10.91 30.43
CA SER A 1133 16.62 9.44 30.62
C SER A 1133 17.84 8.73 30.02
N THR A 1134 18.60 9.43 29.17
CA THR A 1134 19.82 8.93 28.53
C THR A 1134 21.04 9.67 29.11
N PRO A 1135 22.02 8.97 29.74
CA PRO A 1135 23.19 9.62 30.32
C PRO A 1135 23.97 10.47 29.30
N GLY A 1136 24.36 11.68 29.70
CA GLY A 1136 25.08 12.66 28.88
C GLY A 1136 24.22 13.56 27.99
N LEU A 1137 22.90 13.31 27.89
CA LEU A 1137 21.92 14.18 27.21
C LEU A 1137 21.13 15.00 28.23
N PHE A 1138 20.93 16.28 27.93
CA PHE A 1138 20.31 17.25 28.84
C PHE A 1138 19.04 17.84 28.23
N LYS A 1139 17.93 17.71 28.96
CA LYS A 1139 16.69 18.43 28.66
C LYS A 1139 16.88 19.91 28.95
N ILE A 1140 16.29 20.76 28.11
CA ILE A 1140 16.39 22.22 28.20
C ILE A 1140 15.01 22.81 28.46
N ILE A 1141 14.92 23.76 29.38
CA ILE A 1141 13.74 24.60 29.58
C ILE A 1141 14.14 26.07 29.41
N ARG A 1142 13.38 26.82 28.60
CA ARG A 1142 13.56 28.26 28.36
C ARG A 1142 12.36 29.07 28.87
N PRO A 1143 12.55 30.32 29.34
CA PRO A 1143 11.46 31.14 29.90
C PRO A 1143 10.26 31.31 28.95
N ALA A 1144 10.54 31.49 27.65
CA ALA A 1144 9.55 31.89 26.65
C ALA A 1144 8.77 30.74 26.00
N VAL A 1145 9.32 29.52 25.96
CA VAL A 1145 8.75 28.38 25.19
C VAL A 1145 8.64 27.08 25.98
N GLY A 1146 9.08 27.04 27.24
CA GLY A 1146 9.01 25.85 28.07
C GLY A 1146 10.10 24.81 27.73
N GLU A 1147 9.76 23.53 27.82
CA GLU A 1147 10.68 22.42 27.54
C GLU A 1147 10.94 22.24 26.05
N ALA A 1148 12.22 22.19 25.67
CA ALA A 1148 12.68 21.94 24.32
C ALA A 1148 12.44 20.48 23.92
N VAL A 1149 11.93 20.25 22.70
CA VAL A 1149 11.68 18.91 22.14
C VAL A 1149 12.99 18.10 21.96
N ARG A 1150 14.13 18.81 21.81
CA ARG A 1150 15.46 18.23 21.57
C ARG A 1150 16.33 18.29 22.82
N GLU A 1151 16.76 17.13 23.30
CA GLU A 1151 17.81 17.02 24.33
C GLU A 1151 19.19 17.42 23.74
N MET A 1152 20.00 18.14 24.52
CA MET A 1152 21.31 18.67 24.11
C MET A 1152 22.45 17.86 24.73
N PRO A 1153 23.47 17.43 23.97
CA PRO A 1153 24.65 16.77 24.52
C PRO A 1153 25.43 17.66 25.50
N LEU A 1154 25.98 17.07 26.56
CA LEU A 1154 26.78 17.78 27.56
C LEU A 1154 27.97 18.57 26.96
N THR A 1155 28.51 18.12 25.83
CA THR A 1155 29.57 18.80 25.06
C THR A 1155 29.08 20.09 24.40
N GLU A 1156 27.86 20.11 23.87
CA GLU A 1156 27.23 21.29 23.27
C GLU A 1156 26.73 22.26 24.34
N LEU A 1157 26.11 21.76 25.41
CA LEU A 1157 25.69 22.57 26.56
C LEU A 1157 26.88 23.33 27.15
N LYS A 1158 28.02 22.65 27.33
CA LYS A 1158 29.28 23.26 27.80
C LYS A 1158 30.01 24.08 26.73
N SER A 1159 29.66 24.00 25.45
CA SER A 1159 30.23 24.87 24.41
C SER A 1159 29.45 26.20 24.29
N LYS A 1160 28.12 26.14 24.17
CA LYS A 1160 27.22 27.31 24.01
C LYS A 1160 27.00 28.10 25.32
N TYR A 1161 26.86 27.42 26.47
CA TYR A 1161 26.38 28.03 27.72
C TYR A 1161 27.36 27.91 28.89
N ARG A 1162 27.14 28.70 29.94
CA ARG A 1162 27.90 28.69 31.21
C ARG A 1162 26.92 28.46 32.37
N LYS A 1163 27.17 27.46 33.21
CA LYS A 1163 26.37 27.22 34.43
C LYS A 1163 26.49 28.43 35.36
N ALA A 1164 25.35 28.94 35.83
CA ALA A 1164 25.29 30.19 36.59
C ALA A 1164 25.77 30.02 38.04
N SER A 1165 26.38 31.08 38.58
CA SER A 1165 26.94 31.13 39.94
C SER A 1165 26.16 32.00 40.94
N SER A 1166 25.29 32.90 40.45
CA SER A 1166 24.31 33.64 41.27
C SER A 1166 22.92 33.26 40.78
N ILE A 1167 22.05 32.85 41.71
CA ILE A 1167 20.66 32.48 41.40
C ILE A 1167 19.79 33.72 41.15
N GLU A 1168 20.11 34.84 41.83
CA GLU A 1168 19.38 36.11 41.76
C GLU A 1168 19.51 36.75 40.37
N LYS A 1169 20.74 36.80 39.84
CA LYS A 1169 20.99 37.32 38.48
C LYS A 1169 20.27 36.49 37.40
N VAL A 1170 20.14 35.18 37.60
CA VAL A 1170 19.35 34.33 36.68
C VAL A 1170 17.87 34.62 36.82
N ARG A 1171 17.35 34.77 38.05
CA ARG A 1171 15.95 35.11 38.30
C ARG A 1171 15.55 36.41 37.60
N GLU A 1172 16.36 37.45 37.71
CA GLU A 1172 16.14 38.73 37.04
C GLU A 1172 16.11 38.56 35.51
N GLY A 1173 17.11 37.87 34.93
CA GLY A 1173 17.14 37.59 33.49
C GLY A 1173 15.99 36.69 33.00
N TRP A 1174 15.57 35.72 33.80
CA TRP A 1174 14.45 34.81 33.48
C TRP A 1174 13.14 35.59 33.45
N GLN A 1175 12.92 36.45 34.44
CA GLN A 1175 11.72 37.29 34.50
C GLN A 1175 11.70 38.32 33.36
N GLU A 1176 12.84 38.96 33.05
CA GLU A 1176 12.94 39.90 31.93
C GLU A 1176 12.67 39.21 30.58
N GLU A 1177 13.20 38.00 30.37
CA GLU A 1177 12.97 37.22 29.16
C GLU A 1177 11.52 36.69 29.08
N TYR A 1178 10.94 36.24 30.19
CA TYR A 1178 9.53 35.81 30.31
C TYR A 1178 8.53 36.96 30.05
N ASP A 1179 8.83 38.18 30.51
CA ASP A 1179 7.95 39.33 30.30
C ASP A 1179 8.16 39.98 28.92
N THR A 1180 9.39 40.06 28.42
CA THR A 1180 9.68 40.57 27.06
C THR A 1180 9.03 39.68 25.99
N SER A 1181 9.17 38.36 26.12
CA SER A 1181 8.64 37.38 25.16
C SER A 1181 7.12 37.34 25.07
N SER A 1182 6.38 37.92 26.04
CA SER A 1182 4.93 38.11 25.92
C SER A 1182 4.52 38.98 24.72
N LYS A 1183 5.38 39.94 24.33
CA LYS A 1183 5.08 40.96 23.31
C LYS A 1183 5.99 40.89 22.08
N GLN A 1184 7.21 40.37 22.23
CA GLN A 1184 8.25 40.41 21.20
C GLN A 1184 8.80 39.00 20.90
N CYS A 1185 9.19 38.74 19.64
CA CYS A 1185 9.88 37.52 19.25
C CYS A 1185 11.37 37.55 19.60
N MET A 1186 12.05 36.40 19.66
CA MET A 1186 13.49 36.31 19.97
C MET A 1186 14.43 36.95 18.94
N HIS A 1187 13.89 37.39 17.80
CA HIS A 1187 14.59 38.20 16.79
C HIS A 1187 14.62 39.71 17.11
N GLY A 1188 13.99 40.13 18.22
CA GLY A 1188 13.99 41.52 18.66
C GLY A 1188 13.21 42.47 17.72
N PRO A 1189 13.43 43.80 17.85
CA PRO A 1189 12.62 44.81 17.15
C PRO A 1189 12.95 44.97 15.65
N LYS A 1190 14.02 44.34 15.15
CA LYS A 1190 14.46 44.40 13.75
C LYS A 1190 14.18 43.11 12.98
N CYS A 1191 13.21 42.30 13.43
CA CYS A 1191 12.89 41.02 12.79
C CYS A 1191 12.45 41.20 11.33
N LYS A 1192 13.09 40.45 10.41
CA LYS A 1192 12.78 40.47 8.95
C LYS A 1192 11.37 39.99 8.59
N VAL A 1193 10.68 39.32 9.52
CA VAL A 1193 9.29 38.83 9.37
C VAL A 1193 8.26 39.84 9.92
N GLY A 1194 8.71 40.91 10.59
CA GLY A 1194 7.83 41.96 11.13
C GLY A 1194 6.89 41.47 12.24
N SER A 1195 5.71 42.08 12.32
CA SER A 1195 4.69 41.84 13.35
C SER A 1195 4.13 40.41 13.38
N PHE A 1196 4.27 39.66 12.29
CA PHE A 1196 3.78 38.28 12.18
C PHE A 1196 4.77 37.24 12.71
N CYS A 1197 5.93 37.64 13.25
CA CYS A 1197 6.89 36.71 13.84
C CYS A 1197 6.45 36.22 15.22
N THR A 1198 6.12 34.93 15.33
CA THR A 1198 5.75 34.25 16.59
C THR A 1198 6.93 33.60 17.32
N VAL A 1199 8.14 33.64 16.75
CA VAL A 1199 9.28 32.81 17.19
C VAL A 1199 9.73 33.13 18.60
N GLY A 1200 9.65 32.14 19.47
CA GLY A 1200 10.00 32.32 20.88
C GLY A 1200 9.17 33.41 21.55
N LYS A 1201 7.98 33.71 21.00
CA LYS A 1201 6.99 34.58 21.63
C LYS A 1201 6.13 33.73 22.55
N ARG A 1202 6.07 34.12 23.82
CA ARG A 1202 5.42 33.39 24.91
C ARG A 1202 3.92 33.24 24.69
N LEU A 1203 3.28 34.37 24.35
CA LEU A 1203 1.88 34.48 23.96
C LEU A 1203 1.78 34.41 22.44
N GLN A 1204 1.45 33.23 21.95
CA GLN A 1204 1.20 32.99 20.53
C GLN A 1204 -0.31 32.97 20.24
N GLU A 1205 -0.71 33.71 19.21
CA GLU A 1205 -2.05 33.56 18.63
C GLU A 1205 -2.00 32.46 17.58
N VAL A 1206 -2.93 31.50 17.66
CA VAL A 1206 -2.94 30.30 16.83
C VAL A 1206 -4.31 30.16 16.18
N SER A 1207 -4.34 30.17 14.84
CA SER A 1207 -5.56 30.00 14.04
C SER A 1207 -5.68 28.54 13.57
N ILE A 1208 -6.80 27.88 13.90
CA ILE A 1208 -7.06 26.48 13.56
C ILE A 1208 -8.38 26.39 12.79
N LEU A 1209 -8.34 25.80 11.60
CA LEU A 1209 -9.51 25.50 10.79
C LEU A 1209 -9.96 24.05 11.08
N GLY A 1210 -11.09 23.91 11.76
CA GLY A 1210 -11.70 22.62 12.11
C GLY A 1210 -12.97 22.32 11.31
N GLY A 1211 -13.48 21.10 11.45
CA GLY A 1211 -14.68 20.63 10.72
C GLY A 1211 -14.34 20.12 9.32
N LEU A 1212 -15.14 20.50 8.32
CA LEU A 1212 -14.91 20.09 6.92
C LEU A 1212 -13.73 20.84 6.31
N ILE A 1213 -12.79 20.14 5.67
CA ILE A 1213 -11.56 20.72 5.11
C ILE A 1213 -11.36 20.32 3.64
N LEU A 1214 -11.80 19.13 3.21
CA LEU A 1214 -11.69 18.70 1.80
C LEU A 1214 -12.41 19.63 0.80
N PRO A 1215 -13.58 20.24 1.09
CA PRO A 1215 -14.19 21.20 0.18
C PRO A 1215 -13.26 22.37 -0.14
N LEU A 1216 -12.46 22.77 0.84
CA LEU A 1216 -11.65 24.00 0.82
C LEU A 1216 -10.18 23.74 0.49
N TRP A 1217 -9.78 22.48 0.30
CA TRP A 1217 -8.38 22.05 0.16
C TRP A 1217 -7.60 22.88 -0.88
N ARG A 1218 -8.19 23.09 -2.07
CA ARG A 1218 -7.57 23.89 -3.16
C ARG A 1218 -7.39 25.37 -2.81
N ILE A 1219 -8.25 25.94 -1.96
CA ILE A 1219 -8.15 27.32 -1.48
C ILE A 1219 -7.01 27.42 -0.45
N ILE A 1220 -7.00 26.48 0.49
CA ILE A 1220 -6.00 26.33 1.54
C ILE A 1220 -4.60 26.15 0.96
N GLU A 1221 -4.40 25.19 0.05
CA GLU A 1221 -3.10 24.98 -0.60
C GLU A 1221 -2.58 26.25 -1.29
N LYS A 1222 -3.46 26.95 -2.02
CA LYS A 1222 -3.12 28.20 -2.71
C LYS A 1222 -2.75 29.34 -1.73
N ALA A 1223 -3.34 29.37 -0.53
CA ALA A 1223 -2.98 30.34 0.52
C ALA A 1223 -1.66 29.99 1.22
N LEU A 1224 -1.37 28.68 1.39
CA LEU A 1224 -0.13 28.19 2.01
C LEU A 1224 1.08 28.25 1.06
N ASP A 1225 0.94 27.91 -0.23
CA ASP A 1225 2.04 27.93 -1.21
C ASP A 1225 2.66 29.34 -1.38
N ASN A 1226 1.88 30.39 -1.13
CA ASN A 1226 2.32 31.80 -1.13
C ASN A 1226 3.20 32.19 0.08
N GLN A 1227 3.28 31.39 1.14
CA GLN A 1227 3.96 31.76 2.38
C GLN A 1227 5.49 31.83 2.22
N THR A 1228 6.14 32.73 2.97
CA THR A 1228 7.60 32.96 2.86
C THR A 1228 8.44 31.84 3.49
N ARG A 1229 7.96 31.23 4.58
CA ARG A 1229 8.62 30.10 5.26
C ARG A 1229 8.23 28.77 4.63
N GLN A 1230 9.20 27.88 4.43
CA GLN A 1230 8.94 26.53 3.91
C GLN A 1230 8.06 25.70 4.84
N SER A 1231 8.26 25.81 6.16
CA SER A 1231 7.45 25.14 7.18
C SER A 1231 5.98 25.56 7.17
N HIS A 1232 5.69 26.82 6.81
CA HIS A 1232 4.35 27.40 6.70
C HIS A 1232 3.66 27.07 5.36
N ARG A 1233 4.38 26.52 4.36
CA ARG A 1233 3.76 26.04 3.10
C ARG A 1233 3.10 24.67 3.24
N ARG A 1234 3.39 23.96 4.32
CA ARG A 1234 2.92 22.60 4.56
C ARG A 1234 1.65 22.61 5.40
N ILE A 1235 0.67 21.79 4.97
CA ILE A 1235 -0.52 21.45 5.76
C ILE A 1235 -0.07 20.73 7.04
N ARG A 1236 -0.34 21.35 8.20
CA ARG A 1236 0.04 20.86 9.54
C ARG A 1236 -1.23 20.66 10.36
N ILE A 1237 -1.56 19.42 10.70
CA ILE A 1237 -2.75 19.16 11.54
C ILE A 1237 -2.33 19.13 12.99
N VAL A 1238 -3.08 19.87 13.79
CA VAL A 1238 -2.80 20.11 15.21
C VAL A 1238 -3.97 19.67 16.06
N ARG A 1239 -3.64 19.16 17.24
CA ARG A 1239 -4.58 18.92 18.34
C ARG A 1239 -4.24 19.88 19.48
N LEU A 1240 -5.27 20.41 20.13
CA LEU A 1240 -5.14 21.02 21.45
C LEU A 1240 -6.30 20.60 22.36
N GLU A 1241 -6.13 20.87 23.64
CA GLU A 1241 -7.12 20.72 24.70
C GLU A 1241 -7.08 22.04 25.49
N THR A 1242 -8.20 22.77 25.52
CA THR A 1242 -8.28 24.08 26.19
C THR A 1242 -8.19 23.91 27.71
N THR A 1243 -7.50 24.83 28.39
CA THR A 1243 -7.19 24.64 29.82
C THR A 1243 -8.35 24.91 30.76
N ASP A 1244 -9.33 25.69 30.32
CA ASP A 1244 -10.34 26.28 31.18
C ASP A 1244 -11.67 25.48 31.16
N ASP A 1245 -11.95 24.78 30.05
CA ASP A 1245 -13.13 23.93 29.83
C ASP A 1245 -12.81 22.51 29.31
N SER A 1246 -11.54 22.16 29.09
CA SER A 1246 -11.09 20.83 28.60
C SER A 1246 -11.66 20.43 27.23
N GLN A 1247 -11.98 21.39 26.36
CA GLN A 1247 -12.47 21.12 25.01
C GLN A 1247 -11.33 20.66 24.10
N ARG A 1248 -11.44 19.44 23.56
CA ARG A 1248 -10.50 18.87 22.60
C ARG A 1248 -10.84 19.31 21.18
N ILE A 1249 -9.89 19.97 20.53
CA ILE A 1249 -10.07 20.52 19.18
C ILE A 1249 -8.93 20.03 18.29
N VAL A 1250 -9.29 19.50 17.11
CA VAL A 1250 -8.37 19.01 16.10
C VAL A 1250 -8.71 19.66 14.76
N GLY A 1251 -7.71 20.18 14.06
CA GLY A 1251 -7.90 20.86 12.78
C GLY A 1251 -6.58 21.23 12.12
N LEU A 1252 -6.68 21.94 11.00
CA LEU A 1252 -5.52 22.44 10.28
C LEU A 1252 -5.01 23.75 10.89
N LEU A 1253 -3.74 23.79 11.28
CA LEU A 1253 -3.04 25.02 11.63
C LEU A 1253 -2.92 25.92 10.40
N ILE A 1254 -3.56 27.08 10.45
CA ILE A 1254 -3.41 28.14 9.45
C ILE A 1254 -2.43 29.17 10.02
N PRO A 1255 -1.29 29.45 9.36
CA PRO A 1255 -0.42 30.56 9.75
C PRO A 1255 -1.22 31.88 9.71
N ASN A 1256 -1.09 32.74 10.73
CA ASN A 1256 -1.94 33.95 10.81
C ASN A 1256 -1.83 34.86 9.56
N ALA A 1257 -0.66 34.90 8.91
CA ALA A 1257 -0.43 35.60 7.62
C ALA A 1257 -1.04 34.90 6.37
N ALA A 1258 -1.79 33.80 6.56
CA ALA A 1258 -2.56 33.10 5.53
C ALA A 1258 -4.07 33.16 5.78
N VAL A 1259 -4.53 33.54 6.98
CA VAL A 1259 -5.95 33.51 7.38
C VAL A 1259 -6.79 34.40 6.45
N ASP A 1260 -6.39 35.65 6.24
CA ASP A 1260 -7.10 36.59 5.37
C ASP A 1260 -7.23 36.07 3.93
N HIS A 1261 -6.20 35.37 3.41
CA HIS A 1261 -6.23 34.77 2.08
C HIS A 1261 -7.16 33.55 2.00
N VAL A 1262 -7.31 32.78 3.09
CA VAL A 1262 -8.30 31.70 3.17
C VAL A 1262 -9.71 32.29 3.23
N LEU A 1263 -9.97 33.29 4.08
CA LEU A 1263 -11.27 33.97 4.18
C LEU A 1263 -11.70 34.64 2.87
N GLN A 1264 -10.79 35.38 2.21
CA GLN A 1264 -11.01 35.96 0.88
C GLN A 1264 -11.30 34.89 -0.18
N GLY A 1265 -10.56 33.78 -0.15
CA GLY A 1265 -10.78 32.66 -1.07
C GLY A 1265 -12.12 31.96 -0.90
N LEU A 1266 -12.76 32.09 0.25
CA LEU A 1266 -14.08 31.54 0.58
C LEU A 1266 -15.24 32.49 0.25
N SER A 1267 -14.95 33.71 -0.22
CA SER A 1267 -15.95 34.78 -0.39
C SER A 1267 -16.73 35.09 0.90
N TRP A 1268 -16.07 34.94 2.06
CA TRP A 1268 -16.67 35.19 3.36
C TRP A 1268 -17.00 36.68 3.50
N ASP A 1269 -18.29 36.99 3.68
CA ASP A 1269 -18.80 38.36 3.62
C ASP A 1269 -18.84 38.99 5.02
N HIS A 1270 -18.22 40.16 5.19
CA HIS A 1270 -18.14 40.87 6.48
C HIS A 1270 -19.49 41.40 6.99
N SER A 1271 -20.58 41.18 6.25
CA SER A 1271 -21.93 41.60 6.63
C SER A 1271 -22.47 40.94 7.91
N LEU A 1272 -21.85 39.85 8.38
CA LEU A 1272 -22.17 39.20 9.65
C LEU A 1272 -21.53 39.87 10.89
N GLU A 1273 -20.66 40.87 10.73
CA GLU A 1273 -20.00 41.57 11.85
C GLU A 1273 -20.75 42.82 12.32
N LEU A 1274 -22.06 42.95 12.02
CA LEU A 1274 -22.87 44.16 12.26
C LEU A 1274 -24.11 43.97 13.16
N ASP A 1275 -24.36 42.77 13.70
CA ASP A 1275 -25.51 42.48 14.58
C ASP A 1275 -25.12 42.26 16.07
N GLU A 1276 -23.85 42.43 16.46
CA GLU A 1276 -23.36 42.33 17.86
C GLU A 1276 -22.45 43.52 18.27
N ASP A 1277 -23.03 44.73 18.34
CA ASP A 1277 -22.42 45.97 18.86
C ASP A 1277 -23.39 46.66 19.86
#